data_AF-A0A0V1M5A8-F1
#
_entry.id   AF-A0A0V1M5A8-F1
#
_cell.length_a   1.000
_cell.length_b   1.000
_cell.length_c   1.000
_cell.angle_alpha   90.00
_cell.angle_beta   90.00
_cell.angle_gamma   90.00
#
_symmetry.space_group_name_H-M   'P 1'
#
loop_
_entity.id
_entity.type
_entity.pdbx_description
1 polymer ?
#
loop_
_entity_poly.entity_id
_entity_poly.type
_entity_poly.pdbx_seq_one_letter_code
_entity_poly.pdbx_strand_id
1 'polypeptide(L)'
;LPFIGFTYTHNSKLSDSSSLAALLTKPADLAKNGVVSFTDMVTVEAYERRIERLENEKTELERKLKEATRLLQAQFHGSNTLERNVHDKSPLTEVDVATIAQLKDENQILRRRLMERESPSTSRKESNAAAVSEELEQKCRDLQKKHRQLLSERNQLQEQFGDALERIKESKYQLKEAIKHRDMARQEFAEISVKVGELQSEKQKLLRLNRERDDECRTLQQKLDVIKTEVIKLEKWKREHELSAQQIQEECERERRLREEYERDLMSLKAEMETASITAVVNSSDQDEHLSSSVVKKQNDLDRSIQLTEEALELERTRHARQVSMLESQLQETKAQVQLLQTNLDDLLLQHKQERSVLISEHEEALAELQAAVERERESRLEVQNQLQTENEMLKDRLDEVQMHDEEREKQLSLAQQRCKFASDLESRLLELSQWVSDEKEVRDYLQTLAAKLTEDLERLKLDAEQQHQQQQVNNVSGSVGGSTTPRSRINYGLLSSTLASGEKGWGSRRSHKLAKMEILDLQRNLQSEIRAKQEVTEELTKFRSTYFACKQQLEAAEARIGELTREVHTRDCQLEEAQRQLGVRVLPDYAKSLDQLVQFSSILNLFKDDEAVSSGGSDSMNSNKTSNNNNSSTNNSRDQQIDCSTAVEFCDSLQQQQQQYPQQQQQQQQQHLQQSSRREMMMVSPPNYENARAMSRIRARAPQHRFNISVFAQPTKCHHCTSLMVGLTRQGLVCQDCQFACHPSCLPKAQPSCPAPQEPRRPLGIDPSRGLGTTYQGLVRVPKPGGLKKGWTSQLLVVCDLKLFLFDCATDRNGKPTDIAPHASLVLDMRDEDFTVSSVREPDVIHASRKELCCIFRVSASQLHQPLAGAGAGGGGGSGGGGEPARSVLLLMAESQHEKQKWVIALNELLRFLRKRKLAQKKAFIVRELVDQTALPLVKGALCAAVVDKDRLLLGTDDGLYCVELDRETVFRLGDGRRVDQIDFIADEHLIIVMTGKERQIKLIPTAALDGRDVKWIKVDNTKGCHTFCAGSAGAGGLGGGPFYFCVAVKKTVVVFEINRTPARHKKLRELAMPGFPQFIAIFQGKLCVGYPSGFRMWNLQDNSQQALLNLEDNSLQFVSLASYDACFLVQVTDVEYLLVFHKLGFYVDQYGKRSRPLELMFPSVPTHFAYSVPYLSVFSENHVCVFNVNTGEWVQTLNLKKAKPLLKSGVLTLCTVGDKACLVLLSDILADEEVMNVPSLDAIRQSKQGQIRKRRKYTLLVLTDEDRSRKS
;
A
#
# COMPACT_ATOMS: atom_id res chain seq x y z
N LEU A 1 39.82 -20.84 -20.32
CA LEU A 1 41.23 -20.81 -20.76
C LEU A 1 41.27 -21.22 -22.23
N PRO A 2 42.15 -20.69 -23.09
CA PRO A 2 43.22 -19.67 -22.89
C PRO A 2 42.64 -18.24 -22.66
N PHE A 3 43.32 -17.11 -22.95
CA PHE A 3 44.56 -16.57 -22.34
C PHE A 3 44.73 -15.06 -22.63
N ILE A 4 45.50 -14.38 -21.76
CA ILE A 4 46.45 -13.25 -21.97
C ILE A 4 45.96 -11.93 -22.61
N GLY A 5 46.32 -10.82 -21.94
CA GLY A 5 46.16 -9.43 -22.43
C GLY A 5 46.61 -8.37 -21.42
N PHE A 6 47.82 -8.48 -20.86
CA PHE A 6 48.36 -7.51 -19.89
C PHE A 6 48.78 -6.18 -20.53
N THR A 7 48.58 -5.07 -19.80
CA THR A 7 49.54 -3.95 -19.73
C THR A 7 49.64 -3.44 -18.30
N TYR A 8 50.66 -2.63 -18.01
CA TYR A 8 51.30 -2.49 -16.70
C TYR A 8 51.43 -1.01 -16.28
N THR A 9 51.65 -0.76 -14.97
CA THR A 9 52.21 0.43 -14.26
C THR A 9 51.34 0.87 -13.08
N HIS A 10 51.87 1.45 -11.99
CA HIS A 10 53.18 1.29 -11.31
C HIS A 10 53.00 1.87 -9.87
N ASN A 11 53.75 1.40 -8.87
CA ASN A 11 53.67 1.86 -7.45
C ASN A 11 52.30 1.73 -6.76
N SER A 12 51.88 0.51 -6.40
CA SER A 12 51.00 0.28 -5.23
C SER A 12 51.54 -0.86 -4.37
N LYS A 13 51.30 -0.83 -3.06
CA LYS A 13 51.87 -1.75 -2.06
C LYS A 13 50.82 -2.51 -1.23
N LEU A 14 49.61 -2.71 -1.77
CA LEU A 14 48.45 -3.26 -1.05
C LEU A 14 47.69 -4.30 -1.88
N SER A 15 48.29 -5.47 -2.13
CA SER A 15 47.64 -6.54 -2.90
C SER A 15 48.13 -7.97 -2.59
N ASP A 16 48.23 -8.35 -1.31
CA ASP A 16 48.67 -9.71 -0.88
C ASP A 16 47.84 -10.34 0.26
N SER A 17 46.79 -9.68 0.76
CA SER A 17 45.95 -10.20 1.86
C SER A 17 45.18 -11.48 1.52
N SER A 18 44.90 -11.72 0.23
CA SER A 18 44.21 -12.92 -0.26
C SER A 18 45.10 -14.18 -0.28
N SER A 19 46.43 -14.03 -0.23
CA SER A 19 47.37 -15.15 -0.23
C SER A 19 47.42 -15.88 1.12
N LEU A 20 47.44 -15.12 2.21
CA LEU A 20 47.77 -15.63 3.55
C LEU A 20 46.61 -16.41 4.21
N ALA A 21 45.35 -16.05 3.91
CA ALA A 21 44.16 -16.74 4.41
C ALA A 21 44.00 -18.18 3.84
N ALA A 22 44.59 -18.47 2.67
CA ALA A 22 44.49 -19.76 2.01
C ALA A 22 45.35 -20.86 2.66
N LEU A 23 46.38 -20.48 3.43
CA LEU A 23 47.30 -21.42 4.09
C LEU A 23 46.85 -21.83 5.50
N LEU A 24 46.10 -20.97 6.21
CA LEU A 24 45.73 -21.19 7.62
C LEU A 24 44.48 -22.06 7.83
N THR A 25 43.76 -22.42 6.77
CA THR A 25 42.40 -23.01 6.86
C THR A 25 42.31 -24.51 6.52
N LYS A 26 43.43 -25.26 6.52
CA LYS A 26 43.45 -26.71 6.28
C LYS A 26 44.42 -27.53 7.14
N PRO A 27 44.04 -27.91 8.38
CA PRO A 27 44.56 -29.11 9.03
C PRO A 27 43.80 -30.37 8.57
N ALA A 28 44.46 -31.54 8.65
CA ALA A 28 43.87 -32.88 8.54
C ALA A 28 43.09 -33.23 7.25
N ASP A 29 43.81 -33.34 6.11
CA ASP A 29 43.88 -34.61 5.35
C ASP A 29 44.82 -34.48 4.13
N LEU A 30 46.11 -34.80 4.31
CA LEU A 30 47.06 -35.21 3.25
C LEU A 30 48.45 -35.61 3.82
N ALA A 31 48.49 -36.40 4.90
CA ALA A 31 49.73 -36.90 5.48
C ALA A 31 50.32 -38.08 4.68
N LYS A 32 50.63 -37.88 3.40
CA LYS A 32 51.39 -38.76 2.49
C LYS A 32 51.82 -37.98 1.24
N ASN A 33 53.01 -38.27 0.73
CA ASN A 33 53.67 -37.61 -0.42
C ASN A 33 54.03 -36.14 -0.15
N GLY A 34 55.08 -35.90 0.64
CA GLY A 34 55.58 -34.56 0.93
C GLY A 34 56.53 -34.00 -0.13
N VAL A 35 56.21 -32.82 -0.66
CA VAL A 35 57.17 -31.80 -1.11
C VAL A 35 56.61 -30.45 -0.65
N VAL A 36 57.37 -29.68 0.12
CA VAL A 36 57.06 -28.30 0.51
C VAL A 36 58.26 -27.44 0.11
N SER A 37 58.01 -26.26 -0.47
CA SER A 37 59.08 -25.43 -1.02
C SER A 37 59.81 -24.64 0.06
N PHE A 38 61.13 -24.54 -0.06
CA PHE A 38 61.98 -23.78 0.86
C PHE A 38 61.66 -22.26 0.89
N THR A 39 60.98 -21.75 -0.14
CA THR A 39 60.51 -20.35 -0.23
C THR A 39 59.49 -19.98 0.85
N ASP A 40 58.66 -20.91 1.28
CA ASP A 40 57.48 -20.58 2.09
C ASP A 40 57.85 -20.34 3.58
N MET A 41 59.01 -20.83 4.00
CA MET A 41 59.51 -20.68 5.38
C MET A 41 60.16 -19.31 5.62
N VAL A 42 60.81 -18.74 4.59
CA VAL A 42 61.53 -17.45 4.68
C VAL A 42 60.57 -16.26 4.80
N THR A 43 59.36 -16.37 4.25
CA THR A 43 58.35 -15.29 4.31
C THR A 43 57.69 -15.20 5.69
N VAL A 44 57.36 -16.33 6.31
CA VAL A 44 56.80 -16.39 7.68
C VAL A 44 57.78 -15.78 8.69
N GLU A 45 59.05 -16.18 8.65
CA GLU A 45 60.12 -15.69 9.54
C GLU A 45 60.41 -14.18 9.37
N ALA A 46 60.00 -13.58 8.24
CA ALA A 46 60.07 -12.13 8.01
C ALA A 46 58.85 -11.38 8.59
N TYR A 47 57.67 -12.02 8.64
CA TYR A 47 56.48 -11.47 9.29
C TYR A 47 56.54 -11.57 10.81
N GLU A 48 57.08 -12.67 11.36
CA GLU A 48 57.30 -12.81 12.81
C GLU A 48 58.23 -11.70 13.34
N ARG A 49 59.38 -11.49 12.69
CA ARG A 49 60.29 -10.35 12.95
C ARG A 49 59.70 -8.97 12.63
N ARG A 50 58.47 -8.87 12.10
CA ARG A 50 57.72 -7.61 11.93
C ARG A 50 56.69 -7.43 13.04
N ILE A 51 56.02 -8.50 13.45
CA ILE A 51 55.10 -8.54 14.60
C ILE A 51 55.87 -8.24 15.89
N GLU A 52 56.98 -8.93 16.14
CA GLU A 52 57.82 -8.75 17.33
C GLU A 52 58.33 -7.30 17.49
N ARG A 53 58.62 -6.60 16.37
CA ARG A 53 58.95 -5.16 16.40
C ARG A 53 57.74 -4.28 16.74
N LEU A 54 56.56 -4.58 16.20
CA LEU A 54 55.33 -3.85 16.52
C LEU A 54 54.88 -4.09 17.96
N GLU A 55 55.17 -5.25 18.56
CA GLU A 55 54.92 -5.55 19.97
C GLU A 55 55.93 -4.83 20.90
N ASN A 56 57.19 -4.70 20.50
CA ASN A 56 58.17 -3.84 21.17
C ASN A 56 57.79 -2.34 21.06
N GLU A 57 57.33 -1.86 19.89
CA GLU A 57 56.80 -0.50 19.74
C GLU A 57 55.53 -0.28 20.59
N LYS A 58 54.62 -1.27 20.64
CA LYS A 58 53.41 -1.24 21.49
C LYS A 58 53.75 -1.17 22.97
N THR A 59 54.67 -2.00 23.47
CA THR A 59 55.05 -2.00 24.89
C THR A 59 55.79 -0.73 25.30
N GLU A 60 56.63 -0.16 24.42
CA GLU A 60 57.25 1.16 24.62
C GLU A 60 56.23 2.31 24.60
N LEU A 61 55.20 2.23 23.75
CA LEU A 61 54.08 3.18 23.75
C LEU A 61 53.19 3.03 25.00
N GLU A 62 52.93 1.81 25.47
CA GLU A 62 52.23 1.57 26.74
C GLU A 62 53.05 2.07 27.94
N ARG A 63 54.39 1.96 27.90
CA ARG A 63 55.28 2.53 28.92
C ARG A 63 55.19 4.05 28.96
N LYS A 64 55.28 4.70 27.79
CA LYS A 64 55.09 6.16 27.64
C LYS A 64 53.69 6.63 28.05
N LEU A 65 52.65 5.85 27.73
CA LEU A 65 51.28 6.12 28.16
C LEU A 65 51.15 6.03 29.69
N LYS A 66 51.76 5.02 30.32
CA LYS A 66 51.80 4.87 31.79
C LYS A 66 52.58 6.01 32.46
N GLU A 67 53.68 6.49 31.87
CA GLU A 67 54.41 7.68 32.36
C GLU A 67 53.56 8.96 32.24
N ALA A 68 52.92 9.19 31.10
CA ALA A 68 52.01 10.33 30.90
C ALA A 68 50.79 10.29 31.84
N THR A 69 50.19 9.11 32.04
CA THR A 69 49.10 8.91 33.01
C THR A 69 49.56 9.11 34.44
N ARG A 70 50.78 8.69 34.81
CA ARG A 70 51.35 8.91 36.14
C ARG A 70 51.62 10.40 36.42
N LEU A 71 52.07 11.16 35.42
CA LEU A 71 52.19 12.62 35.49
C LEU A 71 50.83 13.31 35.67
N LEU A 72 49.80 12.88 34.94
CA LEU A 72 48.44 13.41 35.10
C LEU A 72 47.79 13.02 36.44
N GLN A 73 48.02 11.80 36.94
CA GLN A 73 47.52 11.38 38.26
C GLN A 73 48.18 12.14 39.40
N ALA A 74 49.48 12.47 39.28
CA ALA A 74 50.20 13.31 40.22
C ALA A 74 49.66 14.76 40.31
N GLN A 75 48.93 15.25 39.30
CA GLN A 75 48.26 16.56 39.35
C GLN A 75 46.85 16.53 39.96
N PHE A 76 46.20 15.37 40.10
CA PHE A 76 44.75 15.29 40.33
C PHE A 76 44.29 14.46 41.55
N HIS A 77 45.19 13.92 42.36
CA HIS A 77 44.83 13.16 43.58
C HIS A 77 45.33 13.82 44.89
N GLY A 78 45.22 15.15 44.94
CA GLY A 78 45.23 15.90 46.19
C GLY A 78 43.84 15.98 46.82
N SER A 79 43.54 15.06 47.74
CA SER A 79 42.33 14.98 48.58
C SER A 79 40.98 14.72 47.87
N ASN A 80 40.34 13.60 48.22
CA ASN A 80 38.88 13.53 48.25
C ASN A 80 38.40 12.41 49.21
N THR A 81 38.30 12.73 50.51
CA THR A 81 37.67 11.85 51.51
C THR A 81 36.76 12.64 52.45
N LEU A 82 35.49 12.26 52.43
CA LEU A 82 34.44 12.54 53.42
C LEU A 82 33.88 13.95 53.53
N GLU A 83 32.64 13.96 54.00
CA GLU A 83 31.70 15.07 54.04
C GLU A 83 31.85 15.94 55.31
N ARG A 84 31.05 17.02 55.35
CA ARG A 84 30.38 17.52 56.57
C ARG A 84 31.16 18.47 57.50
N ASN A 85 31.12 19.74 57.09
CA ASN A 85 30.95 20.95 57.91
C ASN A 85 32.17 21.59 58.62
N VAL A 86 31.99 22.89 58.87
CA VAL A 86 32.63 23.78 59.86
C VAL A 86 33.94 24.49 59.45
N HIS A 87 33.79 25.82 59.22
CA HIS A 87 34.76 26.92 59.43
C HIS A 87 35.97 27.14 58.47
N ASP A 88 35.96 28.35 57.90
CA ASP A 88 36.96 29.42 58.10
C ASP A 88 38.41 29.31 57.57
N LYS A 89 38.72 30.22 56.61
CA LYS A 89 40.05 30.75 56.18
C LYS A 89 41.03 29.84 55.42
N SER A 90 41.79 30.51 54.54
CA SER A 90 42.83 29.97 53.65
C SER A 90 44.16 29.68 54.36
N PRO A 91 45.11 29.00 53.70
CA PRO A 91 46.16 29.78 53.02
C PRO A 91 46.58 29.26 51.62
N LEU A 92 47.40 30.05 50.93
CA LEU A 92 48.07 29.72 49.66
C LEU A 92 49.40 28.98 49.93
N THR A 93 49.87 28.21 48.96
CA THR A 93 51.15 27.48 49.01
C THR A 93 52.38 28.39 48.90
N GLU A 94 53.45 28.04 49.62
CA GLU A 94 54.59 28.93 49.91
C GLU A 94 55.42 29.36 48.67
N VAL A 95 55.40 28.57 47.60
CA VAL A 95 56.16 28.85 46.36
C VAL A 95 55.69 30.16 45.70
N ASP A 96 54.37 30.36 45.61
CA ASP A 96 53.79 31.58 45.04
C ASP A 96 54.07 32.80 45.94
N VAL A 97 54.08 32.60 47.26
CA VAL A 97 54.37 33.67 48.24
C VAL A 97 55.80 34.17 48.08
N ALA A 98 56.78 33.28 47.90
CA ALA A 98 58.17 33.65 47.66
C ALA A 98 58.34 34.43 46.34
N THR A 99 57.75 33.95 45.23
CA THR A 99 57.84 34.62 43.92
C THR A 99 57.13 35.98 43.93
N ILE A 100 55.97 36.09 44.59
CA ILE A 100 55.24 37.36 44.75
C ILE A 100 55.99 38.34 45.67
N ALA A 101 56.72 37.86 46.68
CA ALA A 101 57.57 38.70 47.52
C ALA A 101 58.75 39.28 46.72
N GLN A 102 59.47 38.42 45.98
CA GLN A 102 60.62 38.83 45.16
C GLN A 102 60.23 39.88 44.10
N LEU A 103 59.11 39.67 43.40
CA LEU A 103 58.57 40.64 42.43
C LEU A 103 58.04 41.94 43.08
N LYS A 104 57.63 41.91 44.35
CA LYS A 104 57.26 43.11 45.12
C LYS A 104 58.47 43.92 45.56
N ASP A 105 59.56 43.28 45.97
CA ASP A 105 60.81 43.97 46.34
C ASP A 105 61.47 44.63 45.12
N GLU A 106 61.50 43.97 43.96
CA GLU A 106 61.92 44.62 42.71
C GLU A 106 61.02 45.83 42.37
N ASN A 107 59.70 45.71 42.54
CA ASN A 107 58.79 46.85 42.37
C ASN A 107 59.05 47.99 43.36
N GLN A 108 59.37 47.70 44.63
CA GLN A 108 59.75 48.73 45.61
C GLN A 108 61.09 49.39 45.26
N ILE A 109 62.10 48.62 44.84
CA ILE A 109 63.41 49.16 44.44
C ILE A 109 63.26 50.08 43.23
N LEU A 110 62.46 49.68 42.23
CA LEU A 110 62.18 50.52 41.05
C LEU A 110 61.37 51.77 41.41
N ARG A 111 60.37 51.69 42.29
CA ARG A 111 59.63 52.85 42.79
C ARG A 111 60.50 53.80 43.62
N ARG A 112 61.41 53.28 44.44
CA ARG A 112 62.36 54.09 45.23
C ARG A 112 63.35 54.84 44.32
N ARG A 113 63.90 54.17 43.31
CA ARG A 113 64.77 54.77 42.28
C ARG A 113 64.07 55.80 41.39
N LEU A 114 62.73 55.71 41.24
CA LEU A 114 61.94 56.74 40.58
C LEU A 114 61.77 57.97 41.49
N MET A 115 61.40 57.78 42.76
CA MET A 115 61.29 58.88 43.73
C MET A 115 62.62 59.60 43.99
N GLU A 116 63.74 58.87 44.04
CA GLU A 116 65.10 59.44 44.16
C GLU A 116 65.51 60.32 42.96
N ARG A 117 64.79 60.22 41.83
CA ARG A 117 65.06 60.98 40.60
C ARG A 117 64.20 62.25 40.47
N GLU A 118 63.20 62.44 41.33
CA GLU A 118 62.28 63.58 41.31
C GLU A 118 62.53 64.56 42.48
N SER A 119 63.76 65.10 42.55
CA SER A 119 64.04 66.32 43.32
C SER A 119 64.97 67.28 42.55
N PRO A 120 64.83 68.62 42.68
CA PRO A 120 65.17 69.52 41.58
C PRO A 120 66.50 70.27 41.74
N SER A 121 67.28 70.39 40.64
CA SER A 121 68.41 71.33 40.57
C SER A 121 68.75 71.87 39.16
N THR A 122 68.81 73.20 39.08
CA THR A 122 69.72 74.01 38.25
C THR A 122 69.88 73.74 36.73
N SER A 123 68.98 74.33 35.94
CA SER A 123 69.29 75.28 34.85
C SER A 123 70.67 75.26 34.12
N ARG A 124 70.67 75.04 32.79
CA ARG A 124 71.15 76.01 31.75
C ARG A 124 71.15 75.44 30.32
N LYS A 125 70.89 76.33 29.33
CA LYS A 125 71.09 76.22 27.86
C LYS A 125 70.30 75.08 27.16
N GLU A 126 69.24 75.31 26.38
CA GLU A 126 68.99 76.16 25.19
C GLU A 126 69.16 75.44 23.83
N SER A 127 68.25 75.75 22.90
CA SER A 127 68.34 75.54 21.44
C SER A 127 68.72 74.16 20.89
N ASN A 128 68.06 73.08 21.34
CA ASN A 128 67.80 71.89 20.50
C ASN A 128 66.72 70.91 21.04
N ALA A 129 66.18 71.15 22.24
CA ALA A 129 65.28 70.20 22.92
C ALA A 129 63.91 69.98 22.22
N ALA A 130 63.34 71.01 21.56
CA ALA A 130 61.96 70.93 21.03
C ALA A 130 61.79 69.85 19.95
N ALA A 131 62.61 69.89 18.89
CA ALA A 131 62.53 68.92 17.80
C ALA A 131 62.83 67.48 18.26
N VAL A 132 63.77 67.30 19.19
CA VAL A 132 64.09 65.98 19.76
C VAL A 132 62.96 65.49 20.69
N SER A 133 62.31 66.38 21.42
CA SER A 133 61.12 66.04 22.24
C SER A 133 59.96 65.62 21.33
N GLU A 134 59.68 66.36 20.26
CA GLU A 134 58.58 66.06 19.33
C GLU A 134 58.82 64.74 18.58
N GLU A 135 60.06 64.45 18.18
CA GLU A 135 60.42 63.17 17.55
C GLU A 135 60.38 61.99 18.55
N LEU A 136 60.79 62.20 19.82
CA LEU A 136 60.67 61.21 20.89
C LEU A 136 59.21 60.96 21.27
N GLU A 137 58.39 62.00 21.36
CA GLU A 137 56.96 61.89 21.58
C GLU A 137 56.29 61.13 20.44
N GLN A 138 56.66 61.40 19.18
CA GLN A 138 56.11 60.69 18.04
C GLN A 138 56.50 59.20 18.07
N LYS A 139 57.77 58.90 18.34
CA LYS A 139 58.23 57.52 18.58
C LYS A 139 57.50 56.86 19.76
N CYS A 140 57.19 57.61 20.82
CA CYS A 140 56.41 57.12 21.96
C CYS A 140 54.94 56.85 21.58
N ARG A 141 54.28 57.76 20.84
CA ARG A 141 52.92 57.60 20.30
C ARG A 141 52.84 56.37 19.41
N ASP A 142 53.82 56.14 18.54
CA ASP A 142 53.86 55.00 17.63
C ASP A 142 54.25 53.68 18.33
N LEU A 143 55.10 53.71 19.36
CA LEU A 143 55.31 52.56 20.26
C LEU A 143 54.05 52.22 21.06
N GLN A 144 53.29 53.21 21.53
CA GLN A 144 51.99 52.97 22.18
C GLN A 144 50.93 52.42 21.22
N LYS A 145 50.96 52.78 19.93
CA LYS A 145 50.14 52.12 18.90
C LYS A 145 50.55 50.66 18.74
N LYS A 146 51.85 50.38 18.52
CA LYS A 146 52.38 49.01 18.41
C LYS A 146 52.10 48.16 19.65
N HIS A 147 52.19 48.72 20.85
CA HIS A 147 51.88 48.01 22.09
C HIS A 147 50.38 47.65 22.19
N ARG A 148 49.47 48.57 21.83
CA ARG A 148 48.03 48.26 21.73
C ARG A 148 47.72 47.23 20.66
N GLN A 149 48.40 47.29 19.51
CA GLN A 149 48.29 46.28 18.45
C GLN A 149 48.76 44.90 18.95
N LEU A 150 49.96 44.80 19.54
CA LEU A 150 50.49 43.54 20.09
C LEU A 150 49.63 42.98 21.23
N LEU A 151 48.98 43.83 22.03
CA LEU A 151 47.98 43.39 23.02
C LEU A 151 46.71 42.84 22.36
N SER A 152 46.24 43.44 21.26
CA SER A 152 45.12 42.93 20.47
C SER A 152 45.46 41.58 19.82
N GLU A 153 46.62 41.48 19.18
CA GLU A 153 47.13 40.24 18.55
C GLU A 153 47.33 39.14 19.60
N ARG A 154 47.89 39.45 20.78
CA ARG A 154 48.00 38.51 21.91
C ARG A 154 46.62 38.03 22.37
N ASN A 155 45.65 38.93 22.51
CA ASN A 155 44.30 38.57 22.96
C ASN A 155 43.63 37.65 21.92
N GLN A 156 43.71 37.98 20.63
CA GLN A 156 43.18 37.16 19.54
C GLN A 156 43.84 35.78 19.48
N LEU A 157 45.16 35.68 19.67
CA LEU A 157 45.86 34.40 19.73
C LEU A 157 45.48 33.58 20.96
N GLN A 158 45.20 34.24 22.10
CA GLN A 158 44.75 33.58 23.33
C GLN A 158 43.30 33.07 23.23
N GLU A 159 42.44 33.81 22.53
CA GLU A 159 41.06 33.43 22.16
C GLU A 159 41.09 32.22 21.20
N GLN A 160 41.82 32.31 20.09
CA GLN A 160 42.02 31.21 19.13
C GLN A 160 42.61 29.94 19.76
N PHE A 161 43.48 30.07 20.77
CA PHE A 161 44.02 28.93 21.53
C PHE A 161 42.96 28.31 22.46
N GLY A 162 42.08 29.12 23.04
CA GLY A 162 40.87 28.65 23.73
C GLY A 162 39.98 27.84 22.80
N ASP A 163 39.58 28.41 21.66
CA ASP A 163 38.75 27.76 20.65
C ASP A 163 39.37 26.45 20.15
N ALA A 164 40.71 26.41 19.99
CA ALA A 164 41.43 25.21 19.60
C ALA A 164 41.38 24.12 20.67
N LEU A 165 41.54 24.48 21.95
CA LEU A 165 41.41 23.54 23.07
C LEU A 165 39.98 23.01 23.22
N GLU A 166 38.96 23.83 22.98
CA GLU A 166 37.55 23.42 23.06
C GLU A 166 37.23 22.41 21.95
N ARG A 167 37.58 22.71 20.69
CA ARG A 167 37.47 21.77 19.55
C ARG A 167 38.21 20.45 19.78
N ILE A 168 39.35 20.47 20.47
CA ILE A 168 40.09 19.25 20.86
C ILE A 168 39.34 18.45 21.95
N LYS A 169 38.65 19.10 22.90
CA LYS A 169 37.78 18.41 23.88
C LYS A 169 36.58 17.77 23.18
N GLU A 170 35.93 18.49 22.28
CA GLU A 170 34.75 18.03 21.52
C GLU A 170 35.11 16.82 20.64
N SER A 171 36.16 16.93 19.82
CA SER A 171 36.66 15.83 19.00
C SER A 171 37.03 14.59 19.85
N LYS A 172 37.60 14.79 21.05
CA LYS A 172 37.90 13.70 22.00
C LYS A 172 36.64 13.09 22.65
N TYR A 173 35.53 13.82 22.73
CA TYR A 173 34.23 13.29 23.17
C TYR A 173 33.56 12.51 22.04
N GLN A 174 33.47 13.09 20.84
CA GLN A 174 32.96 12.43 19.63
C GLN A 174 33.68 11.10 19.35
N LEU A 175 35.03 11.08 19.45
CA LEU A 175 35.81 9.85 19.26
C LEU A 175 35.47 8.75 20.29
N LYS A 176 35.08 9.11 21.52
CA LYS A 176 34.64 8.13 22.54
C LYS A 176 33.27 7.55 22.22
N GLU A 177 32.30 8.38 21.84
CA GLU A 177 30.98 7.89 21.45
C GLU A 177 31.07 7.06 20.15
N ALA A 178 31.90 7.44 19.18
CA ALA A 178 32.17 6.64 17.98
C ALA A 178 32.76 5.25 18.33
N ILE A 179 33.69 5.16 19.29
CA ILE A 179 34.21 3.88 19.80
C ILE A 179 33.09 3.05 20.46
N LYS A 180 32.27 3.68 21.31
CA LYS A 180 31.13 3.02 21.99
C LYS A 180 30.09 2.50 20.99
N HIS A 181 29.72 3.28 19.97
CA HIS A 181 28.84 2.84 18.89
C HIS A 181 29.42 1.69 18.06
N ARG A 182 30.73 1.73 17.74
CA ARG A 182 31.42 0.63 17.06
C ARG A 182 31.41 -0.65 17.90
N ASP A 183 31.63 -0.54 19.20
CA ASP A 183 31.74 -1.70 20.09
C ASP A 183 30.36 -2.31 20.41
N MET A 184 29.28 -1.50 20.47
CA MET A 184 27.90 -1.99 20.48
C MET A 184 27.54 -2.72 19.18
N ALA A 185 27.79 -2.10 18.01
CA ALA A 185 27.54 -2.74 16.72
C ALA A 185 28.32 -4.06 16.54
N ARG A 186 29.54 -4.13 17.10
CA ARG A 186 30.35 -5.36 17.12
C ARG A 186 29.70 -6.48 17.95
N GLN A 187 28.99 -6.15 19.04
CA GLN A 187 28.21 -7.11 19.82
C GLN A 187 26.98 -7.59 19.02
N GLU A 188 26.21 -6.67 18.43
CA GLU A 188 25.06 -7.00 17.57
C GLU A 188 25.46 -7.94 16.41
N PHE A 189 26.58 -7.66 15.74
CA PHE A 189 27.11 -8.55 14.70
C PHE A 189 27.52 -9.93 15.23
N ALA A 190 27.99 -10.05 16.48
CA ALA A 190 28.33 -11.34 17.08
C ALA A 190 27.05 -12.15 17.39
N GLU A 191 26.02 -11.51 17.95
CA GLU A 191 24.73 -12.14 18.24
C GLU A 191 24.01 -12.59 16.96
N ILE A 192 23.99 -11.75 15.91
CA ILE A 192 23.50 -12.11 14.58
C ILE A 192 24.30 -13.29 13.99
N SER A 193 25.63 -13.31 14.15
CA SER A 193 26.47 -14.40 13.64
C SER A 193 26.16 -15.74 14.32
N VAL A 194 25.91 -15.74 15.63
CA VAL A 194 25.45 -16.94 16.37
C VAL A 194 24.09 -17.38 15.84
N LYS A 195 23.12 -16.46 15.68
CA LYS A 195 21.77 -16.80 15.19
C LYS A 195 21.78 -17.36 13.76
N VAL A 196 22.64 -16.83 12.89
CA VAL A 196 22.86 -17.39 11.54
C VAL A 196 23.45 -18.80 11.62
N GLY A 197 24.37 -19.07 12.54
CA GLY A 197 24.90 -20.42 12.80
C GLY A 197 23.83 -21.42 13.25
N GLU A 198 22.97 -21.02 14.20
CA GLU A 198 21.83 -21.82 14.65
C GLU A 198 20.89 -22.19 13.49
N LEU A 199 20.45 -21.18 12.71
CA LEU A 199 19.55 -21.35 11.57
C LEU A 199 20.16 -22.21 10.45
N GLN A 200 21.47 -22.12 10.24
CA GLN A 200 22.18 -23.03 9.32
C GLN A 200 22.16 -24.48 9.84
N SER A 201 22.35 -24.69 11.14
CA SER A 201 22.27 -26.03 11.76
C SER A 201 20.87 -26.63 11.68
N GLU A 202 19.83 -25.81 11.88
CA GLU A 202 18.43 -26.20 11.81
C GLU A 202 18.02 -26.57 10.37
N LYS A 203 18.42 -25.74 9.40
CA LYS A 203 18.30 -26.04 7.97
C LYS A 203 18.96 -27.38 7.59
N GLN A 204 20.11 -27.72 8.18
CA GLN A 204 20.76 -29.02 7.97
C GLN A 204 20.08 -30.20 8.70
N LYS A 205 19.29 -29.96 9.74
CA LYS A 205 18.42 -30.99 10.37
C LYS A 205 17.19 -31.24 9.49
N LEU A 206 16.49 -30.18 9.09
CA LEU A 206 15.30 -30.26 8.22
C LEU A 206 15.61 -30.89 6.85
N LEU A 207 16.78 -30.57 6.25
CA LEU A 207 17.23 -31.20 5.00
C LEU A 207 17.62 -32.67 5.12
N ARG A 208 17.83 -33.20 6.33
CA ARG A 208 17.98 -34.65 6.57
C ARG A 208 16.62 -35.32 6.73
N LEU A 209 15.78 -34.77 7.62
CA LEU A 209 14.42 -35.26 7.84
C LEU A 209 13.59 -35.31 6.54
N ASN A 210 13.74 -34.33 5.63
CA ASN A 210 13.05 -34.37 4.34
C ASN A 210 13.52 -35.54 3.46
N ARG A 211 14.81 -35.89 3.48
CA ARG A 211 15.34 -37.03 2.70
C ARG A 211 14.84 -38.36 3.27
N GLU A 212 14.82 -38.48 4.59
CA GLU A 212 14.27 -39.65 5.29
C GLU A 212 12.78 -39.86 4.92
N ARG A 213 11.98 -38.78 4.94
CA ARG A 213 10.59 -38.79 4.46
C ARG A 213 10.45 -39.04 2.95
N ASP A 214 11.38 -38.54 2.11
CA ASP A 214 11.42 -38.83 0.66
C ASP A 214 11.75 -40.31 0.36
N ASP A 215 12.56 -40.97 1.20
CA ASP A 215 12.92 -42.39 1.10
C ASP A 215 11.79 -43.30 1.62
N GLU A 216 11.10 -42.91 2.70
CA GLU A 216 9.87 -43.57 3.14
C GLU A 216 8.75 -43.47 2.10
N CYS A 217 8.53 -42.28 1.51
CA CYS A 217 7.57 -42.11 0.42
C CYS A 217 7.91 -43.01 -0.78
N ARG A 218 9.19 -43.16 -1.14
CA ARG A 218 9.63 -44.10 -2.19
C ARG A 218 9.36 -45.56 -1.81
N THR A 219 9.55 -45.93 -0.54
CA THR A 219 9.26 -47.28 -0.02
C THR A 219 7.75 -47.58 -0.04
N LEU A 220 6.91 -46.62 0.38
CA LEU A 220 5.45 -46.73 0.33
C LEU A 220 4.94 -46.80 -1.12
N GLN A 221 5.53 -46.03 -2.04
CA GLN A 221 5.20 -46.11 -3.47
C GLN A 221 5.48 -47.51 -4.04
N GLN A 222 6.61 -48.13 -3.69
CA GLN A 222 6.93 -49.51 -4.09
C GLN A 222 5.92 -50.53 -3.53
N LYS A 223 5.56 -50.43 -2.24
CA LYS A 223 4.52 -51.28 -1.63
C LYS A 223 3.17 -51.11 -2.34
N LEU A 224 2.78 -49.88 -2.66
CA LEU A 224 1.54 -49.57 -3.39
C LEU A 224 1.53 -50.20 -4.78
N ASP A 225 2.64 -50.15 -5.51
CA ASP A 225 2.74 -50.72 -6.86
C ASP A 225 2.74 -52.26 -6.85
N VAL A 226 3.31 -52.91 -5.83
CA VAL A 226 3.13 -54.36 -5.60
C VAL A 226 1.65 -54.69 -5.36
N ILE A 227 0.97 -53.98 -4.46
CA ILE A 227 -0.46 -54.19 -4.15
C ILE A 227 -1.32 -54.02 -5.41
N LYS A 228 -1.05 -53.02 -6.26
CA LYS A 228 -1.73 -52.88 -7.56
C LYS A 228 -1.58 -54.13 -8.44
N THR A 229 -0.38 -54.73 -8.50
CA THR A 229 -0.18 -55.95 -9.31
C THR A 229 -0.92 -57.17 -8.74
N GLU A 230 -1.03 -57.31 -7.41
CA GLU A 230 -1.83 -58.39 -6.81
C GLU A 230 -3.33 -58.17 -7.02
N VAL A 231 -3.85 -56.94 -6.92
CA VAL A 231 -5.26 -56.63 -7.25
C VAL A 231 -5.57 -56.99 -8.70
N ILE A 232 -4.70 -56.67 -9.66
CA ILE A 232 -4.87 -57.04 -11.08
C ILE A 232 -4.89 -58.56 -11.28
N LYS A 233 -4.07 -59.33 -10.55
CA LYS A 233 -4.11 -60.81 -10.57
C LYS A 233 -5.42 -61.33 -9.98
N LEU A 234 -5.84 -60.84 -8.82
CA LEU A 234 -7.07 -61.26 -8.15
C LEU A 234 -8.31 -60.96 -9.01
N GLU A 235 -8.36 -59.82 -9.70
CA GLU A 235 -9.42 -59.54 -10.67
C GLU A 235 -9.41 -60.50 -11.87
N LYS A 236 -8.23 -60.95 -12.35
CA LYS A 236 -8.14 -61.94 -13.43
C LYS A 236 -8.70 -63.30 -12.97
N TRP A 237 -8.25 -63.78 -11.83
CA TRP A 237 -8.73 -65.04 -11.24
C TRP A 237 -10.24 -64.99 -10.95
N LYS A 238 -10.74 -63.85 -10.45
CA LYS A 238 -12.17 -63.62 -10.24
C LYS A 238 -12.97 -63.81 -11.54
N ARG A 239 -12.56 -63.18 -12.65
CA ARG A 239 -13.24 -63.32 -13.95
C ARG A 239 -13.22 -64.76 -14.47
N GLU A 240 -12.12 -65.48 -14.24
CA GLU A 240 -11.96 -66.89 -14.62
C GLU A 240 -12.89 -67.81 -13.82
N HIS A 241 -13.05 -67.57 -12.52
CA HIS A 241 -14.05 -68.26 -11.70
C HIS A 241 -15.50 -67.86 -12.03
N GLU A 242 -15.79 -66.59 -12.34
CA GLU A 242 -17.12 -66.15 -12.77
C GLU A 242 -17.55 -66.82 -14.10
N LEU A 243 -16.62 -66.97 -15.05
CA LEU A 243 -16.85 -67.73 -16.29
C LEU A 243 -17.08 -69.23 -16.04
N SER A 244 -16.28 -69.85 -15.15
CA SER A 244 -16.46 -71.26 -14.79
C SER A 244 -17.80 -71.53 -14.09
N ALA A 245 -18.24 -70.62 -13.21
CA ALA A 245 -19.54 -70.71 -12.56
C ALA A 245 -20.71 -70.60 -13.56
N GLN A 246 -20.60 -69.73 -14.58
CA GLN A 246 -21.59 -69.63 -15.65
C GLN A 246 -21.71 -70.93 -16.46
N GLN A 247 -20.58 -71.54 -16.83
CA GLN A 247 -20.56 -72.82 -17.55
C GLN A 247 -21.23 -73.95 -16.74
N ILE A 248 -20.96 -74.04 -15.43
CA ILE A 248 -21.59 -75.01 -14.53
C ILE A 248 -23.10 -74.74 -14.41
N GLN A 249 -23.53 -73.48 -14.36
CA GLN A 249 -24.95 -73.14 -14.31
C GLN A 249 -25.69 -73.53 -15.61
N GLU A 250 -25.09 -73.29 -16.77
CA GLU A 250 -25.61 -73.76 -18.07
C GLU A 250 -25.66 -75.30 -18.16
N GLU A 251 -24.75 -76.01 -17.51
CA GLU A 251 -24.74 -77.47 -17.40
C GLU A 251 -25.90 -77.99 -16.55
N CYS A 252 -26.09 -77.47 -15.34
CA CYS A 252 -27.21 -77.83 -14.48
C CYS A 252 -28.57 -77.48 -15.13
N GLU A 253 -28.66 -76.41 -15.92
CA GLU A 253 -29.86 -76.10 -16.69
C GLU A 253 -30.12 -77.06 -17.84
N ARG A 254 -29.09 -77.55 -18.54
CA ARG A 254 -29.24 -78.61 -19.55
C ARG A 254 -29.67 -79.92 -18.92
N GLU A 255 -29.04 -80.31 -17.82
CA GLU A 255 -29.38 -81.56 -17.12
C GLU A 255 -30.82 -81.53 -16.56
N ARG A 256 -31.25 -80.39 -16.00
CA ARG A 256 -32.63 -80.21 -15.54
C ARG A 256 -33.65 -80.40 -16.66
N ARG A 257 -33.42 -79.80 -17.84
CA ARG A 257 -34.33 -79.94 -19.00
C ARG A 257 -34.44 -81.40 -19.46
N LEU A 258 -33.34 -82.16 -19.41
CA LEU A 258 -33.32 -83.59 -19.73
C LEU A 258 -34.08 -84.43 -18.69
N ARG A 259 -33.96 -84.12 -17.39
CA ARG A 259 -34.75 -84.77 -16.34
C ARG A 259 -36.25 -84.47 -16.48
N GLU A 260 -36.59 -83.21 -16.74
CA GLU A 260 -37.95 -82.76 -17.10
C GLU A 260 -38.49 -83.43 -18.38
N GLU A 261 -37.63 -84.03 -19.22
CA GLU A 261 -37.98 -84.81 -20.42
C GLU A 261 -38.23 -86.28 -20.10
N TYR A 262 -37.30 -86.94 -19.42
CA TYR A 262 -37.47 -88.34 -18.97
C TYR A 262 -38.69 -88.52 -18.05
N GLU A 263 -39.04 -87.52 -17.22
CA GLU A 263 -40.27 -87.55 -16.42
C GLU A 263 -41.54 -87.48 -17.27
N ARG A 264 -41.54 -86.76 -18.40
CA ARG A 264 -42.68 -86.72 -19.34
C ARG A 264 -42.85 -88.08 -20.04
N ASP A 265 -41.75 -88.67 -20.50
CA ASP A 265 -41.79 -89.95 -21.21
C ASP A 265 -42.26 -91.10 -20.30
N LEU A 266 -41.78 -91.13 -19.04
CA LEU A 266 -42.26 -92.08 -18.02
C LEU A 266 -43.76 -91.92 -17.73
N MET A 267 -44.28 -90.70 -17.73
CA MET A 267 -45.72 -90.45 -17.52
C MET A 267 -46.56 -90.89 -18.73
N SER A 268 -46.06 -90.76 -19.97
CA SER A 268 -46.72 -91.33 -21.16
C SER A 268 -46.76 -92.85 -21.09
N LEU A 269 -45.60 -93.49 -20.86
CA LEU A 269 -45.48 -94.95 -20.80
C LEU A 269 -46.36 -95.55 -19.69
N LYS A 270 -46.51 -94.86 -18.56
CA LYS A 270 -47.43 -95.27 -17.49
C LYS A 270 -48.90 -95.19 -17.91
N ALA A 271 -49.31 -94.14 -18.60
CA ALA A 271 -50.67 -94.01 -19.13
C ALA A 271 -50.96 -95.11 -20.18
N GLU A 272 -50.00 -95.42 -21.04
CA GLU A 272 -50.07 -96.52 -22.00
C GLU A 272 -50.25 -97.88 -21.28
N MET A 273 -49.47 -98.15 -20.23
CA MET A 273 -49.65 -99.35 -19.39
C MET A 273 -51.04 -99.43 -18.71
N GLU A 274 -51.59 -98.31 -18.23
CA GLU A 274 -52.94 -98.29 -17.65
C GLU A 274 -54.02 -98.60 -18.71
N THR A 275 -53.87 -98.13 -19.96
CA THR A 275 -54.78 -98.51 -21.06
C THR A 275 -54.61 -99.97 -21.51
N ALA A 276 -53.39 -100.50 -21.52
CA ALA A 276 -53.12 -101.90 -21.84
C ALA A 276 -53.71 -102.85 -20.78
N SER A 277 -53.60 -102.49 -19.49
CA SER A 277 -54.17 -103.23 -18.35
C SER A 277 -55.68 -103.43 -18.48
N ILE A 278 -56.42 -102.37 -18.82
CA ILE A 278 -57.88 -102.40 -19.04
C ILE A 278 -58.25 -103.35 -20.21
N THR A 279 -57.37 -103.50 -21.20
CA THR A 279 -57.63 -104.32 -22.39
C THR A 279 -57.43 -105.83 -22.14
N ALA A 280 -56.66 -106.21 -21.11
CA ALA A 280 -56.28 -107.60 -20.84
C ALA A 280 -57.36 -108.43 -20.10
N VAL A 281 -58.41 -107.81 -19.57
CA VAL A 281 -59.35 -108.45 -18.61
C VAL A 281 -60.50 -109.22 -19.29
N VAL A 282 -60.62 -109.19 -20.62
CA VAL A 282 -61.86 -109.57 -21.34
C VAL A 282 -61.90 -111.00 -21.89
N ASN A 283 -60.75 -111.63 -22.19
CA ASN A 283 -60.71 -112.97 -22.80
C ASN A 283 -60.18 -114.03 -21.84
N SER A 284 -60.94 -115.11 -21.66
CA SER A 284 -60.70 -116.17 -20.66
C SER A 284 -60.40 -117.54 -21.27
N SER A 285 -60.00 -118.46 -20.39
CA SER A 285 -60.25 -119.91 -20.46
C SER A 285 -59.31 -120.82 -21.28
N ASP A 286 -58.78 -121.79 -20.55
CA ASP A 286 -58.67 -123.22 -20.84
C ASP A 286 -57.84 -123.72 -22.04
N GLN A 287 -56.72 -124.40 -21.73
CA GLN A 287 -56.62 -125.86 -21.95
C GLN A 287 -55.45 -126.52 -21.21
N ASP A 288 -55.58 -127.82 -20.96
CA ASP A 288 -54.78 -128.59 -20.00
C ASP A 288 -53.68 -129.48 -20.63
N GLU A 289 -52.83 -130.05 -19.77
CA GLU A 289 -52.06 -131.29 -19.97
C GLU A 289 -51.33 -131.55 -21.31
N HIS A 290 -50.39 -130.70 -21.72
CA HIS A 290 -49.30 -131.16 -22.62
C HIS A 290 -47.91 -130.49 -22.46
N LEU A 291 -47.73 -129.61 -21.47
CA LEU A 291 -46.60 -128.67 -21.45
C LEU A 291 -45.32 -129.11 -20.71
N SER A 292 -45.35 -130.11 -19.83
CA SER A 292 -44.25 -130.39 -18.87
C SER A 292 -42.85 -130.51 -19.50
N SER A 293 -42.73 -131.20 -20.63
CA SER A 293 -41.45 -131.36 -21.36
C SER A 293 -40.97 -130.07 -22.06
N SER A 294 -41.89 -129.21 -22.51
CA SER A 294 -41.54 -127.91 -23.09
C SER A 294 -41.19 -126.88 -22.00
N VAL A 295 -41.86 -126.94 -20.85
CA VAL A 295 -41.58 -126.09 -19.69
C VAL A 295 -40.17 -126.33 -19.18
N VAL A 296 -39.73 -127.57 -18.95
CA VAL A 296 -38.37 -127.85 -18.46
C VAL A 296 -37.27 -127.32 -19.40
N LYS A 297 -37.46 -127.37 -20.73
CA LYS A 297 -36.51 -126.76 -21.67
C LYS A 297 -36.51 -125.23 -21.60
N LYS A 298 -37.69 -124.61 -21.64
CA LYS A 298 -37.82 -123.15 -21.52
C LYS A 298 -37.36 -122.64 -20.16
N GLN A 299 -37.48 -123.43 -19.10
CA GLN A 299 -36.95 -123.13 -17.77
C GLN A 299 -35.43 -123.12 -17.82
N ASN A 300 -34.77 -124.18 -18.32
CA ASN A 300 -33.31 -124.20 -18.44
C ASN A 300 -32.76 -123.07 -19.33
N ASP A 301 -33.45 -122.72 -20.43
CA ASP A 301 -33.06 -121.60 -21.30
C ASP A 301 -33.29 -120.23 -20.63
N LEU A 302 -34.36 -120.10 -19.83
CA LEU A 302 -34.65 -118.92 -19.02
C LEU A 302 -33.64 -118.76 -17.87
N ASP A 303 -33.36 -119.80 -17.11
CA ASP A 303 -32.39 -119.82 -16.01
C ASP A 303 -30.98 -119.46 -16.52
N ARG A 304 -30.62 -119.95 -17.72
CA ARG A 304 -29.37 -119.58 -18.39
C ARG A 304 -29.35 -118.13 -18.89
N SER A 305 -30.49 -117.60 -19.33
CA SER A 305 -30.62 -116.18 -19.67
C SER A 305 -30.55 -115.30 -18.43
N ILE A 306 -31.16 -115.72 -17.30
CA ILE A 306 -31.07 -115.06 -16.00
C ILE A 306 -29.61 -115.00 -15.57
N GLN A 307 -28.90 -116.13 -15.56
CA GLN A 307 -27.49 -116.20 -15.17
C GLN A 307 -26.60 -115.24 -16.00
N LEU A 308 -26.81 -115.17 -17.32
CA LEU A 308 -26.08 -114.22 -18.18
C LEU A 308 -26.44 -112.74 -17.88
N THR A 309 -27.71 -112.45 -17.54
CA THR A 309 -28.09 -111.09 -17.10
C THR A 309 -27.58 -110.76 -15.70
N GLU A 310 -27.45 -111.74 -14.79
CA GLU A 310 -26.85 -111.56 -13.47
C GLU A 310 -25.35 -111.31 -13.59
N GLU A 311 -24.61 -112.07 -14.41
CA GLU A 311 -23.19 -111.83 -14.70
C GLU A 311 -22.95 -110.44 -15.31
N ALA A 312 -23.81 -109.98 -16.23
CA ALA A 312 -23.73 -108.64 -16.80
C ALA A 312 -24.07 -107.54 -15.78
N LEU A 313 -25.09 -107.75 -14.93
CA LEU A 313 -25.47 -106.83 -13.86
C LEU A 313 -24.35 -106.73 -12.80
N GLU A 314 -23.71 -107.84 -12.45
CA GLU A 314 -22.60 -107.87 -11.51
C GLU A 314 -21.35 -107.19 -12.08
N LEU A 315 -21.07 -107.36 -13.38
CA LEU A 315 -20.00 -106.63 -14.06
C LEU A 315 -20.23 -105.11 -13.98
N GLU A 316 -21.43 -104.62 -14.30
CA GLU A 316 -21.77 -103.20 -14.19
C GLU A 316 -21.84 -102.70 -12.73
N ARG A 317 -22.25 -103.54 -11.76
CA ARG A 317 -22.10 -103.21 -10.33
C ARG A 317 -20.62 -102.98 -9.97
N THR A 318 -19.70 -103.82 -10.41
CA THR A 318 -18.26 -103.59 -10.17
C THR A 318 -17.71 -102.38 -10.94
N ARG A 319 -18.33 -101.98 -12.06
CA ARG A 319 -17.95 -100.78 -12.80
C ARG A 319 -18.36 -99.51 -12.04
N HIS A 320 -19.62 -99.44 -11.62
CA HIS A 320 -20.13 -98.34 -10.80
C HIS A 320 -19.40 -98.24 -9.45
N ALA A 321 -19.12 -99.37 -8.78
CA ALA A 321 -18.35 -99.37 -7.53
C ALA A 321 -16.93 -98.77 -7.69
N ARG A 322 -16.24 -99.06 -8.81
CA ARG A 322 -14.95 -98.44 -9.13
C ARG A 322 -15.08 -96.93 -9.40
N GLN A 323 -16.13 -96.50 -10.11
CA GLN A 323 -16.37 -95.08 -10.37
C GLN A 323 -16.72 -94.30 -9.10
N VAL A 324 -17.56 -94.86 -8.23
CA VAL A 324 -17.88 -94.28 -6.91
C VAL A 324 -16.62 -94.14 -6.07
N SER A 325 -15.82 -95.21 -5.93
CA SER A 325 -14.56 -95.17 -5.17
C SER A 325 -13.55 -94.14 -5.70
N MET A 326 -13.48 -93.96 -7.02
CA MET A 326 -12.66 -92.91 -7.63
C MET A 326 -13.16 -91.49 -7.29
N LEU A 327 -14.47 -91.27 -7.34
CA LEU A 327 -15.10 -89.99 -6.99
C LEU A 327 -15.00 -89.68 -5.49
N GLU A 328 -15.12 -90.69 -4.63
CA GLU A 328 -14.91 -90.58 -3.18
C GLU A 328 -13.48 -90.15 -2.85
N SER A 329 -12.48 -90.73 -3.53
CA SER A 329 -11.07 -90.34 -3.40
C SER A 329 -10.85 -88.88 -3.79
N GLN A 330 -11.36 -88.45 -4.97
CA GLN A 330 -11.28 -87.06 -5.44
C GLN A 330 -12.03 -86.09 -4.50
N LEU A 331 -13.17 -86.49 -3.94
CA LEU A 331 -13.91 -85.73 -2.95
C LEU A 331 -13.14 -85.61 -1.62
N GLN A 332 -12.33 -86.60 -1.25
CA GLN A 332 -11.51 -86.57 -0.04
C GLN A 332 -10.25 -85.72 -0.22
N GLU A 333 -9.59 -85.80 -1.38
CA GLU A 333 -8.45 -84.95 -1.74
C GLU A 333 -8.85 -83.46 -1.82
N THR A 334 -9.96 -83.14 -2.49
CA THR A 334 -10.48 -81.76 -2.54
C THR A 334 -10.92 -81.23 -1.17
N LYS A 335 -11.51 -82.06 -0.30
CA LYS A 335 -11.81 -81.69 1.10
C LYS A 335 -10.54 -81.33 1.88
N ALA A 336 -9.47 -82.13 1.75
CA ALA A 336 -8.19 -81.84 2.39
C ALA A 336 -7.56 -80.53 1.86
N GLN A 337 -7.65 -80.30 0.54
CA GLN A 337 -7.16 -79.07 -0.08
C GLN A 337 -7.95 -77.82 0.38
N VAL A 338 -9.27 -77.92 0.53
CA VAL A 338 -10.11 -76.86 1.11
C VAL A 338 -9.72 -76.59 2.57
N GLN A 339 -9.53 -77.62 3.40
CA GLN A 339 -9.09 -77.45 4.78
C GLN A 339 -7.75 -76.72 4.89
N LEU A 340 -6.77 -77.06 4.04
CA LEU A 340 -5.46 -76.40 4.01
C LEU A 340 -5.56 -74.92 3.57
N LEU A 341 -6.41 -74.61 2.58
CA LEU A 341 -6.68 -73.23 2.19
C LEU A 341 -7.38 -72.44 3.31
N GLN A 342 -8.21 -73.11 4.10
CA GLN A 342 -8.95 -72.50 5.20
C GLN A 342 -8.03 -72.18 6.40
N THR A 343 -7.11 -73.06 6.77
CA THR A 343 -6.08 -72.75 7.79
C THR A 343 -5.15 -71.63 7.34
N ASN A 344 -4.72 -71.63 6.08
CA ASN A 344 -3.88 -70.56 5.53
C ASN A 344 -4.59 -69.20 5.53
N LEU A 345 -5.91 -69.18 5.32
CA LEU A 345 -6.73 -67.97 5.42
C LEU A 345 -6.83 -67.46 6.86
N ASP A 346 -7.02 -68.35 7.84
CA ASP A 346 -7.09 -67.97 9.25
C ASP A 346 -5.75 -67.41 9.78
N ASP A 347 -4.62 -67.99 9.36
CA ASP A 347 -3.28 -67.48 9.68
C ASP A 347 -3.03 -66.09 9.07
N LEU A 348 -3.38 -65.88 7.79
CA LEU A 348 -3.31 -64.57 7.14
C LEU A 348 -4.22 -63.53 7.81
N LEU A 349 -5.43 -63.94 8.24
CA LEU A 349 -6.34 -63.10 9.01
C LEU A 349 -5.80 -62.77 10.40
N LEU A 350 -4.99 -63.64 11.02
CA LEU A 350 -4.32 -63.37 12.29
C LEU A 350 -3.15 -62.40 12.11
N GLN A 351 -2.31 -62.60 11.10
CA GLN A 351 -1.21 -61.68 10.75
C GLN A 351 -1.74 -60.28 10.45
N HIS A 352 -2.75 -60.14 9.59
CA HIS A 352 -3.35 -58.85 9.27
C HIS A 352 -4.02 -58.17 10.50
N LYS A 353 -4.53 -58.93 11.48
CA LYS A 353 -5.01 -58.35 12.75
C LYS A 353 -3.85 -57.82 13.59
N GLN A 354 -2.72 -58.54 13.65
CA GLN A 354 -1.52 -58.11 14.36
C GLN A 354 -0.91 -56.85 13.72
N GLU A 355 -0.66 -56.85 12.40
CA GLU A 355 -0.18 -55.68 11.66
C GLU A 355 -1.08 -54.45 11.87
N ARG A 356 -2.42 -54.64 11.81
CA ARG A 356 -3.37 -53.55 12.07
C ARG A 356 -3.30 -53.03 13.51
N SER A 357 -3.01 -53.88 14.49
CA SER A 357 -2.83 -53.43 15.89
C SER A 357 -1.55 -52.64 16.10
N VAL A 358 -0.44 -53.03 15.45
CA VAL A 358 0.82 -52.28 15.47
C VAL A 358 0.64 -50.90 14.81
N LEU A 359 0.06 -50.85 13.61
CA LEU A 359 -0.23 -49.59 12.91
C LEU A 359 -1.16 -48.65 13.69
N ILE A 360 -2.11 -49.19 14.46
CA ILE A 360 -2.95 -48.37 15.36
C ILE A 360 -2.10 -47.79 16.49
N SER A 361 -1.24 -48.60 17.12
CA SER A 361 -0.33 -48.13 18.19
C SER A 361 0.64 -47.05 17.70
N GLU A 362 1.27 -47.24 16.53
CA GLU A 362 2.17 -46.26 15.89
C GLU A 362 1.44 -44.95 15.57
N HIS A 363 0.17 -45.03 15.13
CA HIS A 363 -0.65 -43.85 14.89
C HIS A 363 -1.10 -43.15 16.18
N GLU A 364 -1.40 -43.88 17.25
CA GLU A 364 -1.75 -43.31 18.56
C GLU A 364 -0.54 -42.61 19.21
N GLU A 365 0.66 -43.18 19.10
CA GLU A 365 1.92 -42.58 19.56
C GLU A 365 2.27 -41.31 18.75
N ALA A 366 2.20 -41.37 17.41
CA ALA A 366 2.42 -40.20 16.55
C ALA A 366 1.37 -39.09 16.75
N LEU A 367 0.13 -39.44 17.13
CA LEU A 367 -0.90 -38.46 17.51
C LEU A 367 -0.60 -37.82 18.87
N ALA A 368 -0.05 -38.56 19.83
CA ALA A 368 0.38 -38.03 21.13
C ALA A 368 1.58 -37.08 20.99
N GLU A 369 2.60 -37.43 20.19
CA GLU A 369 3.72 -36.53 19.87
C GLU A 369 3.24 -35.23 19.21
N LEU A 370 2.31 -35.33 18.24
CA LEU A 370 1.75 -34.18 17.56
C LEU A 370 0.92 -33.28 18.49
N GLN A 371 0.17 -33.86 19.43
CA GLN A 371 -0.54 -33.10 20.47
C GLN A 371 0.45 -32.36 21.38
N ALA A 372 1.48 -33.04 21.88
CA ALA A 372 2.53 -32.43 22.70
C ALA A 372 3.37 -31.38 21.94
N ALA A 373 3.45 -31.43 20.61
CA ALA A 373 4.03 -30.37 19.79
C ALA A 373 3.09 -29.15 19.66
N VAL A 374 1.79 -29.38 19.43
CA VAL A 374 0.78 -28.32 19.34
C VAL A 374 0.60 -27.59 20.68
N GLU A 375 0.73 -28.27 21.82
CA GLU A 375 0.66 -27.64 23.14
C GLU A 375 1.87 -26.74 23.41
N ARG A 376 3.09 -27.19 23.12
CA ARG A 376 4.29 -26.32 23.21
C ARG A 376 4.25 -25.12 22.26
N GLU A 377 3.74 -25.28 21.04
CA GLU A 377 3.49 -24.15 20.15
C GLU A 377 2.45 -23.18 20.73
N ARG A 378 1.41 -23.69 21.39
CA ARG A 378 0.36 -22.87 22.02
C ARG A 378 0.90 -22.09 23.22
N GLU A 379 1.78 -22.67 24.02
CA GLU A 379 2.46 -22.02 25.14
C GLU A 379 3.38 -20.90 24.63
N SER A 380 4.27 -21.19 23.68
CA SER A 380 5.16 -20.17 23.09
C SER A 380 4.38 -19.02 22.43
N ARG A 381 3.25 -19.29 21.75
CA ARG A 381 2.36 -18.25 21.22
C ARG A 381 1.71 -17.41 22.31
N LEU A 382 1.41 -17.99 23.48
CA LEU A 382 0.85 -17.27 24.63
C LEU A 382 1.90 -16.38 25.29
N GLU A 383 3.15 -16.83 25.40
CA GLU A 383 4.27 -16.00 25.88
C GLU A 383 4.48 -14.77 24.99
N VAL A 384 4.54 -14.96 23.67
CA VAL A 384 4.65 -13.85 22.70
C VAL A 384 3.42 -12.93 22.75
N GLN A 385 2.21 -13.47 22.93
CA GLN A 385 1.00 -12.66 23.10
C GLN A 385 1.07 -11.79 24.37
N ASN A 386 1.58 -12.33 25.48
CA ASN A 386 1.74 -11.59 26.74
C ASN A 386 2.82 -10.49 26.60
N GLN A 387 3.95 -10.79 25.94
CA GLN A 387 5.00 -9.81 25.64
C GLN A 387 4.46 -8.64 24.81
N LEU A 388 3.78 -8.94 23.70
CA LEU A 388 3.13 -7.94 22.86
C LEU A 388 2.06 -7.14 23.62
N GLN A 389 1.33 -7.75 24.56
CA GLN A 389 0.40 -7.00 25.41
C GLN A 389 1.15 -6.00 26.30
N THR A 390 2.24 -6.40 26.97
CA THR A 390 3.04 -5.46 27.78
C THR A 390 3.70 -4.36 26.95
N GLU A 391 4.11 -4.64 25.71
CA GLU A 391 4.60 -3.59 24.79
C GLU A 391 3.49 -2.61 24.38
N ASN A 392 2.26 -3.09 24.12
CA ASN A 392 1.12 -2.22 23.83
C ASN A 392 0.71 -1.37 25.04
N GLU A 393 0.80 -1.91 26.26
CA GLU A 393 0.56 -1.15 27.50
C GLU A 393 1.62 -0.04 27.66
N MET A 394 2.92 -0.35 27.53
CA MET A 394 3.99 0.67 27.55
C MET A 394 3.89 1.72 26.43
N LEU A 395 3.47 1.32 25.22
CA LEU A 395 3.27 2.25 24.10
C LEU A 395 2.06 3.16 24.34
N LYS A 396 1.02 2.66 25.03
CA LYS A 396 -0.13 3.47 25.41
C LYS A 396 0.23 4.48 26.49
N ASP A 397 0.93 4.07 27.54
CA ASP A 397 1.37 5.01 28.60
C ASP A 397 2.20 6.17 27.99
N ARG A 398 3.09 5.85 27.05
CA ARG A 398 3.87 6.86 26.29
C ARG A 398 3.03 7.73 25.34
N LEU A 399 1.89 7.24 24.85
CA LEU A 399 0.95 8.03 24.05
C LEU A 399 0.19 9.02 24.95
N ASP A 400 -0.26 8.56 26.12
CA ASP A 400 -0.94 9.37 27.13
C ASP A 400 0.02 10.47 27.65
N GLU A 401 1.32 10.17 27.85
CA GLU A 401 2.38 11.18 28.14
C GLU A 401 2.51 12.25 27.05
N VAL A 402 2.51 11.86 25.77
CA VAL A 402 2.62 12.80 24.64
C VAL A 402 1.38 13.68 24.52
N GLN A 403 0.18 13.11 24.70
CA GLN A 403 -1.08 13.87 24.70
C GLN A 403 -1.09 14.93 25.81
N MET A 404 -0.64 14.59 27.02
CA MET A 404 -0.51 15.55 28.13
C MET A 404 0.49 16.69 27.81
N HIS A 405 1.56 16.39 27.07
CA HIS A 405 2.53 17.40 26.62
C HIS A 405 1.97 18.32 25.53
N ASP A 406 1.18 17.80 24.59
CA ASP A 406 0.58 18.62 23.52
C ASP A 406 -0.61 19.46 24.04
N GLU A 407 -1.41 18.94 24.98
CA GLU A 407 -2.38 19.74 25.72
C GLU A 407 -1.76 20.97 26.41
N GLU A 408 -0.57 20.81 27.01
CA GLU A 408 0.15 21.92 27.66
C GLU A 408 0.71 22.91 26.64
N ARG A 409 1.19 22.43 25.48
CA ARG A 409 1.59 23.29 24.36
C ARG A 409 0.42 24.10 23.81
N GLU A 410 -0.77 23.52 23.66
CA GLU A 410 -1.97 24.25 23.23
C GLU A 410 -2.38 25.34 24.23
N LYS A 411 -2.32 25.06 25.54
CA LYS A 411 -2.57 26.05 26.61
C LYS A 411 -1.59 27.22 26.51
N GLN A 412 -0.30 26.95 26.29
CA GLN A 412 0.73 27.99 26.11
C GLN A 412 0.57 28.77 24.80
N LEU A 413 0.21 28.12 23.69
CA LEU A 413 -0.09 28.77 22.41
C LEU A 413 -1.33 29.68 22.51
N SER A 414 -2.38 29.25 23.21
CA SER A 414 -3.57 30.07 23.49
C SER A 414 -3.21 31.32 24.31
N LEU A 415 -2.39 31.17 25.36
CA LEU A 415 -1.89 32.30 26.15
C LEU A 415 -1.01 33.26 25.32
N ALA A 416 -0.17 32.74 24.43
CA ALA A 416 0.62 33.55 23.51
C ALA A 416 -0.27 34.34 22.52
N GLN A 417 -1.29 33.71 21.94
CA GLN A 417 -2.26 34.38 21.06
C GLN A 417 -3.04 35.50 21.78
N GLN A 418 -3.39 35.30 23.06
CA GLN A 418 -4.03 36.34 23.88
C GLN A 418 -3.08 37.53 24.10
N ARG A 419 -1.79 37.28 24.38
CA ARG A 419 -0.76 38.32 24.51
C ARG A 419 -0.56 39.10 23.20
N CYS A 420 -0.50 38.42 22.05
CA CYS A 420 -0.37 39.08 20.76
C CYS A 420 -1.58 39.97 20.41
N LYS A 421 -2.80 39.56 20.76
CA LYS A 421 -4.01 40.40 20.60
C LYS A 421 -3.93 41.67 21.47
N PHE A 422 -3.57 41.52 22.74
CA PHE A 422 -3.39 42.66 23.65
C PHE A 422 -2.27 43.62 23.20
N ALA A 423 -1.18 43.11 22.62
CA ALA A 423 -0.14 43.93 22.01
C ALA A 423 -0.68 44.73 20.82
N SER A 424 -1.45 44.10 19.91
CA SER A 424 -2.06 44.78 18.76
C SER A 424 -3.10 45.84 19.18
N ASP A 425 -3.90 45.58 20.22
CA ASP A 425 -4.81 46.56 20.82
C ASP A 425 -4.06 47.78 21.39
N LEU A 426 -2.87 47.58 21.96
CA LEU A 426 -2.00 48.66 22.44
C LEU A 426 -1.35 49.43 21.29
N GLU A 427 -0.86 48.75 20.25
CA GLU A 427 -0.29 49.38 19.05
C GLU A 427 -1.32 50.27 18.35
N SER A 428 -2.58 49.80 18.22
CA SER A 428 -3.66 50.60 17.66
C SER A 428 -3.93 51.87 18.47
N ARG A 429 -3.91 51.80 19.81
CA ARG A 429 -4.07 52.98 20.70
C ARG A 429 -2.88 53.93 20.66
N LEU A 430 -1.67 53.41 20.47
CA LEU A 430 -0.46 54.24 20.29
C LEU A 430 -0.47 54.95 18.93
N LEU A 431 -0.99 54.31 17.88
CA LEU A 431 -1.23 54.95 16.57
C LEU A 431 -2.29 56.06 16.68
N GLU A 432 -3.40 55.83 17.38
CA GLU A 432 -4.39 56.87 17.68
C GLU A 432 -3.75 58.07 18.40
N LEU A 433 -3.02 57.84 19.51
CA LEU A 433 -2.33 58.91 20.24
C LEU A 433 -1.29 59.66 19.37
N SER A 434 -0.59 58.96 18.47
CA SER A 434 0.34 59.56 17.51
C SER A 434 -0.36 60.48 16.50
N GLN A 435 -1.58 60.11 16.06
CA GLN A 435 -2.41 60.98 15.21
C GLN A 435 -2.85 62.24 15.97
N TRP A 436 -3.39 62.10 17.19
CA TRP A 436 -3.83 63.25 17.98
C TRP A 436 -2.70 64.25 18.27
N VAL A 437 -1.47 63.78 18.51
CA VAL A 437 -0.28 64.63 18.69
C VAL A 437 0.13 65.33 17.37
N SER A 438 -0.09 64.67 16.23
CA SER A 438 0.15 65.25 14.90
C SER A 438 -0.88 66.35 14.58
N ASP A 439 -2.17 66.09 14.81
CA ASP A 439 -3.25 67.06 14.64
C ASP A 439 -3.04 68.30 15.54
N GLU A 440 -2.64 68.09 16.80
CA GLU A 440 -2.29 69.18 17.73
C GLU A 440 -1.08 69.99 17.24
N LYS A 441 -0.12 69.36 16.56
CA LYS A 441 1.01 70.06 15.94
C LYS A 441 0.55 70.91 14.75
N GLU A 442 -0.27 70.37 13.84
CA GLU A 442 -0.78 71.14 12.69
C GLU A 442 -1.59 72.36 13.13
N VAL A 443 -2.40 72.23 14.19
CA VAL A 443 -3.13 73.37 14.79
C VAL A 443 -2.18 74.42 15.38
N ARG A 444 -1.07 74.02 16.03
CA ARG A 444 -0.05 74.96 16.52
C ARG A 444 0.66 75.67 15.38
N ASP A 445 1.10 74.94 14.36
CA ASP A 445 1.81 75.50 13.21
C ASP A 445 0.89 76.49 12.46
N TYR A 446 -0.39 76.17 12.29
CA TYR A 446 -1.41 77.09 11.74
C TYR A 446 -1.59 78.37 12.57
N LEU A 447 -1.73 78.24 13.90
CA LEU A 447 -1.87 79.40 14.79
C LEU A 447 -0.62 80.29 14.80
N GLN A 448 0.57 79.68 14.69
CA GLN A 448 1.84 80.42 14.58
C GLN A 448 1.95 81.16 13.24
N THR A 449 1.53 80.55 12.12
CA THR A 449 1.41 81.24 10.82
C THR A 449 0.41 82.39 10.87
N LEU A 450 -0.75 82.21 11.52
CA LEU A 450 -1.75 83.27 11.70
C LEU A 450 -1.20 84.44 12.52
N ALA A 451 -0.47 84.17 13.62
CA ALA A 451 0.15 85.18 14.45
C ALA A 451 1.25 85.97 13.71
N ALA A 452 2.07 85.29 12.89
CA ALA A 452 3.05 85.94 12.03
C ALA A 452 2.37 86.88 11.02
N LYS A 453 1.31 86.42 10.35
CA LYS A 453 0.56 87.24 9.38
C LYS A 453 -0.11 88.46 10.02
N LEU A 454 -0.73 88.29 11.20
CA LEU A 454 -1.29 89.41 11.96
C LEU A 454 -0.23 90.43 12.40
N THR A 455 1.03 90.00 12.56
CA THR A 455 2.15 90.90 12.84
C THR A 455 2.55 91.67 11.59
N GLU A 456 2.63 91.01 10.42
CA GLU A 456 2.90 91.66 9.13
C GLU A 456 1.81 92.68 8.75
N ASP A 457 0.53 92.34 8.94
CA ASP A 457 -0.60 93.24 8.69
C ASP A 457 -0.57 94.46 9.65
N LEU A 458 -0.09 94.30 10.89
CA LEU A 458 0.13 95.41 11.83
C LEU A 458 1.32 96.31 11.44
N GLU A 459 2.37 95.76 10.83
CA GLU A 459 3.50 96.54 10.32
C GLU A 459 3.13 97.32 9.04
N ARG A 460 2.33 96.71 8.15
CA ARG A 460 1.72 97.41 7.00
C ARG A 460 0.84 98.59 7.47
N LEU A 461 -0.04 98.37 8.44
CA LEU A 461 -0.88 99.43 9.01
C LEU A 461 -0.10 100.54 9.73
N LYS A 462 1.11 100.27 10.24
CA LYS A 462 2.02 101.33 10.73
C LYS A 462 2.56 102.18 9.58
N LEU A 463 3.03 101.54 8.51
CA LEU A 463 3.56 102.25 7.33
C LEU A 463 2.48 103.12 6.67
N ASP A 464 1.25 102.63 6.58
CA ASP A 464 0.09 103.41 6.11
C ASP A 464 -0.22 104.61 7.03
N ALA A 465 -0.13 104.42 8.35
CA ALA A 465 -0.34 105.51 9.32
C ALA A 465 0.79 106.56 9.29
N GLU A 466 2.04 106.15 9.09
CA GLU A 466 3.19 107.04 8.96
C GLU A 466 3.10 107.88 7.66
N GLN A 467 2.60 107.30 6.56
CA GLN A 467 2.33 108.06 5.33
C GLN A 467 1.20 109.09 5.48
N GLN A 468 0.15 108.78 6.27
CA GLN A 468 -0.95 109.73 6.49
C GLN A 468 -0.58 110.91 7.41
N HIS A 469 0.44 110.77 8.27
CA HIS A 469 0.77 111.79 9.27
C HIS A 469 1.58 112.99 8.74
N GLN A 470 1.98 113.00 7.46
CA GLN A 470 2.82 114.06 6.89
C GLN A 470 2.06 115.06 5.98
N GLN A 471 0.72 114.99 5.91
CA GLN A 471 -0.07 115.80 4.97
C GLN A 471 -1.37 116.41 5.53
N GLN A 472 -1.37 116.87 6.79
CA GLN A 472 -2.36 117.86 7.25
C GLN A 472 -1.74 118.93 8.16
N GLN A 473 -2.31 120.14 8.13
CA GLN A 473 -1.62 121.40 8.41
C GLN A 473 -1.99 122.07 9.74
N VAL A 474 -1.05 122.90 10.21
CA VAL A 474 -1.23 124.27 10.72
C VAL A 474 -2.65 124.68 11.16
N ASN A 475 -2.83 124.95 12.46
CA ASN A 475 -3.61 126.04 13.09
C ASN A 475 -4.20 125.67 14.47
N ASN A 476 -3.56 126.21 15.52
CA ASN A 476 -4.16 127.04 16.57
C ASN A 476 -5.48 126.66 17.31
N VAL A 477 -5.30 126.55 18.65
CA VAL A 477 -5.99 127.35 19.70
C VAL A 477 -7.39 126.94 20.20
N SER A 478 -7.39 126.53 21.49
CA SER A 478 -8.44 126.60 22.54
C SER A 478 -9.93 126.38 22.21
N GLY A 479 -10.53 125.40 22.90
CA GLY A 479 -11.97 125.28 23.16
C GLY A 479 -12.21 124.49 24.46
N SER A 480 -13.30 124.74 25.18
CA SER A 480 -13.51 124.22 26.56
C SER A 480 -14.94 123.73 26.79
N VAL A 481 -15.07 122.63 27.57
CA VAL A 481 -16.29 122.08 28.21
C VAL A 481 -17.44 121.61 27.30
N GLY A 482 -17.90 120.36 27.50
CA GLY A 482 -19.31 119.99 27.27
C GLY A 482 -19.63 118.54 26.84
N GLY A 483 -20.29 117.77 27.71
CA GLY A 483 -21.38 116.87 27.28
C GLY A 483 -21.11 115.38 26.93
N SER A 484 -21.02 114.52 27.95
CA SER A 484 -21.74 113.23 28.08
C SER A 484 -22.02 112.34 26.83
N THR A 485 -21.36 111.18 26.74
CA THR A 485 -22.01 109.83 26.85
C THR A 485 -20.99 108.66 26.81
N THR A 486 -21.42 107.47 27.25
CA THR A 486 -20.67 106.18 27.35
C THR A 486 -20.86 105.29 26.09
N PRO A 487 -20.25 104.08 25.91
CA PRO A 487 -19.33 103.29 26.77
C PRO A 487 -18.11 102.65 26.02
N ARG A 488 -17.46 101.65 26.66
CA ARG A 488 -16.28 100.82 26.24
C ARG A 488 -14.94 101.57 26.29
N SER A 489 -13.87 101.06 26.92
CA SER A 489 -13.30 99.70 27.03
C SER A 489 -12.47 99.25 25.82
N ARG A 490 -11.16 99.57 25.88
CA ARG A 490 -10.07 98.65 25.54
C ARG A 490 -8.82 99.00 26.34
N ILE A 491 -8.11 97.97 26.80
CA ILE A 491 -6.78 98.04 27.41
C ILE A 491 -5.75 97.91 26.28
N ASN A 492 -4.56 98.52 26.43
CA ASN A 492 -3.35 97.93 25.84
C ASN A 492 -2.08 98.26 26.64
N TYR A 493 -1.03 97.48 26.37
CA TYR A 493 0.19 97.25 27.18
C TYR A 493 1.15 98.44 27.35
N GLY A 494 2.06 98.33 28.35
CA GLY A 494 3.38 98.98 28.24
C GLY A 494 4.28 99.07 29.49
N LEU A 495 4.90 97.97 29.94
CA LEU A 495 6.20 97.93 30.68
C LEU A 495 6.25 98.68 32.06
N LEU A 496 7.22 98.54 32.98
CA LEU A 496 8.36 97.62 33.17
C LEU A 496 8.70 97.48 34.69
N SER A 497 9.49 96.47 35.05
CA SER A 497 10.48 96.42 36.14
C SER A 497 10.11 96.79 37.60
N SER A 498 10.03 95.73 38.43
CA SER A 498 10.83 95.52 39.66
C SER A 498 10.77 96.45 40.90
N THR A 499 10.70 95.77 42.06
CA THR A 499 11.29 96.09 43.39
C THR A 499 10.40 96.71 44.48
N LEU A 500 10.74 96.32 45.72
CA LEU A 500 10.28 96.76 47.05
C LEU A 500 8.90 96.28 47.53
N ALA A 501 8.94 95.68 48.72
CA ALA A 501 7.81 95.05 49.39
C ALA A 501 7.17 95.99 50.41
N SER A 502 5.84 96.16 50.31
CA SER A 502 4.89 96.43 51.41
C SER A 502 3.54 96.78 50.77
N GLY A 503 2.42 96.07 51.00
CA GLY A 503 2.27 94.82 51.71
C GLY A 503 0.83 94.65 52.21
N GLU A 504 0.08 93.68 51.68
CA GLU A 504 -1.19 93.24 52.29
C GLU A 504 -1.49 91.76 51.98
N LYS A 505 -2.17 91.08 52.91
CA LYS A 505 -2.22 89.60 52.97
C LYS A 505 -3.53 89.03 52.40
N GLY A 506 -3.70 89.10 51.08
CA GLY A 506 -4.83 88.48 50.39
C GLY A 506 -4.90 86.95 50.60
N TRP A 507 -6.02 86.47 51.15
CA TRP A 507 -6.24 85.04 51.50
C TRP A 507 -6.03 84.05 50.34
N GLY A 508 -6.26 84.48 49.09
CA GLY A 508 -6.08 83.65 47.90
C GLY A 508 -4.65 83.14 47.69
N SER A 509 -3.63 83.97 48.04
CA SER A 509 -2.21 83.64 47.82
C SER A 509 -1.81 82.34 48.54
N ARG A 510 -2.23 82.15 49.81
CA ARG A 510 -1.91 80.93 50.57
C ARG A 510 -2.57 79.68 50.01
N ARG A 511 -3.74 79.79 49.37
CA ARG A 511 -4.42 78.64 48.75
C ARG A 511 -3.78 78.29 47.40
N SER A 512 -3.51 79.29 46.57
CA SER A 512 -2.75 79.15 45.32
C SER A 512 -1.36 78.52 45.56
N HIS A 513 -0.57 79.07 46.48
CA HIS A 513 0.80 78.59 46.72
C HIS A 513 0.84 77.17 47.30
N LYS A 514 -0.19 76.75 48.05
CA LYS A 514 -0.33 75.38 48.57
C LYS A 514 -0.82 74.41 47.50
N LEU A 515 -1.70 74.84 46.59
CA LEU A 515 -2.09 74.06 45.41
C LEU A 515 -0.89 73.86 44.47
N ALA A 516 -0.21 74.93 44.06
CA ALA A 516 0.99 74.84 43.21
C ALA A 516 2.10 73.97 43.83
N LYS A 517 2.28 74.00 45.16
CA LYS A 517 3.24 73.10 45.84
C LYS A 517 2.76 71.64 45.88
N MET A 518 1.45 71.39 45.95
CA MET A 518 0.88 70.03 45.87
C MET A 518 0.98 69.49 44.44
N GLU A 519 0.66 70.32 43.45
CA GLU A 519 0.77 70.06 42.01
C GLU A 519 2.22 69.77 41.59
N ILE A 520 3.21 70.52 42.11
CA ILE A 520 4.64 70.20 41.94
C ILE A 520 4.98 68.83 42.56
N LEU A 521 4.45 68.50 43.75
CA LEU A 521 4.70 67.20 44.40
C LEU A 521 4.02 66.03 43.68
N ASP A 522 2.82 66.24 43.14
CA ASP A 522 2.10 65.24 42.34
C ASP A 522 2.73 65.07 40.96
N LEU A 523 3.22 66.14 40.31
CA LEU A 523 4.06 66.04 39.11
C LEU A 523 5.38 65.30 39.41
N GLN A 524 6.03 65.58 40.54
CA GLN A 524 7.25 64.91 40.95
C GLN A 524 7.02 63.43 41.31
N ARG A 525 5.84 63.10 41.86
CA ARG A 525 5.38 61.72 42.09
C ARG A 525 5.08 61.01 40.78
N ASN A 526 4.36 61.65 39.86
CA ASN A 526 3.98 61.09 38.56
C ASN A 526 5.23 60.82 37.70
N LEU A 527 6.18 61.76 37.68
CA LEU A 527 7.49 61.59 37.07
C LEU A 527 8.25 60.41 37.69
N GLN A 528 8.21 60.22 39.01
CA GLN A 528 8.81 59.03 39.64
C GLN A 528 8.10 57.72 39.29
N SER A 529 6.77 57.69 39.15
CA SER A 529 6.09 56.48 38.67
C SER A 529 6.35 56.21 37.19
N GLU A 530 6.48 57.24 36.35
CA GLU A 530 6.80 57.08 34.93
C GLU A 530 8.25 56.61 34.73
N ILE A 531 9.21 57.13 35.52
CA ILE A 531 10.60 56.64 35.55
C ILE A 531 10.64 55.17 35.99
N ARG A 532 9.87 54.77 37.02
CA ARG A 532 9.79 53.36 37.44
C ARG A 532 9.18 52.47 36.37
N ALA A 533 8.06 52.87 35.76
CA ALA A 533 7.44 52.12 34.66
C ALA A 533 8.39 51.97 33.46
N LYS A 534 9.15 53.03 33.11
CA LYS A 534 10.18 52.96 32.08
C LYS A 534 11.35 52.05 32.47
N GLN A 535 11.77 52.03 33.73
CA GLN A 535 12.78 51.09 34.23
C GLN A 535 12.29 49.64 34.17
N GLU A 536 11.06 49.39 34.61
CA GLU A 536 10.40 48.07 34.61
C GLU A 536 10.24 47.52 33.18
N VAL A 537 9.75 48.34 32.24
CA VAL A 537 9.71 47.99 30.80
C VAL A 537 11.11 47.76 30.21
N THR A 538 12.13 48.49 30.67
CA THR A 538 13.53 48.27 30.23
C THR A 538 14.09 46.96 30.78
N GLU A 539 13.72 46.59 32.01
CA GLU A 539 14.04 45.27 32.58
C GLU A 539 13.30 44.14 31.85
N GLU A 540 12.02 44.28 31.54
CA GLU A 540 11.31 43.29 30.73
C GLU A 540 11.91 43.16 29.33
N LEU A 541 12.24 44.27 28.67
CA LEU A 541 12.83 44.25 27.33
C LEU A 541 14.26 43.67 27.30
N THR A 542 15.03 43.81 28.39
CA THR A 542 16.32 43.11 28.55
C THR A 542 16.15 41.62 28.89
N LYS A 543 15.14 41.24 29.68
CA LYS A 543 14.75 39.82 29.91
C LYS A 543 14.28 39.15 28.62
N PHE A 544 13.40 39.81 27.84
CA PHE A 544 12.97 39.30 26.54
C PHE A 544 14.13 39.15 25.55
N ARG A 545 15.07 40.11 25.51
CA ARG A 545 16.30 39.99 24.71
C ARG A 545 17.16 38.80 25.14
N SER A 546 17.37 38.57 26.43
CA SER A 546 18.17 37.41 26.88
C SER A 546 17.49 36.07 26.56
N THR A 547 16.16 35.96 26.72
CA THR A 547 15.42 34.76 26.29
C THR A 547 15.42 34.57 24.77
N TYR A 548 15.35 35.66 23.99
CA TYR A 548 15.44 35.59 22.52
C TYR A 548 16.83 35.12 22.06
N PHE A 549 17.91 35.67 22.66
CA PHE A 549 19.27 35.20 22.36
C PHE A 549 19.48 33.74 22.78
N ALA A 550 18.97 33.30 23.94
CA ALA A 550 19.03 31.91 24.35
C ALA A 550 18.27 30.97 23.39
N CYS A 551 17.08 31.36 22.94
CA CYS A 551 16.29 30.60 21.97
C CYS A 551 16.96 30.55 20.58
N LYS A 552 17.55 31.68 20.13
CA LYS A 552 18.34 31.75 18.89
C LYS A 552 19.58 30.85 18.95
N GLN A 553 20.30 30.86 20.07
CA GLN A 553 21.45 29.99 20.30
C GLN A 553 21.05 28.51 20.36
N GLN A 554 19.88 28.17 20.92
CA GLN A 554 19.34 26.81 20.88
C GLN A 554 18.96 26.37 19.46
N LEU A 555 18.40 27.26 18.63
CA LEU A 555 18.13 26.99 17.22
C LEU A 555 19.43 26.79 16.42
N GLU A 556 20.42 27.65 16.58
CA GLU A 556 21.74 27.51 15.97
C GLU A 556 22.44 26.21 16.40
N ALA A 557 22.34 25.83 17.67
CA ALA A 557 22.84 24.56 18.20
C ALA A 557 21.99 23.33 17.82
N ALA A 558 20.84 23.52 17.18
CA ALA A 558 20.03 22.46 16.55
C ALA A 558 20.34 22.35 15.05
N GLU A 559 20.41 23.47 14.33
CA GLU A 559 20.89 23.53 12.93
C GLU A 559 22.30 22.93 12.81
N ALA A 560 23.22 23.24 13.73
CA ALA A 560 24.56 22.65 13.78
C ALA A 560 24.53 21.12 13.96
N ARG A 561 23.63 20.61 14.80
CA ARG A 561 23.44 19.17 15.07
C ARG A 561 22.85 18.42 13.90
N ILE A 562 21.88 19.03 13.21
CA ILE A 562 21.34 18.52 11.94
C ILE A 562 22.46 18.45 10.90
N GLY A 563 23.26 19.51 10.76
CA GLY A 563 24.41 19.52 9.86
C GLY A 563 25.49 18.48 10.22
N GLU A 564 25.70 18.18 11.49
CA GLU A 564 26.60 17.12 11.95
C GLU A 564 26.06 15.73 11.60
N LEU A 565 24.80 15.42 11.93
CA LEU A 565 24.12 14.18 11.55
C LEU A 565 24.08 13.99 10.02
N THR A 566 23.88 15.05 9.22
CA THR A 566 23.96 14.97 7.75
C THR A 566 25.35 14.57 7.26
N ARG A 567 26.43 15.05 7.91
CA ARG A 567 27.81 14.62 7.59
C ARG A 567 28.08 13.19 8.05
N GLU A 568 27.54 12.75 9.18
CA GLU A 568 27.64 11.36 9.63
C GLU A 568 26.94 10.41 8.66
N VAL A 569 25.72 10.72 8.21
CA VAL A 569 24.99 9.94 7.18
C VAL A 569 25.83 9.84 5.91
N HIS A 570 26.30 10.97 5.37
CA HIS A 570 27.13 10.97 4.16
C HIS A 570 28.44 10.17 4.33
N THR A 571 29.06 10.22 5.52
CA THR A 571 30.26 9.43 5.84
C THR A 571 29.96 7.93 5.89
N ARG A 572 28.79 7.53 6.42
CA ARG A 572 28.33 6.14 6.43
C ARG A 572 27.95 5.65 5.03
N ASP A 573 27.40 6.51 4.18
CA ASP A 573 27.10 6.19 2.78
C ASP A 573 28.40 5.95 1.99
N CYS A 574 29.42 6.80 2.14
CA CYS A 574 30.74 6.55 1.54
C CYS A 574 31.39 5.26 2.04
N GLN A 575 31.25 4.94 3.34
CA GLN A 575 31.74 3.67 3.90
C GLN A 575 30.94 2.46 3.37
N LEU A 576 29.64 2.60 3.11
CA LEU A 576 28.82 1.59 2.46
C LEU A 576 29.25 1.36 1.01
N GLU A 577 29.47 2.42 0.22
CA GLU A 577 30.02 2.28 -1.13
C GLU A 577 31.40 1.60 -1.13
N GLU A 578 32.28 1.97 -0.21
CA GLU A 578 33.63 1.40 -0.14
C GLU A 578 33.60 -0.08 0.28
N ALA A 579 32.75 -0.46 1.24
CA ALA A 579 32.52 -1.85 1.60
C ALA A 579 31.93 -2.66 0.42
N GLN A 580 30.99 -2.07 -0.34
CA GLN A 580 30.44 -2.70 -1.54
C GLN A 580 31.50 -2.88 -2.65
N ARG A 581 32.42 -1.92 -2.83
CA ARG A 581 33.57 -2.02 -3.73
C ARG A 581 34.56 -3.11 -3.29
N GLN A 582 34.85 -3.21 -1.99
CA GLN A 582 35.80 -4.19 -1.44
C GLN A 582 35.27 -5.64 -1.47
N LEU A 583 33.95 -5.85 -1.38
CA LEU A 583 33.34 -7.19 -1.39
C LEU A 583 33.33 -7.90 -2.76
N GLY A 584 33.75 -7.22 -3.84
CA GLY A 584 34.00 -7.85 -5.14
C GLY A 584 32.78 -8.43 -5.87
N VAL A 585 31.56 -8.14 -5.39
CA VAL A 585 30.30 -8.63 -5.97
C VAL A 585 30.06 -7.95 -7.32
N ARG A 586 30.42 -8.63 -8.42
CA ARG A 586 30.03 -8.23 -9.78
C ARG A 586 28.53 -8.39 -10.00
N VAL A 587 27.76 -7.40 -9.59
CA VAL A 587 26.43 -7.14 -10.15
C VAL A 587 26.63 -6.74 -11.62
N LEU A 588 25.95 -7.44 -12.56
CA LEU A 588 25.98 -7.02 -13.97
C LEU A 588 25.20 -5.69 -14.15
N PRO A 589 25.51 -4.86 -15.17
CA PRO A 589 25.37 -3.41 -15.07
C PRO A 589 23.95 -2.82 -14.99
N ASP A 590 22.90 -3.63 -15.13
CA ASP A 590 21.53 -3.16 -15.37
C ASP A 590 20.78 -2.67 -14.11
N TYR A 591 21.36 -2.78 -12.92
CA TYR A 591 20.72 -2.34 -11.66
C TYR A 591 21.29 -1.04 -11.07
N ALA A 592 22.44 -0.54 -11.55
CA ALA A 592 23.12 0.61 -10.94
C ALA A 592 22.41 1.96 -11.20
N LYS A 593 21.80 2.13 -12.39
CA LYS A 593 21.21 3.41 -12.81
C LYS A 593 19.95 3.85 -12.04
N SER A 594 19.43 3.02 -11.14
CA SER A 594 18.21 3.31 -10.37
C SER A 594 18.48 3.98 -9.01
N LEU A 595 19.75 4.12 -8.58
CA LEU A 595 20.11 4.74 -7.30
C LEU A 595 20.73 6.14 -7.46
N ASP A 596 21.50 6.40 -8.52
CA ASP A 596 22.05 7.75 -8.81
C ASP A 596 20.96 8.83 -8.91
N GLN A 597 19.74 8.46 -9.34
CA GLN A 597 18.61 9.38 -9.46
C GLN A 597 17.98 9.78 -8.10
N LEU A 598 18.29 9.08 -7.01
CA LEU A 598 17.84 9.47 -5.66
C LEU A 598 18.80 10.47 -4.98
N VAL A 599 20.10 10.46 -5.35
CA VAL A 599 21.11 11.34 -4.73
C VAL A 599 20.98 12.80 -5.20
N GLN A 600 20.48 13.04 -6.41
CA GLN A 600 20.32 14.39 -6.97
C GLN A 600 19.30 15.28 -6.23
N PHE A 601 18.44 14.73 -5.38
CA PHE A 601 17.51 15.53 -4.57
C PHE A 601 18.20 16.36 -3.47
N SER A 602 19.43 16.01 -3.08
CA SER A 602 20.20 16.76 -2.07
C SER A 602 20.65 18.15 -2.55
N SER A 603 20.84 18.36 -3.86
CA SER A 603 21.40 19.60 -4.41
C SER A 603 20.42 20.78 -4.52
N ILE A 604 19.14 20.59 -4.21
CA ILE A 604 18.08 21.59 -4.41
C ILE A 604 17.96 22.58 -3.22
N LEU A 605 18.46 22.24 -2.03
CA LEU A 605 18.32 23.06 -0.82
C LEU A 605 19.28 24.25 -0.70
N ASN A 606 20.24 24.41 -1.61
CA ASN A 606 21.29 25.46 -1.55
C ASN A 606 20.96 26.73 -2.37
N LEU A 607 19.68 27.09 -2.54
CA LEU A 607 19.26 28.30 -3.28
C LEU A 607 18.25 29.20 -2.53
N PHE A 608 18.12 29.05 -1.21
CA PHE A 608 17.20 29.86 -0.37
C PHE A 608 17.83 30.45 0.90
N LYS A 609 19.11 30.82 0.86
CA LYS A 609 19.74 31.77 1.80
C LYS A 609 20.75 32.66 1.06
N ASP A 610 20.24 33.68 0.37
CA ASP A 610 20.88 34.99 0.16
C ASP A 610 19.79 36.01 -0.26
N ASP A 611 20.08 37.31 -0.11
CA ASP A 611 19.26 38.48 -0.48
C ASP A 611 17.87 38.66 0.16
N GLU A 612 17.85 39.15 1.40
CA GLU A 612 17.27 40.49 1.66
C GLU A 612 18.16 41.30 2.62
N ALA A 613 18.76 42.38 2.12
CA ALA A 613 19.44 43.40 2.92
C ALA A 613 19.25 44.77 2.27
N VAL A 614 18.37 45.60 2.84
CA VAL A 614 17.99 46.92 2.31
C VAL A 614 19.07 47.97 2.59
N SER A 615 19.37 48.83 1.61
CA SER A 615 19.94 50.16 1.86
C SER A 615 19.55 51.19 0.79
N SER A 616 19.80 52.48 1.06
CA SER A 616 19.04 53.61 0.52
C SER A 616 19.84 54.64 -0.28
N GLY A 617 19.21 55.18 -1.34
CA GLY A 617 19.65 56.39 -2.07
C GLY A 617 20.69 56.14 -3.19
N GLY A 618 20.77 56.98 -4.23
CA GLY A 618 19.93 58.12 -4.60
C GLY A 618 20.64 59.03 -5.63
N SER A 619 19.93 59.52 -6.66
CA SER A 619 20.46 60.30 -7.82
C SER A 619 21.52 59.56 -8.68
N ASP A 620 21.65 59.77 -10.00
CA ASP A 620 21.29 60.94 -10.81
C ASP A 620 21.01 60.62 -12.31
N SER A 621 20.30 61.55 -12.96
CA SER A 621 20.38 62.03 -14.36
C SER A 621 20.65 61.12 -15.60
N MET A 622 19.75 61.34 -16.59
CA MET A 622 20.00 61.60 -18.03
C MET A 622 20.19 60.45 -19.07
N ASN A 623 19.31 60.52 -20.09
CA ASN A 623 19.49 60.18 -21.52
C ASN A 623 19.77 58.73 -21.97
N SER A 624 19.46 58.31 -23.21
CA SER A 624 18.41 58.74 -24.18
C SER A 624 18.41 57.83 -25.42
N ASN A 625 17.26 57.67 -26.11
CA ASN A 625 17.17 57.28 -27.55
C ASN A 625 17.74 55.88 -27.95
N LYS A 626 17.53 55.31 -29.15
CA LYS A 626 16.39 55.24 -30.10
C LYS A 626 16.60 54.06 -31.09
N THR A 627 15.52 53.64 -31.76
CA THR A 627 15.47 53.06 -33.14
C THR A 627 16.48 51.97 -33.59
N SER A 628 16.00 50.72 -33.59
CA SER A 628 15.75 49.87 -34.79
C SER A 628 16.76 49.70 -35.95
N ASN A 629 16.74 48.45 -36.49
CA ASN A 629 16.93 48.01 -37.89
C ASN A 629 18.32 47.64 -38.45
N ASN A 630 18.47 46.31 -38.62
CA ASN A 630 18.79 45.57 -39.86
C ASN A 630 20.16 45.64 -40.60
N ASN A 631 20.53 44.44 -41.05
CA ASN A 631 21.23 44.07 -42.29
C ASN A 631 22.76 44.22 -42.43
N ASN A 632 23.40 43.06 -42.24
CA ASN A 632 24.31 42.38 -43.19
C ASN A 632 25.66 43.00 -43.63
N SER A 633 26.67 42.13 -43.54
CA SER A 633 27.77 41.90 -44.49
C SER A 633 28.90 42.95 -44.59
N SER A 634 30.15 42.58 -44.85
CA SER A 634 30.86 41.27 -44.79
C SER A 634 32.37 41.54 -44.96
N THR A 635 33.21 40.49 -44.87
CA THR A 635 34.63 40.43 -45.34
C THR A 635 35.67 41.21 -44.51
N ASN A 636 36.95 40.79 -44.39
CA ASN A 636 37.58 39.51 -44.75
C ASN A 636 38.94 39.30 -44.03
N ASN A 637 39.46 38.08 -44.15
CA ASN A 637 40.87 37.65 -44.06
C ASN A 637 41.55 37.51 -42.67
N SER A 638 42.51 36.60 -42.47
CA SER A 638 42.77 35.23 -43.01
C SER A 638 44.10 34.67 -42.44
N ARG A 639 44.32 33.34 -42.58
CA ARG A 639 45.56 32.57 -42.32
C ARG A 639 45.93 32.26 -40.86
N ASP A 640 46.65 31.18 -40.51
CA ASP A 640 47.03 29.86 -41.09
C ASP A 640 47.60 29.05 -39.87
N GLN A 641 47.63 27.72 -39.72
CA GLN A 641 47.32 26.52 -40.53
C GLN A 641 46.29 25.62 -39.76
N GLN A 642 45.68 24.52 -40.25
CA GLN A 642 46.08 23.37 -41.10
C GLN A 642 46.88 22.27 -40.35
N ILE A 643 46.74 20.94 -40.58
CA ILE A 643 46.08 20.13 -41.63
C ILE A 643 45.34 18.95 -40.97
N ASP A 644 44.18 18.43 -41.38
CA ASP A 644 42.93 18.98 -41.98
C ASP A 644 41.77 18.10 -41.40
N CYS A 645 41.01 17.17 -41.99
CA CYS A 645 40.40 16.80 -43.31
C CYS A 645 39.45 15.61 -42.99
N SER A 646 38.31 15.28 -43.62
CA SER A 646 37.39 15.87 -44.63
C SER A 646 36.14 14.94 -44.74
N THR A 647 35.00 15.18 -45.43
CA THR A 647 34.18 16.35 -45.82
C THR A 647 32.89 15.78 -46.50
N ALA A 648 31.87 16.64 -46.76
CA ALA A 648 30.83 16.51 -47.81
C ALA A 648 29.45 15.87 -47.48
N VAL A 649 28.34 16.22 -48.17
CA VAL A 649 27.78 17.53 -48.61
C VAL A 649 26.37 17.35 -49.23
N GLU A 650 25.54 18.40 -49.16
CA GLU A 650 24.37 18.75 -50.02
C GLU A 650 23.12 17.85 -50.23
N PHE A 651 21.98 18.52 -49.95
CA PHE A 651 20.79 18.71 -50.83
C PHE A 651 19.74 17.58 -51.01
N CYS A 652 18.62 17.96 -51.65
CA CYS A 652 17.31 17.28 -51.63
C CYS A 652 16.66 17.20 -53.03
N ASP A 653 15.54 16.46 -53.10
CA ASP A 653 14.58 16.38 -54.22
C ASP A 653 15.14 16.04 -55.63
N SER A 654 14.63 15.02 -56.33
CA SER A 654 13.30 15.13 -56.93
C SER A 654 12.83 13.81 -57.55
N LEU A 655 11.60 13.38 -57.26
CA LEU A 655 10.56 13.32 -58.30
C LEU A 655 9.16 13.15 -57.71
N GLN A 656 8.22 13.93 -58.22
CA GLN A 656 6.83 13.98 -57.81
C GLN A 656 5.93 13.11 -58.72
N GLN A 657 4.79 12.69 -58.16
CA GLN A 657 3.51 12.42 -58.84
C GLN A 657 3.48 11.36 -59.97
N GLN A 658 2.58 10.36 -59.82
CA GLN A 658 1.41 10.18 -60.71
C GLN A 658 0.44 9.11 -60.17
N GLN A 659 -0.86 9.47 -60.09
CA GLN A 659 -2.06 8.65 -60.44
C GLN A 659 -2.30 7.27 -59.72
N GLN A 660 -3.50 6.67 -59.62
CA GLN A 660 -4.90 7.09 -59.78
C GLN A 660 -5.84 6.08 -59.04
N GLN A 661 -7.03 6.53 -58.65
CA GLN A 661 -8.34 5.83 -58.55
C GLN A 661 -8.53 4.43 -57.87
N TYR A 662 -9.66 4.33 -57.15
CA TYR A 662 -10.42 3.12 -56.74
C TYR A 662 -10.99 2.32 -57.96
N PRO A 663 -11.62 1.11 -57.85
CA PRO A 663 -12.09 0.39 -56.64
C PRO A 663 -11.91 -1.17 -56.58
N GLN A 664 -12.13 -1.73 -55.37
CA GLN A 664 -12.83 -3.00 -55.01
C GLN A 664 -12.50 -4.41 -55.61
N GLN A 665 -12.64 -5.39 -54.69
CA GLN A 665 -13.36 -6.69 -54.78
C GLN A 665 -12.61 -8.03 -55.01
N GLN A 666 -12.92 -8.98 -54.11
CA GLN A 666 -12.79 -10.46 -54.21
C GLN A 666 -11.34 -11.03 -54.24
N GLN A 667 -11.06 -12.30 -53.91
CA GLN A 667 -11.93 -13.47 -53.61
C GLN A 667 -11.32 -14.37 -52.49
N GLN A 668 -11.86 -15.58 -52.24
CA GLN A 668 -11.42 -16.51 -51.18
C GLN A 668 -10.60 -17.72 -51.73
N GLN A 669 -10.03 -18.51 -50.80
CA GLN A 669 -9.63 -19.93 -50.92
C GLN A 669 -8.45 -20.31 -51.84
N GLN A 670 -7.31 -20.69 -51.22
CA GLN A 670 -6.80 -22.08 -51.13
C GLN A 670 -5.50 -22.08 -50.26
N GLN A 671 -5.47 -22.83 -49.16
CA GLN A 671 -4.94 -24.21 -49.01
C GLN A 671 -3.41 -24.37 -49.18
N GLN A 672 -2.80 -24.84 -48.08
CA GLN A 672 -1.72 -25.84 -47.98
C GLN A 672 -0.60 -25.83 -49.05
N HIS A 673 0.64 -25.58 -48.63
CA HIS A 673 1.63 -26.65 -48.34
C HIS A 673 3.09 -26.12 -48.41
N LEU A 674 3.75 -25.95 -47.26
CA LEU A 674 5.22 -25.86 -47.16
C LEU A 674 5.66 -26.01 -45.69
N GLN A 675 5.98 -27.25 -45.29
CA GLN A 675 6.80 -27.54 -44.11
C GLN A 675 8.21 -27.93 -44.55
N GLN A 676 9.15 -27.93 -43.58
CA GLN A 676 10.60 -28.18 -43.75
C GLN A 676 11.30 -26.98 -44.45
N SER A 677 12.44 -26.47 -43.97
CA SER A 677 13.31 -26.81 -42.83
C SER A 677 14.04 -25.51 -42.36
N SER A 678 14.85 -25.44 -41.30
CA SER A 678 15.40 -26.42 -40.35
C SER A 678 15.69 -25.77 -38.99
N ARG A 679 15.88 -26.56 -37.93
CA ARG A 679 16.58 -26.10 -36.72
C ARG A 679 18.09 -25.94 -36.99
N ARG A 680 18.77 -25.08 -36.22
CA ARG A 680 20.06 -25.42 -35.59
C ARG A 680 20.43 -24.49 -34.44
N GLU A 681 20.70 -25.09 -33.28
CA GLU A 681 21.56 -24.53 -32.23
C GLU A 681 23.00 -24.98 -32.52
N MET A 682 24.01 -24.14 -32.23
CA MET A 682 25.45 -24.44 -32.23
C MET A 682 26.21 -23.33 -31.46
N MET A 683 27.46 -23.44 -31.00
CA MET A 683 28.36 -24.51 -30.47
C MET A 683 29.78 -23.87 -30.34
N MET A 684 30.81 -24.37 -29.66
CA MET A 684 31.06 -25.54 -28.78
C MET A 684 32.34 -25.23 -27.96
N VAL A 685 32.60 -25.90 -26.82
CA VAL A 685 33.97 -26.40 -26.52
C VAL A 685 33.90 -27.74 -25.77
N SER A 686 34.69 -28.71 -26.23
CA SER A 686 34.80 -30.08 -25.70
C SER A 686 36.24 -30.41 -25.26
N PRO A 687 36.45 -31.49 -24.48
CA PRO A 687 37.67 -32.30 -24.53
C PRO A 687 37.46 -33.62 -25.32
N PRO A 688 38.53 -34.31 -25.81
CA PRO A 688 38.42 -35.42 -26.76
C PRO A 688 38.83 -36.83 -26.23
N ASN A 689 38.45 -37.86 -27.00
CA ASN A 689 38.92 -39.27 -26.98
C ASN A 689 38.59 -40.11 -25.73
N TYR A 690 38.49 -41.45 -25.79
CA TYR A 690 38.68 -42.41 -26.91
C TYR A 690 37.52 -43.44 -26.96
N GLU A 691 37.48 -44.27 -28.01
CA GLU A 691 36.41 -45.24 -28.27
C GLU A 691 36.53 -46.55 -27.45
N ASN A 692 35.41 -47.05 -26.90
CA ASN A 692 34.88 -48.43 -27.11
C ASN A 692 33.79 -48.81 -26.09
N ALA A 693 32.52 -48.95 -26.53
CA ALA A 693 31.45 -49.76 -25.91
C ALA A 693 30.09 -49.63 -26.65
N ARG A 694 30.02 -49.87 -27.97
CA ARG A 694 28.78 -49.63 -28.75
C ARG A 694 27.81 -50.83 -28.79
N ALA A 695 27.41 -51.34 -27.61
CA ALA A 695 26.34 -52.33 -27.48
C ALA A 695 25.49 -52.07 -26.22
N MET A 696 24.19 -52.38 -26.29
CA MET A 696 23.22 -52.34 -25.17
C MET A 696 23.02 -51.00 -24.42
N SER A 697 22.58 -49.96 -25.13
CA SER A 697 21.73 -48.89 -24.53
C SER A 697 20.82 -48.17 -25.54
N ARG A 698 19.98 -48.96 -26.21
CA ARG A 698 18.58 -48.60 -26.48
C ARG A 698 17.77 -49.57 -25.60
N ILE A 699 16.76 -49.19 -24.82
CA ILE A 699 15.82 -48.07 -24.93
C ILE A 699 15.61 -47.41 -23.55
N ARG A 700 15.65 -46.07 -23.48
CA ARG A 700 14.85 -45.28 -22.52
C ARG A 700 14.12 -44.20 -23.29
N ALA A 701 12.87 -44.46 -23.65
CA ALA A 701 12.00 -43.44 -24.23
C ALA A 701 11.77 -42.34 -23.19
N ARG A 702 11.99 -41.07 -23.55
CA ARG A 702 11.47 -39.96 -22.74
C ARG A 702 9.95 -39.99 -22.87
N ALA A 703 9.24 -39.99 -21.75
CA ALA A 703 7.78 -39.88 -21.76
C ALA A 703 7.36 -38.58 -22.49
N PRO A 704 6.24 -38.57 -23.22
CA PRO A 704 5.73 -37.34 -23.82
C PRO A 704 5.46 -36.29 -22.74
N GLN A 705 5.76 -35.03 -23.03
CA GLN A 705 5.41 -33.89 -22.16
C GLN A 705 4.11 -33.25 -22.66
N HIS A 706 3.32 -32.70 -21.74
CA HIS A 706 2.06 -32.04 -22.06
C HIS A 706 2.25 -30.77 -22.89
N ARG A 707 1.65 -30.69 -24.08
CA ARG A 707 1.62 -29.46 -24.89
C ARG A 707 0.39 -28.63 -24.55
N PHE A 708 0.52 -27.75 -23.54
CA PHE A 708 -0.54 -26.87 -23.08
C PHE A 708 -0.76 -25.66 -23.99
N ASN A 709 -2.03 -25.30 -24.22
CA ASN A 709 -2.45 -24.06 -24.86
C ASN A 709 -3.53 -23.35 -24.04
N ILE A 710 -3.49 -22.00 -24.02
CA ILE A 710 -4.49 -21.17 -23.35
C ILE A 710 -5.83 -21.33 -24.07
N SER A 711 -6.88 -21.61 -23.32
CA SER A 711 -8.20 -21.96 -23.84
C SER A 711 -9.29 -21.04 -23.28
N VAL A 712 -10.37 -20.87 -24.04
CA VAL A 712 -11.62 -20.27 -23.58
C VAL A 712 -12.63 -21.40 -23.41
N PHE A 713 -13.19 -21.55 -22.21
CA PHE A 713 -14.21 -22.57 -21.95
C PHE A 713 -15.60 -22.00 -22.22
N ALA A 714 -16.45 -22.77 -22.92
CA ALA A 714 -17.84 -22.39 -23.17
C ALA A 714 -18.75 -22.56 -21.95
N GLN A 715 -18.37 -23.42 -21.00
CA GLN A 715 -19.12 -23.74 -19.78
C GLN A 715 -18.21 -23.75 -18.53
N PRO A 716 -18.75 -23.61 -17.31
CA PRO A 716 -17.97 -23.57 -16.06
C PRO A 716 -17.13 -24.83 -15.84
N THR A 717 -15.82 -24.74 -16.10
CA THR A 717 -14.91 -25.90 -16.14
C THR A 717 -14.00 -25.92 -14.91
N LYS A 718 -13.72 -27.11 -14.37
CA LYS A 718 -12.85 -27.32 -13.19
C LYS A 718 -11.42 -27.64 -13.59
N CYS A 719 -10.46 -27.15 -12.82
CA CYS A 719 -9.06 -27.54 -12.92
C CYS A 719 -8.86 -28.97 -12.41
N HIS A 720 -8.18 -29.82 -13.19
CA HIS A 720 -7.94 -31.23 -12.87
C HIS A 720 -6.98 -31.42 -11.68
N HIS A 721 -6.17 -30.41 -11.34
CA HIS A 721 -5.24 -30.46 -10.21
C HIS A 721 -5.90 -30.05 -8.87
N CYS A 722 -6.48 -28.85 -8.79
CA CYS A 722 -7.04 -28.31 -7.53
C CYS A 722 -8.54 -28.52 -7.36
N THR A 723 -9.26 -28.98 -8.38
CA THR A 723 -10.74 -29.10 -8.46
C THR A 723 -11.53 -27.78 -8.42
N SER A 724 -10.86 -26.64 -8.19
CA SER A 724 -11.48 -25.31 -8.25
C SER A 724 -11.92 -24.94 -9.68
N LEU A 725 -12.90 -24.04 -9.80
CA LEU A 725 -13.38 -23.51 -11.08
C LEU A 725 -12.30 -22.66 -11.76
N MET A 726 -12.23 -22.75 -13.09
CA MET A 726 -11.45 -21.85 -13.95
C MET A 726 -12.31 -20.62 -14.25
N VAL A 727 -12.19 -19.61 -13.39
CA VAL A 727 -12.96 -18.36 -13.37
C VAL A 727 -12.38 -17.35 -14.37
N GLY A 728 -13.24 -16.68 -15.14
CA GLY A 728 -12.86 -15.60 -16.06
C GLY A 728 -13.80 -15.48 -17.27
N LEU A 729 -13.79 -14.34 -17.96
CA LEU A 729 -14.60 -14.13 -19.17
C LEU A 729 -13.93 -14.66 -20.45
N THR A 730 -12.63 -14.91 -20.39
CA THR A 730 -11.79 -15.45 -21.46
C THR A 730 -10.53 -16.08 -20.84
N ARG A 731 -9.75 -16.85 -21.60
CA ARG A 731 -8.42 -17.38 -21.24
C ARG A 731 -8.36 -18.09 -19.86
N GLN A 732 -9.45 -18.69 -19.39
CA GLN A 732 -9.60 -19.06 -17.97
C GLN A 732 -8.64 -20.17 -17.50
N GLY A 733 -8.02 -20.88 -18.44
CA GLY A 733 -7.06 -21.94 -18.12
C GLY A 733 -6.28 -22.45 -19.33
N LEU A 734 -5.41 -23.41 -19.05
CA LEU A 734 -4.58 -24.12 -20.00
C LEU A 734 -5.18 -25.51 -20.24
N VAL A 735 -5.19 -25.98 -21.49
CA VAL A 735 -5.57 -27.36 -21.85
C VAL A 735 -4.42 -28.01 -22.61
N CYS A 736 -4.02 -29.21 -22.21
CA CYS A 736 -3.07 -30.01 -22.97
C CYS A 736 -3.74 -30.54 -24.24
N GLN A 737 -3.22 -30.19 -25.42
CA GLN A 737 -3.83 -30.60 -26.69
C GLN A 737 -3.84 -32.11 -26.90
N ASP A 738 -2.88 -32.82 -26.30
CA ASP A 738 -2.62 -34.24 -26.60
C ASP A 738 -3.39 -35.20 -25.65
N CYS A 739 -3.86 -34.73 -24.49
CA CYS A 739 -4.65 -35.53 -23.55
C CYS A 739 -5.80 -34.79 -22.82
N GLN A 740 -6.10 -33.55 -23.20
CA GLN A 740 -7.20 -32.72 -22.68
C GLN A 740 -7.15 -32.42 -21.16
N PHE A 741 -6.02 -32.67 -20.47
CA PHE A 741 -5.82 -32.23 -19.09
C PHE A 741 -5.92 -30.70 -19.01
N ALA A 742 -6.87 -30.19 -18.22
CA ALA A 742 -7.17 -28.76 -18.11
C ALA A 742 -6.87 -28.21 -16.70
N CYS A 743 -6.12 -27.11 -16.60
CA CYS A 743 -5.70 -26.54 -15.32
C CYS A 743 -5.50 -25.00 -15.35
N HIS A 744 -5.51 -24.35 -14.18
CA HIS A 744 -5.12 -22.93 -14.07
C HIS A 744 -3.64 -22.73 -14.40
N PRO A 745 -3.22 -21.55 -14.89
CA PRO A 745 -1.81 -21.21 -15.06
C PRO A 745 -0.97 -21.38 -13.78
N SER A 746 -1.53 -21.04 -12.62
CA SER A 746 -0.91 -21.24 -11.30
C SER A 746 -0.84 -22.70 -10.83
N CYS A 747 -1.59 -23.61 -11.48
CA CYS A 747 -1.53 -25.05 -11.23
C CYS A 747 -0.60 -25.78 -12.21
N LEU A 748 -0.19 -25.16 -13.32
CA LEU A 748 0.72 -25.75 -14.31
C LEU A 748 2.01 -26.30 -13.69
N PRO A 749 2.73 -25.60 -12.77
CA PRO A 749 3.95 -26.14 -12.15
C PRO A 749 3.71 -27.32 -11.20
N LYS A 750 2.45 -27.70 -10.98
CA LYS A 750 2.00 -28.78 -10.08
C LYS A 750 1.21 -29.86 -10.82
N ALA A 751 1.07 -29.74 -12.14
CA ALA A 751 0.58 -30.83 -12.98
C ALA A 751 1.64 -31.94 -13.07
N GLN A 752 1.21 -33.19 -13.26
CA GLN A 752 2.15 -34.28 -13.52
C GLN A 752 2.88 -34.03 -14.87
N PRO A 753 4.17 -34.36 -15.00
CA PRO A 753 4.95 -34.00 -16.18
C PRO A 753 4.77 -34.95 -17.38
N SER A 754 4.12 -36.10 -17.18
CA SER A 754 3.98 -37.19 -18.15
C SER A 754 2.61 -37.20 -18.85
N CYS A 755 2.63 -37.08 -20.18
CA CYS A 755 1.46 -37.10 -21.04
C CYS A 755 1.33 -38.46 -21.79
N PRO A 756 0.12 -39.04 -21.93
CA PRO A 756 -1.13 -38.62 -21.28
C PRO A 756 -1.03 -38.73 -19.76
N ALA A 757 -1.72 -37.83 -19.05
CA ALA A 757 -1.84 -37.97 -17.61
C ALA A 757 -2.54 -39.32 -17.30
N PRO A 758 -2.06 -40.10 -16.32
CA PRO A 758 -2.70 -41.36 -15.95
C PRO A 758 -4.15 -41.13 -15.56
N GLN A 759 -5.02 -42.09 -15.90
CA GLN A 759 -6.43 -42.06 -15.48
C GLN A 759 -6.58 -42.47 -14.00
N GLU A 760 -5.83 -41.83 -13.12
CA GLU A 760 -6.10 -41.87 -11.68
C GLU A 760 -7.53 -41.37 -11.44
N PRO A 761 -8.28 -41.96 -10.49
CA PRO A 761 -9.62 -41.50 -10.17
C PRO A 761 -9.56 -40.02 -9.79
N ARG A 762 -10.22 -39.17 -10.59
CA ARG A 762 -10.21 -37.70 -10.43
C ARG A 762 -10.41 -37.35 -8.95
N ARG A 763 -9.48 -36.59 -8.37
CA ARG A 763 -9.45 -36.22 -6.95
C ARG A 763 -10.89 -35.94 -6.47
N PRO A 764 -11.41 -36.69 -5.48
CA PRO A 764 -12.84 -36.68 -5.17
C PRO A 764 -13.30 -35.26 -4.80
N LEU A 765 -14.53 -34.93 -5.21
CA LEU A 765 -15.11 -33.60 -5.00
C LEU A 765 -15.13 -33.25 -3.51
N GLY A 766 -14.59 -32.09 -3.17
CA GLY A 766 -14.36 -31.67 -1.80
C GLY A 766 -13.63 -30.33 -1.77
N ILE A 767 -13.63 -29.71 -0.60
CA ILE A 767 -12.77 -28.57 -0.29
C ILE A 767 -11.59 -29.08 0.54
N ASP A 768 -10.38 -28.68 0.14
CA ASP A 768 -9.13 -28.90 0.85
C ASP A 768 -9.26 -28.37 2.30
N PRO A 769 -9.22 -29.23 3.35
CA PRO A 769 -9.49 -28.79 4.72
C PRO A 769 -8.45 -27.82 5.30
N SER A 770 -7.28 -27.69 4.66
CA SER A 770 -6.21 -26.79 5.06
C SER A 770 -6.24 -25.45 4.31
N ARG A 771 -6.69 -25.45 3.04
CA ARG A 771 -6.62 -24.29 2.14
C ARG A 771 -7.96 -23.65 1.80
N GLY A 772 -9.08 -24.33 2.06
CA GLY A 772 -10.42 -23.82 1.69
C GLY A 772 -10.70 -23.82 0.19
N LEU A 773 -9.92 -24.56 -0.61
CA LEU A 773 -9.98 -24.57 -2.07
C LEU A 773 -10.58 -25.87 -2.63
N GLY A 774 -11.28 -25.79 -3.74
CA GLY A 774 -11.87 -26.91 -4.47
C GLY A 774 -13.39 -26.79 -4.64
N THR A 775 -13.97 -27.67 -5.47
CA THR A 775 -15.43 -27.75 -5.64
C THR A 775 -16.02 -28.87 -4.81
N THR A 776 -16.90 -28.56 -3.84
CA THR A 776 -17.61 -29.58 -3.05
C THR A 776 -18.85 -30.11 -3.76
N TYR A 777 -19.72 -29.21 -4.28
CA TYR A 777 -21.05 -29.60 -4.74
C TYR A 777 -21.49 -28.74 -5.93
N GLN A 778 -22.32 -29.32 -6.81
CA GLN A 778 -22.88 -28.65 -7.98
C GLN A 778 -24.24 -29.25 -8.34
N GLY A 779 -25.11 -28.48 -8.98
CA GLY A 779 -26.36 -28.98 -9.52
C GLY A 779 -27.22 -27.89 -10.14
N LEU A 780 -28.22 -28.31 -10.92
CA LEU A 780 -29.22 -27.39 -11.46
C LEU A 780 -30.18 -26.97 -10.33
N VAL A 781 -30.45 -25.67 -10.28
CA VAL A 781 -31.46 -25.06 -9.40
C VAL A 781 -32.33 -24.13 -10.23
N ARG A 782 -33.53 -23.84 -9.75
CA ARG A 782 -34.45 -22.87 -10.35
C ARG A 782 -34.54 -21.65 -9.46
N VAL A 783 -34.36 -20.46 -10.04
CA VAL A 783 -34.43 -19.15 -9.35
C VAL A 783 -35.62 -18.33 -9.88
N PRO A 784 -36.22 -17.43 -9.09
CA PRO A 784 -37.32 -16.59 -9.57
C PRO A 784 -36.86 -15.61 -10.67
N LYS A 785 -37.69 -15.42 -11.71
CA LYS A 785 -37.38 -14.47 -12.80
C LYS A 785 -37.40 -13.00 -12.32
N PRO A 786 -36.73 -12.06 -13.04
CA PRO A 786 -36.76 -10.62 -12.72
C PRO A 786 -38.17 -10.03 -12.67
N GLY A 787 -38.68 -9.80 -11.45
CA GLY A 787 -40.09 -9.50 -11.16
C GLY A 787 -40.75 -10.50 -10.18
N GLY A 788 -39.98 -11.45 -9.64
CA GLY A 788 -40.39 -12.35 -8.57
C GLY A 788 -41.19 -13.56 -9.05
N LEU A 789 -41.61 -14.37 -8.07
CA LEU A 789 -42.26 -15.68 -8.25
C LEU A 789 -43.44 -15.66 -9.23
N LYS A 790 -44.19 -14.55 -9.31
CA LYS A 790 -45.32 -14.36 -10.24
C LYS A 790 -44.93 -14.50 -11.72
N LYS A 791 -43.67 -14.28 -12.09
CA LYS A 791 -43.17 -14.48 -13.47
C LYS A 791 -42.61 -15.90 -13.71
N GLY A 792 -42.72 -16.79 -12.73
CA GLY A 792 -42.15 -18.12 -12.76
C GLY A 792 -40.64 -18.15 -12.55
N TRP A 793 -40.03 -19.26 -12.95
CA TRP A 793 -38.65 -19.62 -12.61
C TRP A 793 -37.74 -19.72 -13.85
N THR A 794 -36.43 -19.57 -13.64
CA THR A 794 -35.35 -19.80 -14.60
C THR A 794 -34.36 -20.82 -14.04
N SER A 795 -33.90 -21.75 -14.87
CA SER A 795 -32.85 -22.69 -14.51
C SER A 795 -31.48 -22.00 -14.48
N GLN A 796 -30.68 -22.31 -13.46
CA GLN A 796 -29.29 -21.88 -13.30
C GLN A 796 -28.46 -23.05 -12.78
N LEU A 797 -27.18 -23.10 -13.13
CA LEU A 797 -26.22 -24.01 -12.48
C LEU A 797 -25.70 -23.35 -11.20
N LEU A 798 -25.89 -23.99 -10.05
CA LEU A 798 -25.29 -23.61 -8.78
C LEU A 798 -24.04 -24.45 -8.53
N VAL A 799 -22.93 -23.81 -8.19
CA VAL A 799 -21.65 -24.47 -7.85
C VAL A 799 -21.08 -23.91 -6.55
N VAL A 800 -20.66 -24.81 -5.66
CA VAL A 800 -20.01 -24.49 -4.37
C VAL A 800 -18.50 -24.70 -4.51
N CYS A 801 -17.75 -23.62 -4.65
CA CYS A 801 -16.31 -23.66 -4.96
C CYS A 801 -15.54 -22.58 -4.20
N ASP A 802 -14.36 -22.92 -3.65
CA ASP A 802 -13.46 -21.98 -2.97
C ASP A 802 -14.15 -21.09 -1.92
N LEU A 803 -15.07 -21.71 -1.16
CA LEU A 803 -15.92 -21.11 -0.13
C LEU A 803 -16.86 -19.99 -0.64
N LYS A 804 -17.25 -20.06 -1.91
CA LYS A 804 -18.22 -19.17 -2.57
C LYS A 804 -19.31 -19.99 -3.28
N LEU A 805 -20.50 -19.40 -3.39
CA LEU A 805 -21.56 -19.87 -4.28
C LEU A 805 -21.47 -19.11 -5.60
N PHE A 806 -21.38 -19.84 -6.71
CA PHE A 806 -21.49 -19.30 -8.07
C PHE A 806 -22.80 -19.75 -8.68
N LEU A 807 -23.54 -18.81 -9.26
CA LEU A 807 -24.69 -19.08 -10.13
C LEU A 807 -24.36 -18.70 -11.57
N PHE A 808 -24.65 -19.61 -12.50
CA PHE A 808 -24.48 -19.44 -13.94
C PHE A 808 -25.83 -19.58 -14.64
N ASP A 809 -26.15 -18.65 -15.54
CA ASP A 809 -27.41 -18.67 -16.28
C ASP A 809 -27.46 -19.82 -17.28
N CYS A 810 -28.59 -20.52 -17.36
CA CYS A 810 -28.80 -21.54 -18.39
C CYS A 810 -29.69 -20.99 -19.52
N ALA A 811 -29.24 -21.15 -20.77
CA ALA A 811 -30.13 -21.03 -21.92
C ALA A 811 -31.14 -22.17 -21.89
N THR A 812 -32.42 -21.90 -22.16
CA THR A 812 -33.49 -22.91 -22.17
C THR A 812 -34.10 -23.10 -23.54
N ASP A 813 -34.43 -24.34 -23.90
CA ASP A 813 -35.21 -24.65 -25.10
C ASP A 813 -36.66 -24.13 -25.00
N ARG A 814 -37.43 -24.32 -26.09
CA ARG A 814 -38.87 -23.98 -26.12
C ARG A 814 -39.72 -24.76 -25.11
N ASN A 815 -39.18 -25.82 -24.52
CA ASN A 815 -39.84 -26.68 -23.52
C ASN A 815 -39.37 -26.37 -22.08
N GLY A 816 -38.49 -25.38 -21.90
CA GLY A 816 -37.96 -24.97 -20.59
C GLY A 816 -36.80 -25.82 -20.05
N LYS A 817 -36.25 -26.76 -20.83
CA LYS A 817 -35.06 -27.53 -20.44
C LYS A 817 -33.78 -26.72 -20.65
N PRO A 818 -32.81 -26.72 -19.73
CA PRO A 818 -31.52 -26.09 -19.95
C PRO A 818 -30.73 -26.81 -21.05
N THR A 819 -30.27 -26.08 -22.06
CA THR A 819 -29.50 -26.62 -23.20
C THR A 819 -28.03 -26.23 -23.18
N ASP A 820 -27.71 -25.05 -22.63
CA ASP A 820 -26.34 -24.56 -22.50
C ASP A 820 -26.21 -23.70 -21.23
N ILE A 821 -24.98 -23.53 -20.72
CA ILE A 821 -24.69 -22.88 -19.43
C ILE A 821 -23.67 -21.77 -19.66
N ALA A 822 -24.00 -20.54 -19.27
CA ALA A 822 -23.13 -19.39 -19.43
C ALA A 822 -21.74 -19.63 -18.80
N PRO A 823 -20.63 -19.26 -19.48
CA PRO A 823 -19.28 -19.48 -18.96
C PRO A 823 -18.90 -18.55 -17.80
N HIS A 824 -19.69 -17.50 -17.55
CA HIS A 824 -19.47 -16.50 -16.51
C HIS A 824 -20.65 -16.46 -15.53
N ALA A 825 -20.38 -16.12 -14.27
CA ALA A 825 -21.39 -16.10 -13.23
C ALA A 825 -22.32 -14.89 -13.37
N SER A 826 -23.62 -15.08 -13.11
CA SER A 826 -24.61 -14.00 -12.98
C SER A 826 -24.72 -13.48 -11.54
N LEU A 827 -24.39 -14.32 -10.55
CA LEU A 827 -24.23 -13.95 -9.14
C LEU A 827 -23.13 -14.78 -8.47
N VAL A 828 -22.31 -14.14 -7.64
CA VAL A 828 -21.42 -14.80 -6.67
C VAL A 828 -21.76 -14.33 -5.25
N LEU A 829 -21.87 -15.28 -4.31
CA LEU A 829 -21.99 -15.01 -2.87
C LEU A 829 -20.80 -15.61 -2.12
N ASP A 830 -20.27 -14.89 -1.13
CA ASP A 830 -19.17 -15.37 -0.29
C ASP A 830 -19.73 -16.08 0.96
N MET A 831 -19.35 -17.34 1.20
CA MET A 831 -19.84 -18.10 2.36
C MET A 831 -19.14 -17.70 3.67
N ARG A 832 -18.11 -16.84 3.60
CA ARG A 832 -17.37 -16.29 4.75
C ARG A 832 -18.04 -15.06 5.36
N ASP A 833 -19.12 -14.57 4.74
CA ASP A 833 -20.00 -13.52 5.26
C ASP A 833 -20.71 -13.98 6.56
N GLU A 834 -20.91 -13.06 7.50
CA GLU A 834 -21.43 -13.34 8.85
C GLU A 834 -22.93 -13.63 8.85
N ASP A 835 -23.71 -12.85 8.09
CA ASP A 835 -25.15 -13.06 7.90
C ASP A 835 -25.46 -14.19 6.90
N PHE A 836 -24.42 -14.85 6.34
CA PHE A 836 -24.62 -15.99 5.47
C PHE A 836 -25.38 -17.09 6.22
N THR A 837 -26.55 -17.46 5.71
CA THR A 837 -27.45 -18.44 6.33
C THR A 837 -28.25 -19.21 5.28
N VAL A 838 -28.46 -20.51 5.51
CA VAL A 838 -29.22 -21.39 4.61
C VAL A 838 -30.31 -22.11 5.37
N SER A 839 -31.57 -21.93 4.94
CA SER A 839 -32.75 -22.39 5.67
C SER A 839 -33.87 -22.89 4.76
N SER A 840 -34.71 -23.78 5.29
CA SER A 840 -35.99 -24.14 4.64
C SER A 840 -37.02 -23.02 4.80
N VAL A 841 -37.96 -22.99 3.87
CA VAL A 841 -38.90 -21.87 3.64
C VAL A 841 -40.33 -22.32 3.95
N ARG A 842 -41.15 -21.43 4.51
CA ARG A 842 -42.53 -21.68 4.98
C ARG A 842 -43.57 -21.11 3.99
N GLU A 843 -44.83 -21.54 4.10
CA GLU A 843 -45.95 -21.00 3.30
C GLU A 843 -46.03 -19.45 3.28
N PRO A 844 -45.95 -18.71 4.40
CA PRO A 844 -45.99 -17.24 4.38
C PRO A 844 -44.77 -16.58 3.70
N ASP A 845 -43.62 -17.25 3.60
CA ASP A 845 -42.43 -16.69 2.95
C ASP A 845 -42.60 -16.66 1.41
N VAL A 846 -43.44 -17.54 0.83
CA VAL A 846 -43.55 -17.78 -0.62
C VAL A 846 -45.02 -17.99 -1.02
N ILE A 847 -45.79 -16.92 -0.87
CA ILE A 847 -47.25 -16.84 -1.13
C ILE A 847 -47.72 -17.16 -2.58
N HIS A 848 -46.83 -17.54 -3.49
CA HIS A 848 -47.15 -17.88 -4.89
C HIS A 848 -46.65 -19.27 -5.34
N ALA A 849 -46.01 -20.06 -4.47
CA ALA A 849 -45.61 -21.43 -4.79
C ALA A 849 -46.70 -22.43 -4.36
N SER A 850 -46.89 -23.49 -5.14
CA SER A 850 -47.72 -24.62 -4.70
C SER A 850 -47.07 -25.37 -3.53
N ARG A 851 -47.87 -26.10 -2.73
CA ARG A 851 -47.35 -26.94 -1.64
C ARG A 851 -46.26 -27.93 -2.10
N LYS A 852 -46.37 -28.47 -3.33
CA LYS A 852 -45.37 -29.37 -3.91
C LYS A 852 -44.05 -28.65 -4.22
N GLU A 853 -44.10 -27.43 -4.74
CA GLU A 853 -42.91 -26.61 -4.98
C GLU A 853 -42.27 -26.13 -3.67
N LEU A 854 -43.08 -25.77 -2.66
CA LEU A 854 -42.59 -25.30 -1.36
C LEU A 854 -41.75 -26.36 -0.62
N CYS A 855 -42.11 -27.64 -0.79
CA CYS A 855 -41.27 -28.76 -0.38
C CYS A 855 -39.87 -28.77 -1.05
N CYS A 856 -39.70 -28.20 -2.24
CA CYS A 856 -38.45 -28.12 -3.00
C CYS A 856 -37.70 -26.76 -2.87
N ILE A 857 -38.31 -25.73 -2.28
CA ILE A 857 -37.72 -24.38 -2.14
C ILE A 857 -36.93 -24.24 -0.83
N PHE A 858 -35.73 -23.68 -0.92
CA PHE A 858 -34.90 -23.21 0.21
C PHE A 858 -34.47 -21.75 0.00
N ARG A 859 -34.04 -21.08 1.08
CA ARG A 859 -33.50 -19.71 1.03
C ARG A 859 -32.04 -19.70 1.45
N VAL A 860 -31.25 -18.91 0.73
CA VAL A 860 -29.92 -18.44 1.12
C VAL A 860 -30.06 -16.95 1.43
N SER A 861 -29.55 -16.52 2.58
CA SER A 861 -29.48 -15.09 2.93
C SER A 861 -28.03 -14.70 3.17
N ALA A 862 -27.69 -13.44 2.90
CA ALA A 862 -26.34 -12.87 3.05
C ALA A 862 -26.42 -11.35 3.27
N SER A 863 -25.37 -10.72 3.80
CA SER A 863 -25.29 -9.27 4.02
C SER A 863 -25.53 -8.49 2.72
N GLN A 864 -26.42 -7.50 2.77
CA GLN A 864 -26.47 -6.43 1.76
C GLN A 864 -26.01 -5.10 2.34
N LEU A 865 -26.41 -4.79 3.58
CA LEU A 865 -25.84 -3.72 4.40
C LEU A 865 -25.46 -4.31 5.77
N HIS A 866 -24.28 -3.96 6.28
CA HIS A 866 -23.77 -4.49 7.56
C HIS A 866 -24.28 -3.69 8.78
N GLN A 867 -25.02 -2.61 8.56
CA GLN A 867 -25.52 -1.70 9.60
C GLN A 867 -27.05 -1.53 9.45
N PRO A 868 -27.84 -1.61 10.54
CA PRO A 868 -29.30 -1.73 10.46
C PRO A 868 -30.04 -0.39 10.33
N LEU A 869 -31.21 -0.41 9.68
CA LEU A 869 -32.08 0.76 9.54
C LEU A 869 -32.80 1.12 10.86
N ALA A 870 -32.85 2.42 11.16
CA ALA A 870 -33.81 2.95 12.11
C ALA A 870 -35.26 2.84 11.55
N GLY A 871 -36.04 1.90 12.11
CA GLY A 871 -37.50 1.83 11.89
C GLY A 871 -38.00 0.81 10.87
N ALA A 872 -37.24 -0.25 10.54
CA ALA A 872 -37.72 -1.38 9.77
C ALA A 872 -38.53 -2.38 10.64
N GLY A 873 -39.65 -1.95 11.22
CA GLY A 873 -40.35 -2.71 12.27
C GLY A 873 -41.86 -2.47 12.38
N ALA A 874 -42.62 -2.77 11.34
CA ALA A 874 -44.09 -2.78 11.37
C ALA A 874 -44.65 -3.80 10.36
N GLY A 875 -44.58 -5.10 10.70
CA GLY A 875 -44.84 -6.19 9.75
C GLY A 875 -45.29 -7.54 10.34
N GLY A 876 -45.78 -7.56 11.59
CA GLY A 876 -46.42 -8.72 12.21
C GLY A 876 -45.49 -9.72 12.94
N GLY A 877 -45.99 -10.31 14.03
CA GLY A 877 -45.62 -11.69 14.36
C GLY A 877 -44.97 -12.04 15.71
N GLY A 878 -44.58 -11.08 16.57
CA GLY A 878 -44.29 -11.31 18.00
C GLY A 878 -43.04 -12.12 18.40
N GLY A 879 -42.34 -11.68 19.45
CA GLY A 879 -41.30 -12.46 20.15
C GLY A 879 -39.98 -11.71 20.41
N SER A 880 -39.83 -11.18 21.64
CA SER A 880 -38.59 -10.82 22.35
C SER A 880 -37.30 -10.44 21.57
N GLY A 881 -36.77 -9.24 21.86
CA GLY A 881 -35.37 -8.88 21.59
C GLY A 881 -35.19 -7.65 20.71
N GLY A 882 -34.92 -6.50 21.32
CA GLY A 882 -34.81 -5.22 20.61
C GLY A 882 -33.46 -5.02 19.92
N GLY A 883 -33.35 -5.42 18.65
CA GLY A 883 -32.30 -5.02 17.73
C GLY A 883 -32.85 -4.94 16.31
N GLY A 884 -32.58 -3.85 15.58
CA GLY A 884 -32.94 -3.77 14.16
C GLY A 884 -32.08 -4.75 13.36
N GLU A 885 -32.68 -5.58 12.51
CA GLU A 885 -31.88 -6.49 11.67
C GLU A 885 -31.08 -5.70 10.63
N PRO A 886 -29.82 -6.11 10.33
CA PRO A 886 -29.10 -5.61 9.16
C PRO A 886 -29.86 -5.93 7.88
N ALA A 887 -29.70 -5.12 6.83
CA ALA A 887 -30.41 -5.37 5.58
C ALA A 887 -29.79 -6.60 4.88
N ARG A 888 -30.45 -7.75 5.01
CA ARG A 888 -30.04 -8.99 4.37
C ARG A 888 -30.64 -9.11 2.97
N SER A 889 -29.78 -9.45 2.02
CA SER A 889 -30.21 -10.04 0.76
C SER A 889 -30.82 -11.42 1.02
N VAL A 890 -31.92 -11.75 0.33
CA VAL A 890 -32.51 -13.09 0.34
C VAL A 890 -32.61 -13.60 -1.10
N LEU A 891 -32.15 -14.83 -1.30
CA LEU A 891 -32.14 -15.57 -2.56
C LEU A 891 -32.93 -16.86 -2.37
N LEU A 892 -34.03 -16.99 -3.12
CA LEU A 892 -34.84 -18.22 -3.15
C LEU A 892 -34.32 -19.15 -4.23
N LEU A 893 -34.08 -20.41 -3.86
CA LEU A 893 -33.59 -21.47 -4.73
C LEU A 893 -34.56 -22.66 -4.66
N MET A 894 -34.99 -23.17 -5.82
CA MET A 894 -35.83 -24.36 -5.91
C MET A 894 -35.03 -25.52 -6.52
N ALA A 895 -34.91 -26.61 -5.77
CA ALA A 895 -34.33 -27.85 -6.26
C ALA A 895 -35.28 -28.59 -7.23
N GLU A 896 -34.80 -29.66 -7.84
CA GLU A 896 -35.62 -30.56 -8.64
C GLU A 896 -36.58 -31.39 -7.77
N SER A 897 -36.15 -31.78 -6.57
CA SER A 897 -36.94 -32.54 -5.60
C SER A 897 -36.72 -32.08 -4.15
N GLN A 898 -37.63 -32.47 -3.25
CA GLN A 898 -37.51 -32.25 -1.80
C GLN A 898 -36.24 -32.92 -1.23
N HIS A 899 -35.83 -34.05 -1.78
CA HIS A 899 -34.62 -34.76 -1.35
C HIS A 899 -33.34 -34.02 -1.78
N GLU A 900 -33.29 -33.48 -3.00
CA GLU A 900 -32.17 -32.62 -3.43
C GLU A 900 -32.11 -31.32 -2.62
N LYS A 901 -33.26 -30.70 -2.31
CA LYS A 901 -33.31 -29.57 -1.35
C LYS A 901 -32.67 -29.94 0.00
N GLN A 902 -33.01 -31.11 0.55
CA GLN A 902 -32.42 -31.58 1.81
C GLN A 902 -30.91 -31.71 1.71
N LYS A 903 -30.37 -32.29 0.63
CA LYS A 903 -28.92 -32.34 0.36
C LYS A 903 -28.29 -30.95 0.32
N TRP A 904 -28.86 -30.02 -0.45
CA TRP A 904 -28.38 -28.63 -0.52
C TRP A 904 -28.36 -27.93 0.85
N VAL A 905 -29.46 -28.01 1.60
CA VAL A 905 -29.57 -27.36 2.92
C VAL A 905 -28.61 -27.98 3.94
N ILE A 906 -28.41 -29.31 3.92
CA ILE A 906 -27.44 -29.99 4.80
C ILE A 906 -26.01 -29.60 4.40
N ALA A 907 -25.62 -29.81 3.14
CA ALA A 907 -24.25 -29.58 2.67
C ALA A 907 -23.77 -28.14 2.90
N LEU A 908 -24.62 -27.15 2.62
CA LEU A 908 -24.28 -25.74 2.85
C LEU A 908 -24.17 -25.39 4.35
N ASN A 909 -24.97 -26.01 5.22
CA ASN A 909 -24.84 -25.84 6.67
C ASN A 909 -23.62 -26.58 7.24
N GLU A 910 -23.25 -27.75 6.73
CA GLU A 910 -21.99 -28.43 7.11
C GLU A 910 -20.77 -27.57 6.77
N LEU A 911 -20.71 -27.02 5.55
CA LEU A 911 -19.64 -26.11 5.13
C LEU A 911 -19.58 -24.84 6.00
N LEU A 912 -20.73 -24.32 6.44
CA LEU A 912 -20.77 -23.20 7.39
C LEU A 912 -20.28 -23.56 8.80
N ARG A 913 -20.59 -24.77 9.31
CA ARG A 913 -20.04 -25.24 10.58
C ARG A 913 -18.53 -25.51 10.47
N PHE A 914 -18.06 -26.01 9.33
CA PHE A 914 -16.64 -26.17 9.04
C PHE A 914 -15.90 -24.82 9.05
N LEU A 915 -16.41 -23.82 8.31
CA LEU A 915 -15.89 -22.45 8.30
C LEU A 915 -15.77 -21.85 9.71
N ARG A 916 -16.88 -21.88 10.48
CA ARG A 916 -16.95 -21.30 11.83
C ARG A 916 -16.03 -22.03 12.83
N LYS A 917 -15.80 -23.34 12.67
CA LYS A 917 -14.86 -24.11 13.50
C LYS A 917 -13.38 -23.84 13.15
N ARG A 918 -13.04 -23.68 11.87
CA ARG A 918 -11.64 -23.61 11.41
C ARG A 918 -10.98 -22.24 11.56
N LYS A 919 -11.74 -21.16 11.82
CA LYS A 919 -11.24 -19.76 11.86
C LYS A 919 -10.35 -19.40 10.66
N LEU A 920 -10.72 -19.87 9.45
CA LEU A 920 -10.00 -19.49 8.23
C LEU A 920 -10.04 -17.96 8.07
N ALA A 921 -8.88 -17.34 7.85
CA ALA A 921 -8.73 -15.89 7.90
C ALA A 921 -9.74 -15.17 7.00
N GLN A 922 -10.64 -14.40 7.62
CA GLN A 922 -11.55 -13.50 6.91
C GLN A 922 -10.73 -12.34 6.33
N LYS A 923 -10.26 -12.50 5.08
CA LYS A 923 -9.79 -11.40 4.25
C LYS A 923 -11.00 -10.55 3.83
N LYS A 924 -11.56 -9.75 4.76
CA LYS A 924 -12.47 -8.65 4.46
C LYS A 924 -11.61 -7.40 4.14
N ALA A 925 -12.09 -6.56 3.22
CA ALA A 925 -11.51 -5.26 2.91
C ALA A 925 -12.49 -4.13 3.29
N PHE A 926 -13.75 -4.25 2.87
CA PHE A 926 -14.77 -3.23 3.08
C PHE A 926 -15.95 -3.71 3.92
N ILE A 927 -16.49 -2.79 4.73
CA ILE A 927 -17.81 -2.88 5.37
C ILE A 927 -18.77 -1.98 4.60
N VAL A 928 -19.94 -2.50 4.24
CA VAL A 928 -20.98 -1.70 3.56
C VAL A 928 -21.90 -1.05 4.59
N ARG A 929 -21.90 0.28 4.63
CA ARG A 929 -22.78 1.11 5.47
C ARG A 929 -23.77 1.90 4.60
N GLU A 930 -25.00 2.09 5.08
CA GLU A 930 -25.98 2.98 4.44
C GLU A 930 -25.73 4.42 4.88
N LEU A 931 -25.67 5.36 3.94
CA LEU A 931 -25.58 6.80 4.24
C LEU A 931 -26.96 7.46 4.07
N VAL A 932 -27.61 7.25 2.91
CA VAL A 932 -28.91 7.88 2.59
C VAL A 932 -29.76 7.01 1.66
N ASP A 933 -31.01 6.73 2.05
CA ASP A 933 -32.01 6.04 1.22
C ASP A 933 -32.86 7.00 0.37
N GLN A 934 -33.48 6.50 -0.69
CA GLN A 934 -34.40 7.24 -1.57
C GLN A 934 -35.60 7.88 -0.83
N THR A 935 -35.97 7.43 0.37
CA THR A 935 -37.06 8.03 1.16
C THR A 935 -36.62 9.21 2.03
N ALA A 936 -35.33 9.29 2.37
CA ALA A 936 -34.69 10.46 2.95
C ALA A 936 -34.30 11.50 1.88
N LEU A 937 -33.74 11.05 0.75
CA LEU A 937 -33.28 11.91 -0.35
C LEU A 937 -33.71 11.34 -1.73
N PRO A 938 -34.84 11.81 -2.31
CA PRO A 938 -35.33 11.32 -3.59
C PRO A 938 -34.35 11.46 -4.77
N LEU A 939 -33.45 12.45 -4.71
CA LEU A 939 -32.43 12.72 -5.74
C LEU A 939 -31.44 11.55 -5.93
N VAL A 940 -31.27 10.68 -4.93
CA VAL A 940 -30.38 9.48 -5.01
C VAL A 940 -30.72 8.60 -6.22
N LYS A 941 -32.00 8.51 -6.61
CA LYS A 941 -32.43 7.73 -7.78
C LYS A 941 -31.84 8.24 -9.12
N GLY A 942 -31.56 9.54 -9.22
CA GLY A 942 -31.01 10.20 -10.41
C GLY A 942 -29.51 10.48 -10.33
N ALA A 943 -28.79 9.94 -9.35
CA ALA A 943 -27.37 10.22 -9.14
C ALA A 943 -26.49 9.56 -10.23
N LEU A 944 -25.76 10.39 -10.97
CA LEU A 944 -24.84 9.97 -12.02
C LEU A 944 -23.38 9.93 -11.54
N CYS A 945 -22.99 10.89 -10.71
CA CYS A 945 -21.63 11.07 -10.18
C CYS A 945 -21.67 11.83 -8.85
N ALA A 946 -20.57 11.81 -8.10
CA ALA A 946 -20.44 12.55 -6.85
C ALA A 946 -19.02 13.11 -6.65
N ALA A 947 -18.87 14.02 -5.69
CA ALA A 947 -17.59 14.40 -5.11
C ALA A 947 -17.77 14.72 -3.62
N VAL A 948 -16.88 14.23 -2.77
CA VAL A 948 -16.82 14.60 -1.34
C VAL A 948 -16.05 15.92 -1.24
N VAL A 949 -16.56 16.87 -0.45
CA VAL A 949 -15.91 18.17 -0.22
C VAL A 949 -15.21 18.19 1.15
N ASP A 950 -15.91 17.70 2.17
CA ASP A 950 -15.43 17.50 3.53
C ASP A 950 -16.23 16.33 4.16
N LYS A 951 -16.04 16.05 5.46
CA LYS A 951 -16.68 14.89 6.12
C LYS A 951 -18.22 14.97 6.17
N ASP A 952 -18.81 16.15 5.96
CA ASP A 952 -20.25 16.41 6.13
C ASP A 952 -20.94 16.96 4.87
N ARG A 953 -20.18 17.40 3.86
CA ARG A 953 -20.67 17.99 2.60
C ARG A 953 -20.35 17.11 1.39
N LEU A 954 -21.43 16.68 0.72
CA LEU A 954 -21.38 15.84 -0.47
C LEU A 954 -21.97 16.56 -1.69
N LEU A 955 -21.24 16.60 -2.80
CA LEU A 955 -21.77 17.00 -4.10
C LEU A 955 -22.35 15.80 -4.85
N LEU A 956 -23.57 15.93 -5.36
CA LEU A 956 -24.26 14.96 -6.20
C LEU A 956 -24.59 15.57 -7.57
N GLY A 957 -24.07 14.94 -8.62
CA GLY A 957 -24.44 15.24 -10.00
C GLY A 957 -25.57 14.33 -10.47
N THR A 958 -26.65 14.93 -10.96
CA THR A 958 -27.87 14.21 -11.37
C THR A 958 -28.30 14.59 -12.79
N ASP A 959 -29.32 13.89 -13.31
CA ASP A 959 -30.00 14.29 -14.55
C ASP A 959 -30.63 15.70 -14.48
N ASP A 960 -31.07 16.13 -13.28
CA ASP A 960 -31.77 17.42 -13.06
C ASP A 960 -30.84 18.57 -12.62
N GLY A 961 -29.57 18.30 -12.32
CA GLY A 961 -28.60 19.33 -11.90
C GLY A 961 -27.50 18.87 -10.95
N LEU A 962 -26.72 19.85 -10.50
CA LEU A 962 -25.75 19.72 -9.40
C LEU A 962 -26.45 20.08 -8.08
N TYR A 963 -26.27 19.26 -7.06
CA TYR A 963 -26.77 19.49 -5.71
C TYR A 963 -25.63 19.32 -4.70
N CYS A 964 -25.65 20.12 -3.63
CA CYS A 964 -24.85 19.88 -2.44
C CYS A 964 -25.76 19.41 -1.30
N VAL A 965 -25.32 18.38 -0.59
CA VAL A 965 -26.02 17.72 0.51
C VAL A 965 -25.18 17.93 1.77
N GLU A 966 -25.74 18.58 2.78
CA GLU A 966 -25.14 18.71 4.11
C GLU A 966 -25.74 17.62 5.02
N LEU A 967 -24.94 16.60 5.35
CA LEU A 967 -25.38 15.38 6.06
C LEU A 967 -25.85 15.68 7.49
N ASP A 968 -25.17 16.61 8.16
CA ASP A 968 -25.39 17.02 9.54
C ASP A 968 -26.63 17.92 9.72
N ARG A 969 -26.90 18.75 8.71
CA ARG A 969 -27.99 19.75 8.73
C ARG A 969 -29.29 19.23 8.11
N GLU A 970 -29.26 18.05 7.50
CA GLU A 970 -30.33 17.49 6.67
C GLU A 970 -30.83 18.47 5.58
N THR A 971 -29.92 19.30 5.05
CA THR A 971 -30.20 20.32 4.03
C THR A 971 -29.62 19.95 2.68
N VAL A 972 -30.33 20.29 1.61
CA VAL A 972 -29.86 20.14 0.23
C VAL A 972 -30.11 21.43 -0.53
N PHE A 973 -29.09 21.94 -1.22
CA PHE A 973 -29.22 23.11 -2.07
C PHE A 973 -28.78 22.81 -3.51
N ARG A 974 -29.48 23.42 -4.48
CA ARG A 974 -29.21 23.27 -5.91
C ARG A 974 -28.19 24.31 -6.35
N LEU A 975 -27.22 23.88 -7.15
CA LEU A 975 -26.18 24.73 -7.70
C LEU A 975 -26.45 25.02 -9.18
N GLY A 976 -26.58 26.31 -9.51
CA GLY A 976 -26.76 26.84 -10.86
C GLY A 976 -28.05 26.40 -11.57
N ASP A 977 -28.08 26.55 -12.90
CA ASP A 977 -29.22 26.34 -13.79
C ASP A 977 -29.99 25.01 -13.58
N GLY A 978 -29.33 23.98 -13.02
CA GLY A 978 -29.80 22.60 -13.03
C GLY A 978 -29.91 22.03 -14.45
N ARG A 979 -28.75 21.86 -15.08
CA ARG A 979 -28.59 21.04 -16.28
C ARG A 979 -27.91 19.75 -15.87
N ARG A 980 -28.35 18.62 -16.42
CA ARG A 980 -27.72 17.29 -16.33
C ARG A 980 -26.19 17.35 -16.18
N VAL A 981 -25.67 16.67 -15.16
CA VAL A 981 -24.23 16.61 -14.84
C VAL A 981 -23.75 15.17 -15.01
N ASP A 982 -23.00 14.89 -16.07
CA ASP A 982 -22.50 13.53 -16.36
C ASP A 982 -21.32 13.15 -15.46
N GLN A 983 -20.45 14.10 -15.08
CA GLN A 983 -19.24 13.88 -14.29
C GLN A 983 -18.86 15.12 -13.45
N ILE A 984 -18.31 14.91 -12.25
CA ILE A 984 -17.74 15.92 -11.34
C ILE A 984 -16.32 15.50 -10.95
N ASP A 985 -15.46 16.47 -10.65
CA ASP A 985 -14.15 16.30 -9.99
C ASP A 985 -13.96 17.49 -9.03
N PHE A 986 -13.42 17.27 -7.83
CA PHE A 986 -13.17 18.34 -6.85
C PHE A 986 -11.67 18.45 -6.55
N ILE A 987 -11.17 19.68 -6.54
CA ILE A 987 -9.76 20.00 -6.30
C ILE A 987 -9.72 20.93 -5.08
N ALA A 988 -9.40 20.35 -3.92
CA ALA A 988 -9.34 21.07 -2.65
C ALA A 988 -8.33 22.22 -2.71
N ASP A 989 -7.10 21.95 -3.17
CA ASP A 989 -5.95 22.86 -3.13
C ASP A 989 -6.11 24.13 -3.98
N GLU A 990 -6.88 24.06 -5.06
CA GLU A 990 -7.20 25.21 -5.92
C GLU A 990 -8.61 25.79 -5.63
N HIS A 991 -9.36 25.21 -4.69
CA HIS A 991 -10.74 25.57 -4.36
C HIS A 991 -11.65 25.62 -5.60
N LEU A 992 -11.59 24.56 -6.43
CA LEU A 992 -12.34 24.43 -7.68
C LEU A 992 -13.08 23.09 -7.78
N ILE A 993 -14.31 23.16 -8.27
CA ILE A 993 -15.13 22.03 -8.71
C ILE A 993 -15.19 22.07 -10.24
N ILE A 994 -14.81 20.97 -10.90
CA ILE A 994 -14.90 20.81 -12.35
C ILE A 994 -16.13 19.97 -12.67
N VAL A 995 -16.98 20.42 -13.58
CA VAL A 995 -18.22 19.71 -13.97
C VAL A 995 -18.38 19.59 -15.48
N MET A 996 -18.82 18.40 -15.93
CA MET A 996 -19.26 18.14 -17.31
C MET A 996 -20.78 18.22 -17.37
N THR A 997 -21.33 19.21 -18.07
CA THR A 997 -22.78 19.54 -17.96
C THR A 997 -23.46 19.90 -19.28
N GLY A 998 -24.75 19.55 -19.37
CA GLY A 998 -25.66 19.89 -20.47
C GLY A 998 -25.53 19.01 -21.71
N LYS A 999 -26.42 19.20 -22.69
CA LYS A 999 -26.52 18.35 -23.90
C LYS A 999 -25.25 18.37 -24.77
N GLU A 1000 -24.50 19.47 -24.78
CA GLU A 1000 -23.21 19.58 -25.47
C GLU A 1000 -22.02 19.02 -24.65
N ARG A 1001 -22.26 18.56 -23.41
CA ARG A 1001 -21.22 18.12 -22.46
C ARG A 1001 -20.03 19.07 -22.40
N GLN A 1002 -20.29 20.35 -22.13
CA GLN A 1002 -19.23 21.34 -21.96
C GLN A 1002 -18.65 21.26 -20.54
N ILE A 1003 -17.33 21.42 -20.41
CA ILE A 1003 -16.67 21.56 -19.12
C ILE A 1003 -16.86 22.99 -18.58
N LYS A 1004 -17.15 23.08 -17.28
CA LYS A 1004 -17.21 24.33 -16.53
C LYS A 1004 -16.45 24.21 -15.21
N LEU A 1005 -15.92 25.33 -14.74
CA LEU A 1005 -15.25 25.47 -13.45
C LEU A 1005 -16.14 26.29 -12.51
N ILE A 1006 -16.30 25.81 -11.28
CA ILE A 1006 -17.11 26.43 -10.22
C ILE A 1006 -16.20 26.63 -8.99
N PRO A 1007 -15.92 27.86 -8.57
CA PRO A 1007 -15.21 28.12 -7.32
C PRO A 1007 -15.97 27.62 -6.09
N THR A 1008 -15.27 27.10 -5.08
CA THR A 1008 -15.87 26.54 -3.84
C THR A 1008 -16.78 27.54 -3.11
N ALA A 1009 -16.57 28.85 -3.27
CA ALA A 1009 -17.45 29.90 -2.72
C ALA A 1009 -18.93 29.81 -3.17
N ALA A 1010 -19.24 29.05 -4.23
CA ALA A 1010 -20.62 28.72 -4.62
C ALA A 1010 -21.32 27.80 -3.59
N LEU A 1011 -20.57 27.03 -2.81
CA LEU A 1011 -21.10 26.14 -1.77
C LEU A 1011 -21.66 26.91 -0.57
N ASP A 1012 -21.18 28.13 -0.32
CA ASP A 1012 -21.69 28.98 0.77
C ASP A 1012 -22.98 29.74 0.38
N GLY A 1013 -23.58 29.40 -0.77
CA GLY A 1013 -24.81 30.00 -1.29
C GLY A 1013 -24.61 31.32 -2.05
N ARG A 1014 -23.37 31.75 -2.29
CA ARG A 1014 -23.06 32.94 -3.10
C ARG A 1014 -23.34 32.65 -4.57
N ASP A 1015 -23.94 33.61 -5.29
CA ASP A 1015 -24.22 33.44 -6.73
C ASP A 1015 -22.96 33.64 -7.59
N VAL A 1016 -22.13 32.60 -7.66
CA VAL A 1016 -20.86 32.60 -8.40
C VAL A 1016 -21.09 32.13 -9.84
N LYS A 1017 -20.85 33.03 -10.80
CA LYS A 1017 -20.95 32.75 -12.24
C LYS A 1017 -20.03 31.60 -12.66
N TRP A 1018 -20.62 30.51 -13.15
CA TRP A 1018 -19.87 29.33 -13.62
C TRP A 1018 -19.00 29.67 -14.83
N ILE A 1019 -17.69 29.44 -14.72
CA ILE A 1019 -16.71 29.71 -15.76
C ILE A 1019 -16.83 28.62 -16.83
N LYS A 1020 -17.02 28.99 -18.09
CA LYS A 1020 -17.05 28.05 -19.23
C LYS A 1020 -15.63 27.82 -19.73
N VAL A 1021 -15.29 26.58 -20.05
CA VAL A 1021 -14.01 26.24 -20.70
C VAL A 1021 -14.25 26.10 -22.20
N ASP A 1022 -13.55 26.89 -23.01
CA ASP A 1022 -13.69 26.86 -24.47
C ASP A 1022 -13.03 25.63 -25.09
N ASN A 1023 -13.47 25.26 -26.30
CA ASN A 1023 -13.07 24.06 -27.03
C ASN A 1023 -13.37 22.70 -26.34
N THR A 1024 -14.20 22.69 -25.28
CA THR A 1024 -14.60 21.45 -24.56
C THR A 1024 -15.96 20.87 -24.98
N LYS A 1025 -16.57 21.38 -26.05
CA LYS A 1025 -17.86 20.85 -26.56
C LYS A 1025 -17.70 19.43 -27.09
N GLY A 1026 -18.63 18.55 -26.72
CA GLY A 1026 -18.60 17.14 -27.10
C GLY A 1026 -17.60 16.32 -26.28
N CYS A 1027 -17.22 16.78 -25.08
CA CYS A 1027 -16.46 15.98 -24.14
C CYS A 1027 -17.21 14.67 -23.80
N HIS A 1028 -16.47 13.58 -23.67
CA HIS A 1028 -17.04 12.29 -23.23
C HIS A 1028 -16.44 11.76 -21.93
N THR A 1029 -15.26 12.24 -21.52
CA THR A 1029 -14.65 12.04 -20.20
C THR A 1029 -13.59 13.12 -19.94
N PHE A 1030 -13.40 13.50 -18.68
CA PHE A 1030 -12.30 14.38 -18.24
C PHE A 1030 -11.61 13.83 -16.98
N CYS A 1031 -10.41 14.31 -16.67
CA CYS A 1031 -9.74 14.04 -15.40
C CYS A 1031 -8.90 15.24 -14.95
N ALA A 1032 -8.73 15.42 -13.64
CA ALA A 1032 -7.78 16.37 -13.05
C ALA A 1032 -6.72 15.69 -12.16
N GLY A 1033 -5.61 16.38 -11.92
CA GLY A 1033 -4.52 15.97 -11.03
C GLY A 1033 -3.36 16.98 -11.00
N SER A 1034 -2.49 16.88 -10.00
CA SER A 1034 -1.26 17.69 -9.91
C SER A 1034 -0.10 17.06 -10.69
N ALA A 1035 0.89 17.88 -11.06
CA ALA A 1035 2.21 17.43 -11.48
C ALA A 1035 3.27 17.41 -10.36
N GLY A 1036 2.89 17.65 -9.10
CA GLY A 1036 3.74 17.35 -7.95
C GLY A 1036 3.90 15.84 -7.75
N ALA A 1037 5.11 15.41 -7.38
CA ALA A 1037 5.37 14.07 -6.85
C ALA A 1037 5.41 14.16 -5.32
N GLY A 1038 4.42 13.58 -4.64
CA GLY A 1038 4.20 13.74 -3.20
C GLY A 1038 3.32 14.96 -2.86
N GLY A 1039 2.70 14.92 -1.68
CA GLY A 1039 1.72 15.91 -1.22
C GLY A 1039 2.29 17.27 -0.76
N LEU A 1040 3.54 17.58 -1.10
CA LEU A 1040 4.15 18.88 -0.82
C LEU A 1040 3.72 19.87 -1.91
N GLY A 1041 2.68 20.66 -1.60
CA GLY A 1041 2.01 21.54 -2.56
C GLY A 1041 2.95 22.56 -3.23
N GLY A 1042 2.96 22.57 -4.56
CA GLY A 1042 3.80 23.47 -5.36
C GLY A 1042 3.81 23.15 -6.86
N GLY A 1043 3.57 21.89 -7.24
CA GLY A 1043 3.40 21.51 -8.64
C GLY A 1043 2.08 22.03 -9.26
N PRO A 1044 2.09 22.52 -10.52
CA PRO A 1044 0.88 23.02 -11.17
C PRO A 1044 -0.18 21.93 -11.34
N PHE A 1045 -1.45 22.33 -11.25
CA PHE A 1045 -2.60 21.47 -11.48
C PHE A 1045 -3.02 21.46 -12.94
N TYR A 1046 -3.36 20.28 -13.44
CA TYR A 1046 -3.82 20.06 -14.80
C TYR A 1046 -5.20 19.41 -14.82
N PHE A 1047 -6.01 19.75 -15.82
CA PHE A 1047 -7.17 18.96 -16.21
C PHE A 1047 -7.14 18.64 -17.71
N CYS A 1048 -7.45 17.39 -18.03
CA CYS A 1048 -7.39 16.83 -19.38
C CYS A 1048 -8.80 16.44 -19.83
N VAL A 1049 -9.18 16.86 -21.03
CA VAL A 1049 -10.54 16.73 -21.57
C VAL A 1049 -10.50 15.92 -22.86
N ALA A 1050 -11.15 14.76 -22.89
CA ALA A 1050 -11.21 13.92 -24.09
C ALA A 1050 -12.39 14.31 -24.98
N VAL A 1051 -12.09 14.60 -26.26
CA VAL A 1051 -13.07 14.97 -27.29
C VAL A 1051 -12.78 14.14 -28.55
N LYS A 1052 -13.65 13.20 -28.90
CA LYS A 1052 -13.51 12.30 -30.08
C LYS A 1052 -12.19 11.49 -30.06
N LYS A 1053 -11.14 11.99 -30.72
CA LYS A 1053 -9.79 11.38 -30.81
C LYS A 1053 -8.67 12.36 -30.40
N THR A 1054 -9.00 13.47 -29.74
CA THR A 1054 -8.00 14.34 -29.12
C THR A 1054 -8.22 14.42 -27.62
N VAL A 1055 -7.14 14.65 -26.87
CA VAL A 1055 -7.20 15.04 -25.45
C VAL A 1055 -6.59 16.44 -25.33
N VAL A 1056 -7.39 17.38 -24.87
CA VAL A 1056 -6.97 18.77 -24.64
C VAL A 1056 -6.47 18.91 -23.21
N VAL A 1057 -5.25 19.39 -23.04
CA VAL A 1057 -4.60 19.61 -21.74
C VAL A 1057 -4.76 21.08 -21.35
N PHE A 1058 -5.32 21.32 -20.17
CA PHE A 1058 -5.46 22.64 -19.56
C PHE A 1058 -4.68 22.73 -18.25
N GLU A 1059 -3.99 23.84 -18.06
CA GLU A 1059 -3.36 24.26 -16.81
C GLU A 1059 -4.37 25.06 -15.99
N ILE A 1060 -4.54 24.72 -14.71
CA ILE A 1060 -5.28 25.52 -13.74
C ILE A 1060 -4.38 26.67 -13.28
N ASN A 1061 -4.97 27.86 -13.15
CA ASN A 1061 -4.22 29.04 -12.75
C ASN A 1061 -5.07 29.99 -11.89
N ARG A 1062 -4.44 31.03 -11.37
CA ARG A 1062 -5.07 32.06 -10.53
C ARG A 1062 -5.57 33.28 -11.31
N THR A 1063 -5.68 33.19 -12.65
CA THR A 1063 -6.26 34.26 -13.49
C THR A 1063 -7.80 34.30 -13.32
N PRO A 1064 -8.51 35.38 -13.70
CA PRO A 1064 -9.97 35.40 -13.69
C PRO A 1064 -10.63 34.33 -14.60
N ALA A 1065 -9.90 33.74 -15.56
CA ALA A 1065 -10.38 32.59 -16.34
C ALA A 1065 -10.19 31.24 -15.60
N ARG A 1066 -9.34 31.19 -14.57
CA ARG A 1066 -8.90 29.99 -13.81
C ARG A 1066 -8.30 28.84 -14.64
N HIS A 1067 -8.13 29.00 -15.95
CA HIS A 1067 -7.54 27.98 -16.83
C HIS A 1067 -6.71 28.58 -17.97
N LYS A 1068 -5.88 27.74 -18.61
CA LYS A 1068 -5.10 28.04 -19.82
C LYS A 1068 -4.94 26.76 -20.64
N LYS A 1069 -5.33 26.76 -21.93
CA LYS A 1069 -5.05 25.62 -22.83
C LYS A 1069 -3.53 25.56 -23.06
N LEU A 1070 -2.92 24.42 -22.78
CA LEU A 1070 -1.49 24.20 -23.05
C LEU A 1070 -1.25 23.52 -24.38
N ARG A 1071 -1.92 22.39 -24.62
CA ARG A 1071 -1.69 21.55 -25.81
C ARG A 1071 -2.90 20.67 -26.11
N GLU A 1072 -2.89 20.08 -27.29
CA GLU A 1072 -3.90 19.12 -27.73
C GLU A 1072 -3.19 17.90 -28.32
N LEU A 1073 -3.49 16.73 -27.77
CA LEU A 1073 -2.79 15.48 -28.02
C LEU A 1073 -3.66 14.58 -28.89
N ALA A 1074 -3.16 14.20 -30.08
CA ALA A 1074 -3.85 13.29 -30.98
C ALA A 1074 -3.70 11.83 -30.50
N MET A 1075 -4.81 11.09 -30.47
CA MET A 1075 -4.88 9.75 -29.88
C MET A 1075 -4.97 8.65 -30.95
N PRO A 1076 -4.30 7.49 -30.77
CA PRO A 1076 -4.37 6.39 -31.73
C PRO A 1076 -5.81 5.86 -31.92
N GLY A 1077 -6.52 5.68 -30.80
CA GLY A 1077 -7.92 5.27 -30.75
C GLY A 1077 -8.83 6.34 -30.15
N PHE A 1078 -10.08 5.98 -29.94
CA PHE A 1078 -11.01 6.75 -29.11
C PHE A 1078 -10.59 6.59 -27.63
N PRO A 1079 -10.38 7.68 -26.85
CA PRO A 1079 -10.04 7.58 -25.44
C PRO A 1079 -11.18 6.94 -24.63
N GLN A 1080 -10.90 5.82 -23.97
CA GLN A 1080 -11.85 5.08 -23.12
C GLN A 1080 -11.60 5.35 -21.64
N PHE A 1081 -10.34 5.51 -21.24
CA PHE A 1081 -9.90 5.83 -19.89
C PHE A 1081 -8.89 6.98 -19.93
N ILE A 1082 -8.96 7.91 -18.98
CA ILE A 1082 -7.94 8.94 -18.75
C ILE A 1082 -7.74 9.20 -17.25
N ALA A 1083 -6.48 9.41 -16.85
CA ALA A 1083 -6.09 9.73 -15.48
C ALA A 1083 -4.73 10.43 -15.47
N ILE A 1084 -4.43 11.18 -14.40
CA ILE A 1084 -3.14 11.84 -14.20
C ILE A 1084 -2.50 11.25 -12.94
N PHE A 1085 -1.26 10.77 -13.05
CA PHE A 1085 -0.46 10.21 -11.95
C PHE A 1085 0.92 10.86 -11.96
N GLN A 1086 1.35 11.49 -10.87
CA GLN A 1086 2.69 12.08 -10.73
C GLN A 1086 3.09 12.98 -11.95
N GLY A 1087 2.18 13.83 -12.43
CA GLY A 1087 2.41 14.69 -13.60
C GLY A 1087 2.39 14.00 -14.98
N LYS A 1088 2.11 12.69 -15.03
CA LYS A 1088 1.97 11.91 -16.27
C LYS A 1088 0.50 11.62 -16.56
N LEU A 1089 0.06 11.91 -17.78
CA LEU A 1089 -1.28 11.61 -18.30
C LEU A 1089 -1.32 10.20 -18.90
N CYS A 1090 -2.09 9.30 -18.30
CA CYS A 1090 -2.51 8.05 -18.92
C CYS A 1090 -3.70 8.29 -19.87
N VAL A 1091 -3.65 7.68 -21.06
CA VAL A 1091 -4.82 7.45 -21.90
C VAL A 1091 -4.92 5.98 -22.29
N GLY A 1092 -6.03 5.34 -21.92
CA GLY A 1092 -6.44 4.03 -22.42
C GLY A 1092 -7.33 4.18 -23.66
N TYR A 1093 -7.11 3.32 -24.64
CA TYR A 1093 -7.83 3.24 -25.92
C TYR A 1093 -7.99 1.76 -26.33
N PRO A 1094 -8.81 1.43 -27.35
CA PRO A 1094 -9.01 0.04 -27.74
C PRO A 1094 -7.68 -0.71 -27.98
N SER A 1095 -7.49 -1.81 -27.25
CA SER A 1095 -6.29 -2.65 -27.23
C SER A 1095 -4.97 -1.96 -26.82
N GLY A 1096 -4.99 -0.82 -26.11
CA GLY A 1096 -3.75 -0.19 -25.66
C GLY A 1096 -3.87 0.88 -24.58
N PHE A 1097 -2.73 1.14 -23.94
CA PHE A 1097 -2.53 2.28 -23.02
C PHE A 1097 -1.26 3.02 -23.41
N ARG A 1098 -1.28 4.35 -23.27
CA ARG A 1098 -0.12 5.22 -23.48
C ARG A 1098 -0.05 6.29 -22.39
N MET A 1099 1.17 6.61 -21.99
CA MET A 1099 1.53 7.62 -21.02
C MET A 1099 2.12 8.83 -21.75
N TRP A 1100 1.81 10.05 -21.29
CA TRP A 1100 2.49 11.29 -21.68
C TRP A 1100 2.94 12.04 -20.42
N ASN A 1101 4.21 12.41 -20.31
CA ASN A 1101 4.62 13.36 -19.26
C ASN A 1101 4.13 14.77 -19.64
N LEU A 1102 3.39 15.43 -18.74
CA LEU A 1102 2.83 16.76 -19.02
C LEU A 1102 3.91 17.85 -19.04
N GLN A 1103 5.04 17.65 -18.36
CA GLN A 1103 6.16 18.61 -18.34
C GLN A 1103 6.92 18.58 -19.69
N ASP A 1104 7.69 17.52 -19.94
CA ASP A 1104 8.58 17.40 -21.11
C ASP A 1104 7.89 16.97 -22.43
N ASN A 1105 6.62 16.57 -22.37
CA ASN A 1105 5.82 16.05 -23.51
C ASN A 1105 6.32 14.73 -24.13
N SER A 1106 7.20 14.00 -23.46
CA SER A 1106 7.57 12.62 -23.83
C SER A 1106 6.35 11.69 -23.81
N GLN A 1107 6.33 10.69 -24.69
CA GLN A 1107 5.27 9.68 -24.77
C GLN A 1107 5.83 8.26 -24.69
N GLN A 1108 5.12 7.39 -23.99
CA GLN A 1108 5.56 6.02 -23.67
C GLN A 1108 4.37 5.07 -23.81
N ALA A 1109 4.45 4.10 -24.73
CA ALA A 1109 3.45 3.06 -24.85
C ALA A 1109 3.62 2.05 -23.70
N LEU A 1110 2.55 1.75 -22.97
CA LEU A 1110 2.57 0.82 -21.82
C LEU A 1110 2.28 -0.63 -22.25
N LEU A 1111 2.36 -0.92 -23.54
CA LEU A 1111 2.06 -2.22 -24.13
C LEU A 1111 3.00 -2.44 -25.33
N ASN A 1112 4.00 -3.30 -25.15
CA ASN A 1112 4.86 -3.72 -26.23
C ASN A 1112 4.26 -4.96 -26.92
N LEU A 1113 3.87 -4.80 -28.20
CA LEU A 1113 3.26 -5.86 -29.01
C LEU A 1113 4.29 -6.87 -29.58
N GLU A 1114 5.59 -6.60 -29.43
CA GLU A 1114 6.67 -7.57 -29.69
C GLU A 1114 6.67 -8.70 -28.66
N ASP A 1115 6.10 -8.48 -27.47
CA ASP A 1115 5.92 -9.51 -26.45
C ASP A 1115 4.86 -10.52 -26.91
N ASN A 1116 5.32 -11.71 -27.33
CA ASN A 1116 4.48 -12.84 -27.72
C ASN A 1116 3.42 -13.21 -26.66
N SER A 1117 3.64 -12.90 -25.38
CA SER A 1117 2.67 -13.15 -24.30
C SER A 1117 1.51 -12.14 -24.26
N LEU A 1118 1.65 -10.98 -24.93
CA LEU A 1118 0.69 -9.87 -24.96
C LEU A 1118 0.05 -9.64 -26.34
N GLN A 1119 0.56 -10.23 -27.43
CA GLN A 1119 -0.02 -10.12 -28.79
C GLN A 1119 -1.52 -10.46 -28.90
N PHE A 1120 -2.07 -11.26 -27.98
CA PHE A 1120 -3.51 -11.54 -27.93
C PHE A 1120 -4.37 -10.28 -27.68
N VAL A 1121 -3.79 -9.21 -27.12
CA VAL A 1121 -4.49 -7.98 -26.77
C VAL A 1121 -4.85 -7.18 -28.02
N SER A 1122 -3.98 -7.10 -29.03
CA SER A 1122 -4.28 -6.42 -30.31
C SER A 1122 -5.28 -7.22 -31.15
N LEU A 1123 -5.17 -8.56 -31.16
CA LEU A 1123 -6.00 -9.45 -31.98
C LEU A 1123 -7.48 -9.52 -31.54
N ALA A 1124 -7.78 -9.36 -30.25
CA ALA A 1124 -9.12 -9.63 -29.70
C ALA A 1124 -9.87 -8.38 -29.18
N SER A 1125 -9.45 -7.18 -29.62
CA SER A 1125 -10.10 -5.87 -29.40
C SER A 1125 -10.65 -5.68 -27.98
N TYR A 1126 -9.75 -5.42 -27.02
CA TYR A 1126 -10.12 -5.22 -25.61
C TYR A 1126 -10.34 -3.74 -25.30
N ASP A 1127 -11.46 -3.40 -24.67
CA ASP A 1127 -11.72 -2.05 -24.20
C ASP A 1127 -10.90 -1.74 -22.93
N ALA A 1128 -10.20 -0.61 -22.94
CA ALA A 1128 -9.36 -0.15 -21.84
C ALA A 1128 -10.21 0.56 -20.76
N CYS A 1129 -10.20 0.04 -19.53
CA CYS A 1129 -11.14 0.47 -18.48
C CYS A 1129 -10.48 1.16 -17.29
N PHE A 1130 -9.31 0.73 -16.86
CA PHE A 1130 -8.60 1.31 -15.73
C PHE A 1130 -7.09 1.06 -15.81
N LEU A 1131 -6.31 1.88 -15.09
CA LEU A 1131 -4.87 1.68 -14.91
C LEU A 1131 -4.52 1.96 -13.45
N VAL A 1132 -3.66 1.12 -12.86
CA VAL A 1132 -3.14 1.30 -11.50
C VAL A 1132 -1.61 1.20 -11.54
N GLN A 1133 -0.91 2.20 -11.01
CA GLN A 1133 0.51 2.12 -10.68
C GLN A 1133 0.65 1.27 -9.41
N VAL A 1134 1.35 0.13 -9.50
CA VAL A 1134 1.52 -0.85 -8.41
C VAL A 1134 2.84 -0.61 -7.68
N THR A 1135 3.86 -0.28 -8.45
CA THR A 1135 5.13 0.32 -8.03
C THR A 1135 5.52 1.33 -9.12
N ASP A 1136 6.58 2.13 -8.93
CA ASP A 1136 6.99 3.10 -9.96
C ASP A 1136 7.45 2.45 -11.29
N VAL A 1137 7.79 1.16 -11.25
CA VAL A 1137 8.23 0.35 -12.40
C VAL A 1137 7.20 -0.67 -12.89
N GLU A 1138 6.06 -0.84 -12.21
CA GLU A 1138 5.03 -1.85 -12.54
C GLU A 1138 3.61 -1.27 -12.54
N TYR A 1139 2.88 -1.53 -13.64
CA TYR A 1139 1.53 -1.04 -13.88
C TYR A 1139 0.57 -2.20 -14.10
N LEU A 1140 -0.58 -2.18 -13.43
CA LEU A 1140 -1.71 -3.05 -13.73
C LEU A 1140 -2.60 -2.37 -14.78
N LEU A 1141 -2.67 -2.99 -15.96
CA LEU A 1141 -3.59 -2.59 -17.03
C LEU A 1141 -4.90 -3.37 -16.89
N VAL A 1142 -6.02 -2.67 -16.77
CA VAL A 1142 -7.35 -3.27 -16.60
C VAL A 1142 -8.19 -3.05 -17.85
N PHE A 1143 -8.56 -4.15 -18.50
CA PHE A 1143 -9.48 -4.18 -19.63
C PHE A 1143 -10.82 -4.77 -19.22
N HIS A 1144 -11.87 -4.56 -20.02
CA HIS A 1144 -13.24 -5.02 -19.73
C HIS A 1144 -13.43 -6.55 -19.49
N LYS A 1145 -12.42 -7.38 -19.78
CA LYS A 1145 -12.48 -8.86 -19.67
C LYS A 1145 -11.47 -9.47 -18.70
N LEU A 1146 -10.32 -8.82 -18.50
CA LEU A 1146 -9.25 -9.25 -17.59
C LEU A 1146 -8.30 -8.07 -17.30
N GLY A 1147 -7.49 -8.19 -16.25
CA GLY A 1147 -6.32 -7.33 -16.02
C GLY A 1147 -4.99 -8.10 -16.10
N PHE A 1148 -3.90 -7.41 -16.42
CA PHE A 1148 -2.55 -7.98 -16.36
C PHE A 1148 -1.50 -6.91 -16.03
N TYR A 1149 -0.37 -7.37 -15.49
CA TYR A 1149 0.72 -6.52 -15.03
C TYR A 1149 1.80 -6.38 -16.10
N VAL A 1150 2.26 -5.14 -16.31
CA VAL A 1150 3.36 -4.78 -17.21
C VAL A 1150 4.45 -4.03 -16.46
N ASP A 1151 5.68 -4.18 -16.94
CA ASP A 1151 6.78 -3.31 -16.54
C ASP A 1151 6.69 -1.92 -17.23
N GLN A 1152 7.55 -1.00 -16.83
CA GLN A 1152 7.69 0.31 -17.46
C GLN A 1152 8.03 0.25 -18.97
N TYR A 1153 8.55 -0.87 -19.48
CA TYR A 1153 8.84 -1.07 -20.90
C TYR A 1153 7.65 -1.67 -21.67
N GLY A 1154 6.50 -1.85 -21.02
CA GLY A 1154 5.28 -2.41 -21.59
C GLY A 1154 5.32 -3.92 -21.84
N LYS A 1155 6.31 -4.63 -21.27
CA LYS A 1155 6.41 -6.10 -21.32
C LYS A 1155 5.71 -6.70 -20.11
N ARG A 1156 5.30 -7.97 -20.20
CA ARG A 1156 4.57 -8.64 -19.11
C ARG A 1156 5.45 -8.89 -17.88
N SER A 1157 5.14 -8.25 -16.75
CA SER A 1157 5.91 -8.42 -15.51
C SER A 1157 5.52 -9.66 -14.70
N ARG A 1158 4.22 -10.04 -14.69
CA ARG A 1158 3.69 -11.17 -13.91
C ARG A 1158 3.02 -12.24 -14.77
N PRO A 1159 3.14 -13.53 -14.41
CA PRO A 1159 2.40 -14.60 -15.08
C PRO A 1159 0.90 -14.60 -14.73
N LEU A 1160 0.50 -14.02 -13.60
CA LEU A 1160 -0.88 -13.96 -13.13
C LEU A 1160 -1.72 -12.95 -13.94
N GLU A 1161 -2.88 -13.40 -14.45
CA GLU A 1161 -3.92 -12.55 -15.05
C GLU A 1161 -5.04 -12.37 -14.01
N LEU A 1162 -5.54 -11.15 -13.84
CA LEU A 1162 -6.68 -10.82 -12.96
C LEU A 1162 -7.98 -11.14 -13.71
N MET A 1163 -8.66 -12.20 -13.28
CA MET A 1163 -9.82 -12.75 -13.96
C MET A 1163 -11.13 -12.39 -13.25
N PHE A 1164 -12.05 -11.77 -13.98
CA PHE A 1164 -13.36 -11.38 -13.43
C PHE A 1164 -14.38 -12.52 -13.58
N PRO A 1165 -15.12 -12.90 -12.52
CA PRO A 1165 -16.08 -14.00 -12.56
C PRO A 1165 -17.33 -13.69 -13.38
N SER A 1166 -17.60 -12.40 -13.58
CA SER A 1166 -18.84 -11.81 -14.07
C SER A 1166 -18.50 -10.57 -14.90
N VAL A 1167 -19.40 -10.15 -15.79
CA VAL A 1167 -19.14 -9.02 -16.70
C VAL A 1167 -19.04 -7.70 -15.92
N PRO A 1168 -17.89 -7.00 -15.93
CA PRO A 1168 -17.76 -5.69 -15.29
C PRO A 1168 -18.62 -4.63 -15.96
N THR A 1169 -19.24 -3.79 -15.15
CA THR A 1169 -19.98 -2.60 -15.55
C THR A 1169 -19.19 -1.33 -15.25
N HIS A 1170 -18.46 -1.32 -14.12
CA HIS A 1170 -17.63 -0.23 -13.65
C HIS A 1170 -16.42 -0.77 -12.87
N PHE A 1171 -15.38 0.06 -12.75
CA PHE A 1171 -14.19 -0.21 -11.94
C PHE A 1171 -13.94 0.98 -11.03
N ALA A 1172 -13.41 0.74 -9.84
CA ALA A 1172 -12.91 1.77 -8.94
C ALA A 1172 -11.73 1.26 -8.12
N TYR A 1173 -10.83 2.15 -7.69
CA TYR A 1173 -9.61 1.80 -7.00
C TYR A 1173 -9.41 2.63 -5.74
N SER A 1174 -9.31 1.96 -4.59
CA SER A 1174 -8.95 2.53 -3.29
C SER A 1174 -7.79 1.72 -2.75
N VAL A 1175 -6.60 2.31 -2.66
CA VAL A 1175 -5.33 1.61 -2.38
C VAL A 1175 -5.47 0.69 -1.15
N PRO A 1176 -5.11 -0.61 -1.19
CA PRO A 1176 -4.53 -1.40 -2.30
C PRO A 1176 -5.56 -2.22 -3.11
N TYR A 1177 -6.85 -1.91 -3.01
CA TYR A 1177 -7.96 -2.72 -3.52
C TYR A 1177 -8.58 -2.19 -4.83
N LEU A 1178 -8.71 -3.06 -5.82
CA LEU A 1178 -9.50 -2.85 -7.04
C LEU A 1178 -10.90 -3.44 -6.86
N SER A 1179 -11.92 -2.61 -6.93
CA SER A 1179 -13.34 -2.99 -6.88
C SER A 1179 -13.93 -3.08 -8.27
N VAL A 1180 -14.44 -4.28 -8.62
CA VAL A 1180 -15.00 -4.63 -9.93
C VAL A 1180 -16.51 -4.82 -9.80
N PHE A 1181 -17.29 -3.90 -10.36
CA PHE A 1181 -18.75 -3.83 -10.17
C PHE A 1181 -19.49 -4.61 -11.26
N SER A 1182 -20.24 -5.65 -10.89
CA SER A 1182 -21.11 -6.42 -11.79
C SER A 1182 -22.59 -6.13 -11.48
N GLU A 1183 -23.53 -6.63 -12.29
CA GLU A 1183 -24.97 -6.29 -12.10
C GLU A 1183 -25.52 -6.71 -10.72
N ASN A 1184 -25.08 -7.83 -10.15
CA ASN A 1184 -25.64 -8.37 -8.91
C ASN A 1184 -24.68 -8.34 -7.70
N HIS A 1185 -23.41 -8.01 -7.89
CA HIS A 1185 -22.38 -8.07 -6.85
C HIS A 1185 -21.11 -7.28 -7.24
N VAL A 1186 -20.25 -6.98 -6.28
CA VAL A 1186 -18.94 -6.33 -6.47
C VAL A 1186 -17.83 -7.27 -6.00
N CYS A 1187 -16.83 -7.52 -6.83
CA CYS A 1187 -15.65 -8.32 -6.49
C CYS A 1187 -14.48 -7.41 -6.11
N VAL A 1188 -13.84 -7.69 -4.97
CA VAL A 1188 -12.71 -6.90 -4.46
C VAL A 1188 -11.43 -7.71 -4.60
N PHE A 1189 -10.46 -7.17 -5.33
CA PHE A 1189 -9.15 -7.78 -5.56
C PHE A 1189 -8.06 -6.93 -4.89
N ASN A 1190 -7.08 -7.56 -4.24
CA ASN A 1190 -5.87 -6.86 -3.81
C ASN A 1190 -4.93 -6.72 -5.01
N VAL A 1191 -4.55 -5.50 -5.38
CA VAL A 1191 -3.72 -5.24 -6.57
C VAL A 1191 -2.29 -5.75 -6.37
N ASN A 1192 -1.75 -5.71 -5.16
CA ASN A 1192 -0.37 -6.09 -4.86
C ASN A 1192 -0.16 -7.61 -4.92
N THR A 1193 -1.15 -8.41 -4.51
CA THR A 1193 -1.08 -9.88 -4.54
C THR A 1193 -1.79 -10.52 -5.75
N GLY A 1194 -2.75 -9.80 -6.36
CA GLY A 1194 -3.64 -10.33 -7.39
C GLY A 1194 -4.72 -11.29 -6.85
N GLU A 1195 -4.87 -11.43 -5.53
CA GLU A 1195 -5.89 -12.29 -4.92
C GLU A 1195 -7.29 -11.66 -4.94
N TRP A 1196 -8.31 -12.50 -5.14
CA TRP A 1196 -9.71 -12.15 -4.88
C TRP A 1196 -9.99 -12.22 -3.37
N VAL A 1197 -10.13 -11.04 -2.75
CA VAL A 1197 -10.25 -10.84 -1.31
C VAL A 1197 -11.68 -11.11 -0.83
N GLN A 1198 -12.64 -10.37 -1.35
CA GLN A 1198 -14.03 -10.31 -0.87
C GLN A 1198 -15.03 -10.21 -2.02
N THR A 1199 -16.29 -10.57 -1.76
CA THR A 1199 -17.43 -10.30 -2.65
C THR A 1199 -18.52 -9.59 -1.86
N LEU A 1200 -19.05 -8.48 -2.37
CA LEU A 1200 -20.14 -7.71 -1.75
C LEU A 1200 -21.43 -7.91 -2.54
N ASN A 1201 -22.53 -8.30 -1.89
CA ASN A 1201 -23.80 -8.60 -2.59
C ASN A 1201 -24.64 -7.34 -2.89
N LEU A 1202 -24.05 -6.40 -3.64
CA LEU A 1202 -24.69 -5.13 -4.01
C LEU A 1202 -25.28 -5.20 -5.41
N LYS A 1203 -26.62 -5.19 -5.49
CA LYS A 1203 -27.37 -5.19 -6.75
C LYS A 1203 -27.36 -3.81 -7.41
N LYS A 1204 -27.14 -3.79 -8.72
CA LYS A 1204 -27.03 -2.62 -9.59
C LYS A 1204 -26.12 -1.55 -9.00
N ALA A 1205 -24.97 -2.00 -8.49
CA ALA A 1205 -23.99 -1.17 -7.85
C ALA A 1205 -23.21 -0.34 -8.87
N LYS A 1206 -23.11 0.97 -8.63
CA LYS A 1206 -22.35 1.93 -9.43
C LYS A 1206 -21.49 2.81 -8.52
N PRO A 1207 -20.17 2.89 -8.72
CA PRO A 1207 -19.34 3.85 -8.01
C PRO A 1207 -19.69 5.28 -8.47
N LEU A 1208 -19.85 6.20 -7.51
CA LEU A 1208 -20.06 7.63 -7.79
C LEU A 1208 -18.76 8.44 -7.68
N LEU A 1209 -17.79 7.92 -6.91
CA LEU A 1209 -16.40 8.40 -6.83
C LEU A 1209 -15.45 7.48 -7.60
N LYS A 1210 -14.34 8.00 -8.10
CA LYS A 1210 -13.25 7.21 -8.73
C LYS A 1210 -12.66 6.14 -7.80
N SER A 1211 -12.70 6.37 -6.48
CA SER A 1211 -12.27 5.42 -5.45
C SER A 1211 -13.29 4.32 -5.15
N GLY A 1212 -14.56 4.50 -5.54
CA GLY A 1212 -15.65 3.55 -5.27
C GLY A 1212 -16.20 3.59 -3.84
N VAL A 1213 -15.50 4.26 -2.92
CA VAL A 1213 -15.86 4.45 -1.51
C VAL A 1213 -17.31 4.90 -1.35
N LEU A 1214 -17.79 5.81 -2.21
CA LEU A 1214 -19.22 6.12 -2.31
C LEU A 1214 -19.82 5.44 -3.55
N THR A 1215 -20.83 4.61 -3.30
CA THR A 1215 -21.49 3.78 -4.30
C THR A 1215 -23.01 3.95 -4.23
N LEU A 1216 -23.66 4.04 -5.39
CA LEU A 1216 -25.11 3.91 -5.54
C LEU A 1216 -25.45 2.42 -5.71
N CYS A 1217 -26.42 1.88 -4.98
CA CYS A 1217 -26.89 0.51 -5.19
C CYS A 1217 -28.42 0.39 -5.01
N THR A 1218 -28.98 -0.79 -5.28
CA THR A 1218 -30.40 -1.08 -5.09
C THR A 1218 -30.61 -2.04 -3.92
N VAL A 1219 -31.23 -1.56 -2.83
CA VAL A 1219 -31.56 -2.33 -1.62
C VAL A 1219 -33.05 -2.58 -1.58
N GLY A 1220 -33.47 -3.85 -1.61
CA GLY A 1220 -34.85 -4.21 -1.97
C GLY A 1220 -35.19 -3.69 -3.37
N ASP A 1221 -36.25 -2.85 -3.47
CA ASP A 1221 -36.66 -2.14 -4.69
C ASP A 1221 -36.30 -0.64 -4.68
N LYS A 1222 -35.47 -0.17 -3.72
CA LYS A 1222 -35.10 1.25 -3.56
C LYS A 1222 -33.67 1.53 -4.01
N ALA A 1223 -33.43 2.72 -4.54
CA ALA A 1223 -32.08 3.27 -4.63
C ALA A 1223 -31.54 3.65 -3.24
N CYS A 1224 -30.27 3.36 -2.98
CA CYS A 1224 -29.58 3.63 -1.73
C CYS A 1224 -28.15 4.12 -2.00
N LEU A 1225 -27.73 5.14 -1.27
CA LEU A 1225 -26.36 5.64 -1.26
C LEU A 1225 -25.59 4.93 -0.13
N VAL A 1226 -24.56 4.17 -0.48
CA VAL A 1226 -23.77 3.37 0.47
C VAL A 1226 -22.30 3.80 0.49
N LEU A 1227 -21.71 3.72 1.69
CA LEU A 1227 -20.29 3.88 1.92
C LEU A 1227 -19.63 2.49 2.01
N LEU A 1228 -18.49 2.33 1.33
CA LEU A 1228 -17.58 1.20 1.48
C LEU A 1228 -16.44 1.64 2.40
N SER A 1229 -16.66 1.54 3.72
CA SER A 1229 -15.62 1.85 4.71
C SER A 1229 -14.55 0.77 4.65
N ASP A 1230 -13.28 1.14 4.47
CA ASP A 1230 -12.15 0.21 4.61
C ASP A 1230 -12.02 -0.19 6.09
N ILE A 1231 -11.62 -1.43 6.34
CA ILE A 1231 -11.43 -1.98 7.70
C ILE A 1231 -10.07 -1.57 8.28
N LEU A 1232 -9.12 -1.18 7.43
CA LEU A 1232 -7.75 -0.80 7.81
C LEU A 1232 -7.52 0.73 7.78
N ALA A 1233 -8.57 1.53 7.62
CA ALA A 1233 -8.49 2.99 7.67
C ALA A 1233 -8.89 3.51 9.06
N ASP A 1234 -7.99 4.25 9.71
CA ASP A 1234 -8.22 4.82 11.05
C ASP A 1234 -9.28 5.93 11.07
N GLU A 1235 -9.51 6.60 9.93
CA GLU A 1235 -10.58 7.59 9.74
C GLU A 1235 -11.55 7.23 8.61
N GLU A 1236 -12.84 7.50 8.82
CA GLU A 1236 -13.85 7.42 7.75
C GLU A 1236 -13.89 8.69 6.89
N VAL A 1237 -14.00 8.50 5.57
CA VAL A 1237 -13.98 9.59 4.56
C VAL A 1237 -15.15 10.58 4.70
N MET A 1238 -16.28 10.15 5.27
CA MET A 1238 -17.39 10.99 5.68
C MET A 1238 -18.02 10.48 6.97
N ASN A 1239 -18.64 11.38 7.74
CA ASN A 1239 -19.28 11.06 9.00
C ASN A 1239 -20.53 10.19 8.77
N VAL A 1240 -20.42 8.88 9.03
CA VAL A 1240 -21.59 7.98 9.05
C VAL A 1240 -22.36 8.23 10.34
N PRO A 1241 -23.66 8.62 10.28
CA PRO A 1241 -24.39 9.05 11.47
C PRO A 1241 -24.55 7.91 12.49
N SER A 1242 -23.89 8.07 13.65
CA SER A 1242 -23.78 7.03 14.67
C SER A 1242 -25.12 6.61 15.30
N LEU A 1243 -25.26 5.31 15.57
CA LEU A 1243 -26.39 4.72 16.28
C LEU A 1243 -26.41 5.06 17.78
N ASP A 1244 -25.28 5.42 18.40
CA ASP A 1244 -25.23 5.65 19.85
C ASP A 1244 -25.87 6.99 20.25
N ALA A 1245 -25.92 7.96 19.33
CA ALA A 1245 -26.76 9.16 19.46
C ALA A 1245 -28.27 8.84 19.55
N ILE A 1246 -28.70 7.64 19.10
CA ILE A 1246 -30.08 7.14 19.22
C ILE A 1246 -30.28 6.40 20.55
N ARG A 1247 -29.22 5.77 21.10
CA ARG A 1247 -29.27 5.06 22.38
C ARG A 1247 -29.32 5.97 23.60
N GLN A 1248 -28.70 7.16 23.52
CA GLN A 1248 -28.72 8.12 24.62
C GLN A 1248 -30.07 8.84 24.79
N SER A 1249 -30.90 8.93 23.74
CA SER A 1249 -32.23 9.56 23.82
C SER A 1249 -33.29 8.67 24.49
N LYS A 1250 -33.08 8.31 25.77
CA LYS A 1250 -34.05 7.58 26.61
C LYS A 1250 -35.23 8.46 27.07
N GLN A 1251 -35.91 9.15 26.15
CA GLN A 1251 -37.19 9.82 26.42
C GLN A 1251 -38.09 9.95 25.17
N GLY A 1252 -39.14 9.12 25.14
CA GLY A 1252 -40.47 9.54 24.66
C GLY A 1252 -40.75 9.76 23.16
N GLN A 1253 -39.76 9.81 22.26
CA GLN A 1253 -40.05 10.04 20.83
C GLN A 1253 -39.39 9.03 19.88
N ILE A 1254 -40.23 8.32 19.12
CA ILE A 1254 -39.83 7.66 17.88
C ILE A 1254 -39.51 8.76 16.86
N ARG A 1255 -38.22 9.08 16.69
CA ARG A 1255 -37.78 10.03 15.66
C ARG A 1255 -38.21 9.51 14.28
N LYS A 1256 -38.87 10.37 13.50
CA LYS A 1256 -39.23 10.12 12.10
C LYS A 1256 -37.93 9.92 11.30
N ARG A 1257 -37.97 9.18 10.18
CA ARG A 1257 -36.81 9.07 9.28
C ARG A 1257 -36.29 10.46 8.92
N ARG A 1258 -34.95 10.59 8.84
CA ARG A 1258 -34.28 11.77 8.28
C ARG A 1258 -34.94 12.17 6.96
N LYS A 1259 -35.15 13.46 6.75
CA LYS A 1259 -35.84 13.99 5.57
C LYS A 1259 -35.13 15.24 5.10
N TYR A 1260 -34.34 15.07 4.06
CA TYR A 1260 -33.53 16.16 3.53
C TYR A 1260 -34.42 17.27 2.97
N THR A 1261 -34.30 18.47 3.54
CA THR A 1261 -35.09 19.63 3.12
C THR A 1261 -34.39 20.30 1.94
N LEU A 1262 -35.04 20.30 0.79
CA LEU A 1262 -34.56 21.00 -0.40
C LEU A 1262 -34.75 22.51 -0.22
N LEU A 1263 -33.65 23.20 0.06
CA LEU A 1263 -33.59 24.65 0.09
C LEU A 1263 -33.55 25.19 -1.34
N VAL A 1264 -34.72 25.54 -1.86
CA VAL A 1264 -34.84 26.43 -3.02
C VAL A 1264 -34.52 27.84 -2.53
N LEU A 1265 -33.28 28.28 -2.73
CA LEU A 1265 -32.86 29.64 -2.41
C LEU A 1265 -33.69 30.63 -3.24
N THR A 1266 -34.60 31.36 -2.58
CA THR A 1266 -35.33 32.45 -3.21
C THR A 1266 -34.41 33.68 -3.34
N ASP A 1267 -34.74 34.61 -4.23
CA ASP A 1267 -33.95 35.85 -4.34
C ASP A 1267 -34.08 36.75 -3.08
N GLU A 1268 -35.09 36.53 -2.23
CA GLU A 1268 -35.17 37.16 -0.89
C GLU A 1268 -34.21 36.52 0.13
N ASP A 1269 -33.97 35.20 0.07
CA ASP A 1269 -32.98 34.54 0.93
C ASP A 1269 -31.54 34.91 0.52
N ARG A 1270 -31.33 35.15 -0.78
CA ARG A 1270 -30.05 35.59 -1.36
C ARG A 1270 -29.67 36.98 -0.86
N SER A 1271 -30.61 37.92 -0.78
CA SER A 1271 -30.36 39.29 -0.29
C SER A 1271 -30.22 39.42 1.24
N ARG A 1272 -30.46 38.35 2.00
CA ARG A 1272 -30.28 38.30 3.47
C ARG A 1272 -28.95 37.69 3.92
N LYS A 1273 -28.08 37.30 2.97
CA LYS A 1273 -26.75 36.71 3.22
C LYS A 1273 -25.60 37.45 2.53
N SER A 1274 -25.91 38.52 1.79
CA SER A 1274 -24.99 39.52 1.27
C SER A 1274 -24.83 40.67 2.26
#